data_AF-A0A2A5E8T2-F1
#
_entry.id   AF-A0A2A5E8T2-F1
#
_cell.length_a   1.000
_cell.length_b   1.000
_cell.length_c   1.000
_cell.angle_alpha   90.00
_cell.angle_beta   90.00
_cell.angle_gamma   90.00
#
_symmetry.space_group_name_H-M   'P 1'
#
loop_
_entity.id
_entity.type
_entity.pdbx_description
1 polymer ?
#
loop_
_entity_poly.entity_id
_entity_poly.type
_entity_poly.pdbx_seq_one_letter_code
_entity_poly.pdbx_strand_id
1 'polypeptide(L)'
;MEINMTKFLNFVAMVCGKSVLFQLILILFATNAFGQKPFISKANTEWFQHSINGEVSHTVYLVGDAGEPIVNEGTSCMALLKQHLSDAEQNSSVIFLGDNIYPDGMVEESSSFRKNAEKSIGNQLKTLADFKGNVFFIPGNHDWSKWSSDGWDGVKREEEYIEKKLNKGNVFNPDNGCPGPVEIHLNDSVVLVIIDSQWWLHAYDKPYGEKDSCSINNELDFINELTAVIKNNHDKNIIVTGHHPIFSNGNHGGYFRPKDHLFPLTSFFPKLYVPLPVIGSIYPYYRKRIGHIQDLNNPRYQLLREKLLGAFESHNNLIYAAGHEHNLQYFEHNKQHYIVSGSGSKTKYVAKKNGASFTYAKQGFSKVLYLTTGEVWVEFWTVDETNLKGELSFRKKIQEADTQEVLPELSTVDFSDSVIVYRAAEQFEASKLKAFFFGKEYRSSWTAPVSVNVFDISSEKGGLTPIRLGGGMQTKSLRLEDANGKEYLLRSIQKDPARKFLPADMQNTVVGDIMRDQIAMSHPYGAFTIAPLAEGAGVNHKHAKLVFVPDDPRLGKFRSAYGNTLALFEERAGSKLAEGESFGNVKKAISTPKMVLDLHKSNHNMVDEHEMLRARLFDMLIGDFDRHDDQWRWALHECKKGSHDQCYHTKDSLTEKGNVYVPIPRDRDQVFAKVDGLIPSLAAMPFSPGQLLSNFDYEMTDFVGLNLNGRQLDVSFLTRLTEQDWIQVAKEIQVGVTDEVIQNAIGQLPDTIFNLNGQELIDKLKRRRDDLHLYALEYYKIIAQQVEVVGSNESETFEVLRKPNGNVDVKVYRKTKKHKKRSLFYHREFKYNETKEINLYGLGHKDRFEISGNTKKSILIRIIGGKGHDEIIDQSIVRGVKRLTRVYDKVDGIQIIGSTETKDLTSNDKYLNTYNRDRFKPNKTIPLVKIGYNIDDGIYLGTGVALKKHGWRKTPLADAHKLYGIIAVRTGSFYLSHNSTFYQAIGKWNINIETQLFAPNAITNFYGLGNDTKDRVGGLKFYRVRYNQGLAHFSLENRINKNTIFSVGPKYEFVQTKQSMNRFISSDLSGLVDDDFDENHLFGIESNFSINTTNNKVQPSNGLKWNVDGNAMYNHSDATYISTIKSDISFYVPIKTIFHPVLALRFGGSSILGDFLFNQANTLGAQSKQIGRGNLRGYRRDRFAGRSSAYQNTDLRLKLTSFKSYLFPGDIGIHGFIDNGRVWMDGENSDTWHTSYGGGIWISPFHSILFTTTFEKSDENKIVSFHMNFLF
;
A
#
# COMPACT_ATOMS: atom_id res chain seq x y z
N MET A 1 -2.27 53.65 10.79
CA MET A 1 -1.04 54.25 10.22
C MET A 1 -1.15 54.16 8.71
N GLU A 2 -1.65 55.20 8.05
CA GLU A 2 -1.89 55.21 6.61
C GLU A 2 -0.57 55.25 5.84
N ILE A 3 -0.24 54.16 5.15
CA ILE A 3 0.89 54.11 4.24
C ILE A 3 0.40 54.59 2.87
N ASN A 4 0.93 55.73 2.46
CA ASN A 4 0.61 56.45 1.23
C ASN A 4 1.01 55.60 0.00
N MET A 5 0.02 54.88 -0.55
CA MET A 5 0.09 53.97 -1.70
C MET A 5 0.73 54.60 -2.95
N THR A 6 0.72 55.93 -3.04
CA THR A 6 1.33 56.74 -4.09
C THR A 6 2.86 56.67 -4.10
N LYS A 7 3.52 56.56 -2.92
CA LYS A 7 4.99 56.44 -2.84
C LYS A 7 5.49 55.04 -3.17
N PHE A 8 4.72 54.00 -2.86
CA PHE A 8 5.03 52.62 -3.24
C PHE A 8 4.88 52.42 -4.76
N LEU A 9 3.83 52.97 -5.37
CA LEU A 9 3.63 52.95 -6.83
C LEU A 9 4.70 53.75 -7.59
N ASN A 10 5.17 54.87 -7.05
CA ASN A 10 6.25 55.65 -7.66
C ASN A 10 7.63 54.98 -7.51
N PHE A 11 7.89 54.27 -6.40
CA PHE A 11 9.12 53.47 -6.23
C PHE A 11 9.17 52.27 -7.21
N VAL A 12 8.04 51.58 -7.41
CA VAL A 12 7.94 50.49 -8.41
C VAL A 12 8.03 51.02 -9.85
N ALA A 13 7.49 52.22 -10.12
CA ALA A 13 7.58 52.85 -11.44
C ALA A 13 8.97 53.42 -11.77
N MET A 14 9.80 53.71 -10.75
CA MET A 14 11.15 54.25 -10.91
C MET A 14 12.22 53.15 -11.06
N VAL A 15 11.97 51.95 -10.53
CA VAL A 15 12.89 50.79 -10.64
C VAL A 15 12.72 50.02 -11.97
N CYS A 16 11.60 50.20 -12.69
CA CYS A 16 11.35 49.52 -13.97
C CYS A 16 11.32 50.50 -15.14
N GLY A 17 12.40 50.53 -15.93
CA GLY A 17 12.48 51.28 -17.18
C GLY A 17 11.30 50.98 -18.11
N LYS A 18 10.44 51.99 -18.32
CA LYS A 18 9.12 51.88 -18.99
C LYS A 18 9.18 51.46 -20.47
N SER A 19 10.32 51.54 -21.16
CA SER A 19 10.39 51.16 -22.58
C SER A 19 10.69 49.69 -22.80
N VAL A 20 11.55 49.08 -21.98
CA VAL A 20 12.05 47.70 -22.18
C VAL A 20 11.00 46.66 -21.76
N LEU A 21 10.30 46.86 -20.65
CA LEU A 21 9.26 45.93 -20.19
C LEU A 21 8.04 45.95 -21.12
N PHE A 22 7.65 47.12 -21.63
CA PHE A 22 6.54 47.25 -22.58
C PHE A 22 6.88 46.65 -23.95
N GLN A 23 8.13 46.83 -24.43
CA GLN A 23 8.63 46.17 -25.63
C GLN A 23 8.79 44.65 -25.46
N LEU A 24 9.25 44.16 -24.29
CA LEU A 24 9.27 42.72 -23.95
C LEU A 24 7.87 42.13 -23.88
N ILE A 25 6.91 42.85 -23.31
CA ILE A 25 5.49 42.46 -23.27
C ILE A 25 4.92 42.42 -24.69
N LEU A 26 5.22 43.40 -25.55
CA LEU A 26 4.82 43.39 -26.97
C LEU A 26 5.46 42.25 -27.79
N ILE A 27 6.74 41.94 -27.56
CA ILE A 27 7.43 40.79 -28.16
C ILE A 27 6.85 39.46 -27.65
N LEU A 28 6.44 39.39 -26.38
CA LEU A 28 5.74 38.23 -25.79
C LEU A 28 4.27 38.12 -26.28
N PHE A 29 3.62 39.22 -26.64
CA PHE A 29 2.30 39.20 -27.28
C PHE A 29 2.39 38.78 -28.76
N ALA A 30 3.46 39.17 -29.48
CA ALA A 30 3.68 38.79 -30.88
C ALA A 30 4.02 37.29 -31.08
N THR A 31 4.40 36.56 -30.03
CA THR A 31 4.76 35.13 -30.11
C THR A 31 3.61 34.16 -29.84
N ASN A 32 2.37 34.65 -29.62
CA ASN A 32 1.23 33.82 -29.18
C ASN A 32 0.18 33.49 -30.27
N ALA A 33 0.42 33.80 -31.55
CA ALA A 33 -0.55 33.59 -32.62
C ALA A 33 -0.16 32.58 -33.72
N PHE A 34 0.91 31.80 -33.55
CA PHE A 34 1.30 30.79 -34.53
C PHE A 34 1.09 29.38 -33.99
N GLY A 35 0.29 28.57 -34.71
CA GLY A 35 0.26 27.12 -34.53
C GLY A 35 1.69 26.58 -34.52
N GLN A 36 2.03 25.75 -33.53
CA GLN A 36 3.39 25.26 -33.40
C GLN A 36 3.72 24.33 -34.57
N LYS A 37 4.49 24.80 -35.55
CA LYS A 37 5.06 23.92 -36.59
C LYS A 37 5.73 22.69 -35.94
N PRO A 38 5.61 21.50 -36.55
CA PRO A 38 6.24 20.29 -36.03
C PRO A 38 7.75 20.53 -35.90
N PHE A 39 8.34 19.99 -34.83
CA PHE A 39 9.79 19.94 -34.69
C PHE A 39 10.27 18.56 -35.13
N ILE A 40 11.26 18.55 -36.02
CA ILE A 40 11.95 17.35 -36.51
C ILE A 40 13.45 17.56 -36.24
N SER A 41 14.10 16.56 -35.66
CA SER A 41 15.54 16.64 -35.37
C SER A 41 16.37 16.66 -36.66
N LYS A 42 17.60 17.20 -36.58
CA LYS A 42 18.49 17.33 -37.75
C LYS A 42 18.75 16.01 -38.47
N ALA A 43 18.78 14.89 -37.75
CA ALA A 43 19.02 13.57 -38.32
C ALA A 43 17.83 13.00 -39.11
N ASN A 44 16.66 13.64 -39.07
CA ASN A 44 15.42 13.13 -39.68
C ASN A 44 14.76 14.16 -40.61
N THR A 45 15.49 15.17 -41.10
CA THR A 45 14.92 16.23 -41.94
C THR A 45 14.44 15.75 -43.32
N GLU A 46 14.93 14.61 -43.79
CA GLU A 46 14.57 14.00 -45.08
C GLU A 46 13.45 12.94 -44.97
N TRP A 47 12.72 12.92 -43.84
CA TRP A 47 11.64 11.95 -43.58
C TRP A 47 10.61 11.79 -44.71
N PHE A 48 10.38 12.85 -45.50
CA PHE A 48 9.41 12.88 -46.61
C PHE A 48 9.91 12.19 -47.89
N GLN A 49 11.21 11.89 -48.00
CA GLN A 49 11.80 11.21 -49.17
C GLN A 49 11.64 9.69 -49.11
N HIS A 50 11.25 9.17 -47.95
CA HIS A 50 11.15 7.73 -47.70
C HIS A 50 9.76 7.18 -48.05
N SER A 51 9.68 6.35 -49.09
CA SER A 51 8.48 5.56 -49.42
C SER A 51 8.52 4.20 -48.73
N ILE A 52 7.35 3.71 -48.32
CA ILE A 52 7.19 2.35 -47.80
C ILE A 52 7.00 1.44 -49.02
N ASN A 53 7.98 0.56 -49.26
CA ASN A 53 7.97 -0.38 -50.37
C ASN A 53 7.89 -1.79 -49.80
N GLY A 54 6.75 -2.47 -49.95
CA GLY A 54 6.54 -3.82 -49.44
C GLY A 54 5.13 -4.05 -48.93
N GLU A 55 4.78 -5.31 -48.72
CA GLU A 55 3.46 -5.71 -48.21
C GLU A 55 3.42 -5.56 -46.68
N VAL A 56 2.37 -4.91 -46.18
CA VAL A 56 2.18 -4.71 -44.73
C VAL A 56 1.58 -5.98 -44.13
N SER A 57 2.32 -6.63 -43.22
CA SER A 57 1.83 -7.80 -42.50
C SER A 57 0.86 -7.44 -41.38
N HIS A 58 1.05 -6.28 -40.72
CA HIS A 58 0.16 -5.81 -39.66
C HIS A 58 0.28 -4.30 -39.43
N THR A 59 -0.85 -3.63 -39.14
CA THR A 59 -0.87 -2.20 -38.76
C THR A 59 -1.39 -2.00 -37.34
N VAL A 60 -0.66 -1.24 -36.51
CA VAL A 60 -1.10 -0.86 -35.16
C VAL A 60 -1.39 0.65 -35.08
N TYR A 61 -2.62 1.01 -34.75
CA TYR A 61 -3.09 2.37 -34.51
C TYR A 61 -3.02 2.70 -33.02
N LEU A 62 -2.38 3.81 -32.66
CA LEU A 62 -2.10 4.21 -31.27
C LEU A 62 -2.75 5.56 -30.96
N VAL A 63 -3.76 5.58 -30.09
CA VAL A 63 -4.56 6.79 -29.80
C VAL A 63 -4.79 6.96 -28.30
N GLY A 64 -4.24 8.00 -27.68
CA GLY A 64 -4.49 8.33 -26.27
C GLY A 64 -5.31 9.61 -26.10
N ASP A 65 -5.82 9.82 -24.89
CA ASP A 65 -6.52 11.05 -24.50
C ASP A 65 -7.73 11.39 -25.40
N ALA A 66 -8.54 10.38 -25.72
CA ALA A 66 -9.69 10.50 -26.63
C ALA A 66 -11.02 10.77 -25.91
N GLY A 67 -11.02 10.85 -24.58
CA GLY A 67 -12.25 10.89 -23.77
C GLY A 67 -12.91 12.26 -23.58
N GLU A 68 -12.33 13.38 -24.03
CA GLU A 68 -13.06 14.65 -23.89
C GLU A 68 -14.21 14.77 -24.92
N PRO A 69 -15.41 15.23 -24.52
CA PRO A 69 -16.52 15.43 -25.46
C PRO A 69 -16.14 16.33 -26.64
N ILE A 70 -16.36 15.82 -27.86
CA ILE A 70 -16.02 16.50 -29.11
C ILE A 70 -16.99 17.68 -29.35
N VAL A 71 -16.45 18.87 -29.64
CA VAL A 71 -17.24 20.09 -29.94
C VAL A 71 -17.65 20.16 -31.42
N ASN A 72 -16.83 19.61 -32.34
CA ASN A 72 -17.11 19.54 -33.77
C ASN A 72 -16.80 18.13 -34.31
N GLU A 73 -17.83 17.34 -34.60
CA GLU A 73 -17.67 15.92 -34.94
C GLU A 73 -16.92 15.70 -36.26
N GLY A 74 -17.08 16.59 -37.25
CA GLY A 74 -16.57 16.39 -38.62
C GLY A 74 -15.06 16.60 -38.82
N THR A 75 -14.38 17.31 -37.93
CA THR A 75 -12.94 17.62 -38.01
C THR A 75 -12.17 17.16 -36.77
N SER A 76 -12.65 16.11 -36.10
CA SER A 76 -12.01 15.58 -34.89
C SER A 76 -10.98 14.50 -35.20
N CYS A 77 -10.06 14.21 -34.25
CA CYS A 77 -9.16 13.06 -34.37
C CYS A 77 -9.93 11.72 -34.49
N MET A 78 -11.12 11.61 -33.88
CA MET A 78 -11.97 10.43 -34.03
C MET A 78 -12.55 10.28 -35.44
N ALA A 79 -12.90 11.39 -36.09
CA ALA A 79 -13.33 11.37 -37.50
C ALA A 79 -12.17 10.98 -38.43
N LEU A 80 -10.97 11.52 -38.18
CA LEU A 80 -9.75 11.13 -38.89
C LEU A 80 -9.47 9.62 -38.72
N LEU A 81 -9.47 9.13 -37.47
CA LEU A 81 -9.26 7.71 -37.17
C LEU A 81 -10.29 6.85 -37.90
N LYS A 82 -11.58 7.23 -37.90
CA LYS A 82 -12.63 6.51 -38.61
C LYS A 82 -12.34 6.36 -40.09
N GLN A 83 -11.83 7.39 -40.76
CA GLN A 83 -11.46 7.30 -42.19
C GLN A 83 -10.34 6.26 -42.41
N HIS A 84 -9.32 6.27 -41.56
CA HIS A 84 -8.23 5.30 -41.68
C HIS A 84 -8.64 3.86 -41.31
N LEU A 85 -9.54 3.68 -40.34
CA LEU A 85 -10.05 2.36 -39.96
C LEU A 85 -11.02 1.77 -40.99
N SER A 86 -11.77 2.59 -41.73
CA SER A 86 -12.61 2.14 -42.84
C SER A 86 -11.80 1.52 -43.98
N ASP A 87 -10.59 2.04 -44.21
CA ASP A 87 -9.64 1.55 -45.22
C ASP A 87 -8.76 0.40 -44.68
N ALA A 88 -8.86 0.04 -43.40
CA ALA A 88 -7.96 -0.92 -42.75
C ALA A 88 -8.40 -2.38 -42.96
N GLU A 89 -7.43 -3.24 -43.29
CA GLU A 89 -7.64 -4.68 -43.42
C GLU A 89 -7.81 -5.38 -42.07
N GLN A 90 -8.18 -6.67 -42.08
CA GLN A 90 -8.36 -7.47 -40.87
C GLN A 90 -7.06 -7.62 -40.05
N ASN A 91 -5.90 -7.58 -40.71
CA ASN A 91 -4.58 -7.60 -40.08
C ASN A 91 -4.18 -6.21 -39.55
N SER A 92 -5.04 -5.66 -38.69
CA SER A 92 -4.79 -4.39 -38.04
C SER A 92 -5.31 -4.38 -36.60
N SER A 93 -4.79 -3.47 -35.79
CA SER A 93 -5.18 -3.32 -34.39
C SER A 93 -5.26 -1.86 -34.01
N VAL A 94 -6.25 -1.49 -33.20
CA VAL A 94 -6.38 -0.14 -32.63
C VAL A 94 -6.31 -0.21 -31.12
N ILE A 95 -5.44 0.61 -30.56
CA ILE A 95 -5.13 0.64 -29.13
C ILE A 95 -5.44 2.04 -28.61
N PHE A 96 -6.42 2.12 -27.71
CA PHE A 96 -6.69 3.32 -26.93
C PHE A 96 -5.78 3.36 -25.69
N LEU A 97 -4.85 4.31 -25.64
CA LEU A 97 -3.76 4.39 -24.66
C LEU A 97 -4.17 5.09 -23.35
N GLY A 98 -5.45 5.02 -22.97
CA GLY A 98 -6.00 5.59 -21.73
C GLY A 98 -6.45 7.04 -21.81
N ASP A 99 -7.07 7.47 -20.71
CA ASP A 99 -7.91 8.66 -20.60
C ASP A 99 -9.05 8.59 -21.62
N ASN A 100 -9.76 7.46 -21.58
CA ASN A 100 -10.91 7.15 -22.42
C ASN A 100 -12.15 7.93 -21.98
N ILE A 101 -12.25 8.30 -20.69
CA ILE A 101 -13.41 9.00 -20.15
C ILE A 101 -13.01 10.17 -19.25
N TYR A 102 -13.48 11.37 -19.62
CA TYR A 102 -13.32 12.57 -18.80
C TYR A 102 -14.57 12.94 -17.99
N PRO A 103 -14.41 13.54 -16.80
CA PRO A 103 -13.14 13.77 -16.12
C PRO A 103 -12.81 12.72 -15.05
N ASP A 104 -13.73 11.83 -14.68
CA ASP A 104 -13.63 10.90 -13.54
C ASP A 104 -13.91 9.43 -13.92
N GLY A 105 -13.67 9.05 -15.18
CA GLY A 105 -13.89 7.68 -15.63
C GLY A 105 -15.36 7.29 -15.68
N MET A 106 -15.62 5.98 -15.73
CA MET A 106 -16.98 5.46 -15.70
C MET A 106 -17.59 5.47 -14.28
N VAL A 107 -18.45 6.44 -13.98
CA VAL A 107 -19.14 6.58 -12.67
C VAL A 107 -20.30 5.58 -12.47
N GLU A 108 -20.78 5.43 -11.22
CA GLU A 108 -21.95 4.59 -10.88
C GLU A 108 -23.21 4.98 -11.68
N GLU A 109 -24.08 4.02 -11.99
CA GLU A 109 -25.31 4.26 -12.79
C GLU A 109 -26.25 5.30 -12.18
N SER A 110 -26.32 5.40 -10.85
CA SER A 110 -27.13 6.38 -10.13
C SER A 110 -26.54 7.79 -10.13
N SER A 111 -25.30 7.98 -10.60
CA SER A 111 -24.64 9.28 -10.63
C SER A 111 -25.26 10.19 -11.69
N SER A 112 -25.46 11.46 -11.35
CA SER A 112 -25.90 12.49 -12.31
C SER A 112 -24.91 12.69 -13.47
N PHE A 113 -23.64 12.29 -13.30
CA PHE A 113 -22.59 12.38 -14.32
C PHE A 113 -22.54 11.16 -15.27
N ARG A 114 -23.31 10.09 -15.00
CA ARG A 114 -23.27 8.84 -15.79
C ARG A 114 -23.49 9.07 -17.29
N LYS A 115 -24.50 9.85 -17.65
CA LYS A 115 -24.81 10.17 -19.06
C LYS A 115 -23.65 10.86 -19.79
N ASN A 116 -22.86 11.68 -19.09
CA ASN A 116 -21.71 12.36 -19.68
C ASN A 116 -20.56 11.38 -19.91
N ALA A 117 -20.30 10.46 -18.96
CA ALA A 117 -19.31 9.40 -19.12
C ALA A 117 -19.64 8.48 -20.31
N GLU A 118 -20.91 8.07 -20.44
CA GLU A 118 -21.38 7.25 -21.57
C GLU A 118 -21.30 7.98 -22.92
N LYS A 119 -21.58 9.29 -22.93
CA LYS A 119 -21.43 10.12 -24.14
C LYS A 119 -19.96 10.26 -24.56
N SER A 120 -19.07 10.42 -23.57
CA SER A 120 -17.62 10.55 -23.76
C SER A 120 -17.04 9.30 -24.46
N ILE A 121 -17.21 8.11 -23.87
CA ILE A 121 -16.74 6.85 -24.47
C ILE A 121 -17.47 6.51 -25.78
N GLY A 122 -18.74 6.92 -25.90
CA GLY A 122 -19.60 6.62 -27.05
C GLY A 122 -19.03 7.06 -28.40
N ASN A 123 -18.20 8.11 -28.45
CA ASN A 123 -17.55 8.54 -29.68
C ASN A 123 -16.48 7.55 -30.16
N GLN A 124 -15.66 7.03 -29.26
CA GLN A 124 -14.68 5.99 -29.57
C GLN A 124 -15.39 4.71 -30.04
N LEU A 125 -16.45 4.29 -29.33
CA LEU A 125 -17.22 3.09 -29.69
C LEU A 125 -17.88 3.21 -31.08
N LYS A 126 -18.40 4.39 -31.45
CA LYS A 126 -18.95 4.65 -32.79
C LYS A 126 -17.90 4.58 -33.89
N THR A 127 -16.66 5.02 -33.61
CA THR A 127 -15.54 4.92 -34.56
C THR A 127 -15.14 3.47 -34.82
N LEU A 128 -15.37 2.58 -33.85
CA LEU A 128 -14.99 1.16 -33.91
C LEU A 128 -16.07 0.22 -34.47
N ALA A 129 -17.29 0.71 -34.70
CA ALA A 129 -18.45 -0.13 -35.00
C ALA A 129 -18.22 -1.07 -36.20
N ASP A 130 -17.62 -0.55 -37.28
CA ASP A 130 -17.41 -1.29 -38.53
C ASP A 130 -15.97 -1.81 -38.69
N PHE A 131 -15.09 -1.57 -37.72
CA PHE A 131 -13.69 -1.96 -37.79
C PHE A 131 -13.53 -3.48 -37.63
N LYS A 132 -12.81 -4.12 -38.55
CA LYS A 132 -12.67 -5.59 -38.60
C LYS A 132 -11.45 -6.14 -37.84
N GLY A 133 -10.50 -5.28 -37.49
CA GLY A 133 -9.30 -5.67 -36.75
C GLY A 133 -9.49 -5.77 -35.24
N ASN A 134 -8.39 -5.99 -34.53
CA ASN A 134 -8.39 -6.15 -33.07
C ASN A 134 -8.51 -4.80 -32.35
N VAL A 135 -9.29 -4.76 -31.26
CA VAL A 135 -9.54 -3.54 -30.49
C VAL A 135 -9.03 -3.73 -29.07
N PHE A 136 -8.26 -2.76 -28.57
CA PHE A 136 -7.74 -2.76 -27.21
C PHE A 136 -7.95 -1.39 -26.55
N PHE A 137 -8.43 -1.38 -25.32
CA PHE A 137 -8.52 -0.22 -24.44
C PHE A 137 -7.63 -0.45 -23.23
N ILE A 138 -6.84 0.56 -22.88
CA ILE A 138 -5.98 0.59 -21.70
C ILE A 138 -6.51 1.71 -20.79
N PRO A 139 -6.56 1.54 -19.46
CA PRO A 139 -6.94 2.62 -18.56
C PRO A 139 -5.84 3.68 -18.39
N GLY A 140 -6.26 4.94 -18.28
CA GLY A 140 -5.45 6.09 -17.87
C GLY A 140 -5.82 6.61 -16.49
N ASN A 141 -5.22 7.73 -16.08
CA ASN A 141 -5.46 8.28 -14.75
C ASN A 141 -6.86 8.84 -14.55
N HIS A 142 -7.51 9.30 -15.62
CA HIS A 142 -8.90 9.76 -15.58
C HIS A 142 -9.87 8.58 -15.45
N ASP A 143 -9.59 7.47 -16.12
CA ASP A 143 -10.38 6.23 -16.05
C ASP A 143 -10.33 5.62 -14.63
N TRP A 144 -9.19 5.75 -13.95
CA TRP A 144 -9.02 5.51 -12.51
C TRP A 144 -9.61 6.62 -11.61
N SER A 145 -10.67 7.30 -12.05
CA SER A 145 -11.42 8.33 -11.31
C SER A 145 -10.54 9.41 -10.68
N LYS A 146 -9.60 9.95 -11.47
CA LYS A 146 -8.55 10.89 -11.00
C LYS A 146 -7.92 10.44 -9.69
N TRP A 147 -7.38 9.22 -9.70
CA TRP A 147 -6.66 8.63 -8.57
C TRP A 147 -7.44 8.71 -7.24
N SER A 148 -8.77 8.59 -7.27
CA SER A 148 -9.62 8.57 -6.08
C SER A 148 -9.76 7.15 -5.51
N SER A 149 -10.38 7.02 -4.34
CA SER A 149 -10.72 5.71 -3.77
C SER A 149 -11.77 4.93 -4.56
N ASP A 150 -12.41 5.54 -5.57
CA ASP A 150 -13.33 4.85 -6.48
C ASP A 150 -12.65 4.35 -7.77
N GLY A 151 -11.34 4.61 -7.93
CA GLY A 151 -10.62 4.33 -9.18
C GLY A 151 -10.72 2.88 -9.66
N TRP A 152 -10.48 1.90 -8.77
CA TRP A 152 -10.56 0.49 -9.15
C TRP A 152 -11.97 0.04 -9.57
N ASP A 153 -12.99 0.48 -8.84
CA ASP A 153 -14.39 0.19 -9.22
C ASP A 153 -14.79 0.92 -10.50
N GLY A 154 -14.23 2.12 -10.74
CA GLY A 154 -14.41 2.87 -11.99
C GLY A 154 -13.92 2.11 -13.20
N VAL A 155 -12.70 1.58 -13.14
CA VAL A 155 -12.10 0.79 -14.23
C VAL A 155 -12.92 -0.46 -14.53
N LYS A 156 -13.35 -1.22 -13.52
CA LYS A 156 -14.22 -2.40 -13.73
C LYS A 156 -15.55 -2.04 -14.40
N ARG A 157 -16.17 -0.92 -14.00
CA ARG A 157 -17.42 -0.44 -14.65
C ARG A 157 -17.19 0.00 -16.09
N GLU A 158 -16.02 0.56 -16.39
CA GLU A 158 -15.63 0.98 -17.73
C GLU A 158 -15.42 -0.23 -18.65
N GLU A 159 -14.64 -1.22 -18.20
CA GLU A 159 -14.45 -2.53 -18.83
C GLU A 159 -15.79 -3.19 -19.15
N GLU A 160 -16.65 -3.41 -18.14
CA GLU A 160 -17.98 -4.02 -18.30
C GLU A 160 -18.84 -3.27 -19.32
N TYR A 161 -18.77 -1.93 -19.33
CA TYR A 161 -19.56 -1.11 -20.25
C TYR A 161 -19.06 -1.21 -21.69
N ILE A 162 -17.75 -1.11 -21.91
CA ILE A 162 -17.12 -1.15 -23.23
C ILE A 162 -17.35 -2.51 -23.88
N GLU A 163 -17.06 -3.60 -23.16
CA GLU A 163 -17.21 -4.96 -23.68
C GLU A 163 -18.66 -5.28 -24.05
N LYS A 164 -19.60 -4.90 -23.18
CA LYS A 164 -21.03 -5.08 -23.43
C LYS A 164 -21.52 -4.31 -24.66
N LYS A 165 -20.95 -3.13 -24.93
CA LYS A 165 -21.36 -2.28 -26.07
C LYS A 165 -20.74 -2.71 -27.39
N LEU A 166 -19.47 -3.14 -27.40
CA LEU A 166 -18.79 -3.59 -28.61
C LEU A 166 -19.16 -5.02 -28.99
N ASN A 167 -19.49 -5.87 -28.01
CA ASN A 167 -19.82 -7.29 -28.22
C ASN A 167 -18.74 -8.04 -29.04
N LYS A 168 -17.47 -7.73 -28.79
CA LYS A 168 -16.28 -8.29 -29.48
C LYS A 168 -15.43 -9.18 -28.56
N GLY A 169 -15.98 -9.63 -27.43
CA GLY A 169 -15.23 -10.34 -26.39
C GLY A 169 -14.42 -9.37 -25.52
N ASN A 170 -13.29 -9.85 -25.02
CA ASN A 170 -12.39 -9.06 -24.18
C ASN A 170 -11.60 -8.05 -25.04
N VAL A 171 -11.85 -6.77 -24.82
CA VAL A 171 -11.22 -5.64 -25.53
C VAL A 171 -10.62 -4.60 -24.59
N PHE A 172 -10.75 -4.79 -23.27
CA PHE A 172 -10.25 -3.87 -22.28
C PHE A 172 -9.18 -4.58 -21.46
N ASN A 173 -7.92 -4.16 -21.63
CA ASN A 173 -6.80 -4.86 -21.02
C ASN A 173 -5.85 -3.89 -20.30
N PRO A 174 -5.31 -4.30 -19.15
CA PRO A 174 -5.55 -5.57 -18.46
C PRO A 174 -6.89 -5.63 -17.71
N ASP A 175 -7.49 -6.82 -17.64
CA ASP A 175 -8.80 -7.06 -17.03
C ASP A 175 -8.84 -6.74 -15.52
N ASN A 176 -10.01 -6.39 -15.01
CA ASN A 176 -10.27 -6.10 -13.60
C ASN A 176 -9.37 -5.01 -12.97
N GLY A 177 -8.72 -4.17 -13.78
CA GLY A 177 -7.73 -3.19 -13.32
C GLY A 177 -6.40 -3.80 -12.87
N CYS A 178 -6.08 -5.03 -13.30
CA CYS A 178 -4.78 -5.65 -13.06
C CYS A 178 -3.64 -4.86 -13.75
N PRO A 179 -2.39 -4.97 -13.28
CA PRO A 179 -1.26 -4.24 -13.87
C PRO A 179 -0.78 -4.77 -15.24
N GLY A 180 -1.16 -5.99 -15.64
CA GLY A 180 -0.48 -6.73 -16.73
C GLY A 180 0.83 -7.37 -16.23
N PRO A 181 1.77 -7.75 -17.11
CA PRO A 181 1.69 -7.65 -18.57
C PRO A 181 0.65 -8.63 -19.17
N VAL A 182 -0.11 -8.17 -20.16
CA VAL A 182 -0.95 -9.05 -20.99
C VAL A 182 -0.26 -9.25 -22.32
N GLU A 183 0.17 -10.49 -22.59
CA GLU A 183 0.86 -10.89 -23.82
C GLU A 183 -0.15 -11.32 -24.89
N ILE A 184 -0.12 -10.67 -26.06
CA ILE A 184 -1.04 -10.89 -27.17
C ILE A 184 -0.24 -11.03 -28.46
N HIS A 185 -0.29 -12.20 -29.10
CA HIS A 185 0.28 -12.41 -30.42
C HIS A 185 -0.64 -11.81 -31.49
N LEU A 186 -0.21 -10.73 -32.14
CA LEU A 186 -0.98 -10.11 -33.22
C LEU A 186 -0.84 -10.89 -34.52
N ASN A 187 0.34 -11.47 -34.74
CA ASN A 187 0.64 -12.47 -35.77
C ASN A 187 1.91 -13.26 -35.34
N ASP A 188 2.49 -14.05 -36.25
CA ASP A 188 3.65 -14.90 -35.94
C ASP A 188 4.90 -14.11 -35.50
N SER A 189 5.06 -12.89 -36.01
CA SER A 189 6.27 -12.06 -35.84
C SER A 189 6.07 -10.84 -34.93
N VAL A 190 4.84 -10.52 -34.51
CA VAL A 190 4.52 -9.31 -33.73
C VAL A 190 3.76 -9.65 -32.46
N VAL A 191 4.28 -9.17 -31.33
CA VAL A 191 3.71 -9.35 -29.99
C VAL A 191 3.38 -8.00 -29.37
N LEU A 192 2.13 -7.86 -28.96
CA LEU A 192 1.62 -6.75 -28.17
C LEU A 192 1.67 -7.12 -26.68
N VAL A 193 2.27 -6.24 -25.87
CA VAL A 193 2.34 -6.38 -24.42
C VAL A 193 1.64 -5.19 -23.78
N ILE A 194 0.48 -5.41 -23.16
CA ILE A 194 -0.32 -4.34 -22.55
C ILE A 194 -0.04 -4.25 -21.05
N ILE A 195 0.20 -3.04 -20.54
CA ILE A 195 0.40 -2.75 -19.11
C ILE A 195 -0.51 -1.62 -18.60
N ASP A 196 -1.03 -1.74 -17.38
CA ASP A 196 -1.66 -0.63 -16.67
C ASP A 196 -0.62 0.10 -15.81
N SER A 197 0.00 1.11 -16.41
CA SER A 197 0.94 1.99 -15.71
C SER A 197 0.30 2.83 -14.58
N GLN A 198 -1.01 3.09 -14.64
CA GLN A 198 -1.70 3.86 -13.60
C GLN A 198 -1.89 3.03 -12.33
N TRP A 199 -2.06 1.72 -12.44
CA TRP A 199 -2.02 0.82 -11.27
C TRP A 199 -0.77 1.05 -10.40
N TRP A 200 0.40 1.23 -11.02
CA TRP A 200 1.64 1.51 -10.30
C TRP A 200 1.57 2.84 -9.54
N LEU A 201 1.01 3.87 -10.16
CA LEU A 201 0.91 5.23 -9.60
C LEU A 201 -0.32 5.45 -8.71
N HIS A 202 -1.25 4.51 -8.65
CA HIS A 202 -2.45 4.60 -7.83
C HIS A 202 -2.15 4.43 -6.33
N ALA A 203 -2.67 5.32 -5.50
CA ALA A 203 -2.35 5.39 -4.06
C ALA A 203 -3.46 4.84 -3.13
N TYR A 204 -4.59 4.43 -3.70
CA TYR A 204 -5.70 3.80 -2.97
C TYR A 204 -5.77 2.30 -3.31
N ASP A 205 -6.87 1.64 -2.90
CA ASP A 205 -7.09 0.22 -3.13
C ASP A 205 -7.04 -0.11 -4.62
N LYS A 206 -6.34 -1.20 -4.94
CA LYS A 206 -6.10 -1.69 -6.30
C LYS A 206 -5.77 -3.18 -6.23
N PRO A 207 -5.96 -3.95 -7.31
CA PRO A 207 -5.93 -5.40 -7.24
C PRO A 207 -4.50 -5.95 -7.17
N TYR A 208 -4.31 -7.00 -6.37
CA TYR A 208 -3.08 -7.78 -6.26
C TYR A 208 -3.35 -9.28 -6.14
N GLY A 209 -2.51 -10.07 -6.80
CA GLY A 209 -2.44 -11.52 -6.65
C GLY A 209 -3.72 -12.24 -7.05
N GLU A 210 -3.74 -13.55 -6.85
CA GLU A 210 -4.89 -14.36 -7.23
C GLU A 210 -6.14 -13.98 -6.42
N LYS A 211 -5.98 -13.38 -5.23
CA LYS A 211 -7.03 -12.77 -4.39
C LYS A 211 -7.86 -11.70 -5.11
N ASP A 212 -7.28 -10.98 -6.07
CA ASP A 212 -8.02 -9.96 -6.84
C ASP A 212 -8.15 -10.36 -8.31
N SER A 213 -7.98 -11.66 -8.61
CA SER A 213 -7.96 -12.23 -9.96
C SER A 213 -6.81 -11.73 -10.85
N CYS A 214 -5.69 -11.28 -10.25
CA CYS A 214 -4.47 -10.92 -10.96
C CYS A 214 -3.38 -12.00 -10.80
N SER A 215 -2.41 -12.06 -11.72
CA SER A 215 -1.19 -12.87 -11.52
C SER A 215 -0.17 -12.18 -10.61
N ILE A 216 -0.17 -10.84 -10.61
CA ILE A 216 0.85 -10.00 -9.99
C ILE A 216 0.55 -9.72 -8.53
N ASN A 217 1.40 -10.17 -7.60
CA ASN A 217 1.21 -9.92 -6.17
C ASN A 217 1.79 -8.57 -5.70
N ASN A 218 2.68 -7.95 -6.50
CA ASN A 218 3.35 -6.70 -6.15
C ASN A 218 4.10 -6.11 -7.37
N GLU A 219 4.68 -4.92 -7.18
CA GLU A 219 5.44 -4.17 -8.19
C GLU A 219 6.67 -4.92 -8.74
N LEU A 220 7.38 -5.72 -7.94
CA LEU A 220 8.53 -6.50 -8.41
C LEU A 220 8.09 -7.69 -9.26
N ASP A 221 7.01 -8.38 -8.87
CA ASP A 221 6.41 -9.46 -9.67
C ASP A 221 6.04 -8.93 -11.06
N PHE A 222 5.42 -7.75 -11.12
CA PHE A 222 5.07 -7.08 -12.38
C PHE A 222 6.30 -6.91 -13.29
N ILE A 223 7.39 -6.36 -12.75
CA ILE A 223 8.63 -6.14 -13.53
C ILE A 223 9.29 -7.44 -13.94
N ASN A 224 9.29 -8.46 -13.08
CA ASN A 224 9.85 -9.77 -13.40
C ASN A 224 9.05 -10.48 -14.49
N GLU A 225 7.72 -10.45 -14.41
CA GLU A 225 6.83 -11.03 -15.41
C GLU A 225 6.96 -10.29 -16.74
N LEU A 226 7.00 -8.95 -16.72
CA LEU A 226 7.25 -8.14 -17.92
C LEU A 226 8.62 -8.46 -18.55
N THR A 227 9.67 -8.54 -17.75
CA THR A 227 11.02 -8.91 -18.22
C THR A 227 11.02 -10.32 -18.81
N ALA A 228 10.28 -11.26 -18.21
CA ALA A 228 10.15 -12.61 -18.72
C ALA A 228 9.39 -12.65 -20.06
N VAL A 229 8.27 -11.93 -20.19
CA VAL A 229 7.51 -11.82 -21.45
C VAL A 229 8.39 -11.24 -22.56
N ILE A 230 9.17 -10.19 -22.27
CA ILE A 230 10.08 -9.60 -23.25
C ILE A 230 11.17 -10.59 -23.67
N LYS A 231 11.84 -11.23 -22.70
CA LYS A 231 12.87 -12.25 -23.00
C LYS A 231 12.32 -13.45 -23.76
N ASN A 232 11.08 -13.85 -23.49
CA ASN A 232 10.45 -14.98 -24.16
C ASN A 232 10.13 -14.72 -25.63
N ASN A 233 10.09 -13.46 -26.06
CA ASN A 233 9.77 -13.04 -27.42
C ASN A 233 10.95 -12.32 -28.07
N HIS A 234 12.18 -12.67 -27.68
CA HIS A 234 13.41 -11.99 -28.14
C HIS A 234 13.61 -12.03 -29.67
N ASP A 235 12.98 -13.00 -30.33
CA ASP A 235 12.97 -13.27 -31.78
C ASP A 235 11.83 -12.54 -32.52
N LYS A 236 10.96 -11.83 -31.79
CA LYS A 236 9.77 -11.16 -32.34
C LYS A 236 9.85 -9.65 -32.19
N ASN A 237 9.04 -8.96 -32.98
CA ASN A 237 8.81 -7.53 -32.83
C ASN A 237 7.87 -7.29 -31.64
N ILE A 238 8.38 -6.61 -30.61
CA ILE A 238 7.63 -6.35 -29.38
C ILE A 238 7.18 -4.89 -29.33
N ILE A 239 5.86 -4.69 -29.18
CA ILE A 239 5.28 -3.40 -28.83
C ILE A 239 4.65 -3.47 -27.44
N VAL A 240 5.19 -2.69 -26.50
CA VAL A 240 4.66 -2.52 -25.16
C VAL A 240 3.80 -1.26 -25.12
N THR A 241 2.59 -1.34 -24.57
CA THR A 241 1.65 -0.21 -24.48
C THR A 241 1.22 0.05 -23.04
N GLY A 242 1.16 1.32 -22.66
CA GLY A 242 0.68 1.77 -21.35
C GLY A 242 0.33 3.24 -21.38
N HIS A 243 -0.36 3.76 -20.36
CA HIS A 243 -0.78 5.16 -20.39
C HIS A 243 0.37 6.17 -20.20
N HIS A 244 1.31 5.91 -19.28
CA HIS A 244 2.33 6.85 -18.81
C HIS A 244 3.65 6.81 -19.64
N PRO A 245 4.12 7.91 -20.24
CA PRO A 245 5.33 7.93 -21.05
C PRO A 245 6.65 7.87 -20.25
N ILE A 246 7.63 7.11 -20.74
CA ILE A 246 9.00 7.05 -20.16
C ILE A 246 9.81 8.32 -20.45
N PHE A 247 9.54 8.97 -21.58
CA PHE A 247 10.14 10.23 -22.01
C PHE A 247 9.06 11.21 -22.43
N SER A 248 9.17 12.47 -22.01
CA SER A 248 8.24 13.51 -22.43
C SER A 248 8.86 14.90 -22.39
N ASN A 249 8.56 15.69 -23.41
CA ASN A 249 8.80 17.13 -23.50
C ASN A 249 7.55 17.99 -23.26
N GLY A 250 6.47 17.38 -22.78
CA GLY A 250 5.22 18.07 -22.45
C GLY A 250 5.19 18.62 -21.03
N ASN A 251 4.00 19.07 -20.61
CA ASN A 251 3.81 19.68 -19.30
C ASN A 251 4.03 18.68 -18.14
N HIS A 252 3.69 17.40 -18.31
CA HIS A 252 3.94 16.37 -17.30
C HIS A 252 5.42 15.97 -17.24
N GLY A 253 6.16 16.15 -18.34
CA GLY A 253 7.62 16.14 -18.38
C GLY A 253 8.30 17.33 -17.68
N GLY A 254 7.53 18.35 -17.26
CA GLY A 254 8.05 19.53 -16.57
C GLY A 254 8.47 20.69 -17.49
N TYR A 255 7.97 20.72 -18.73
CA TYR A 255 8.23 21.79 -19.69
C TYR A 255 7.04 22.75 -19.78
N PHE A 256 7.31 24.04 -19.59
CA PHE A 256 6.30 25.09 -19.52
C PHE A 256 6.70 26.28 -20.41
N ARG A 257 5.72 27.06 -20.87
CA ARG A 257 5.96 28.27 -21.65
C ARG A 257 6.38 29.41 -20.72
N PRO A 258 7.11 30.42 -21.22
CA PRO A 258 7.35 31.66 -20.48
C PRO A 258 6.06 32.30 -19.92
N LYS A 259 4.94 32.19 -20.66
CA LYS A 259 3.61 32.62 -20.22
C LYS A 259 3.16 31.96 -18.91
N ASP A 260 3.46 30.68 -18.71
CA ASP A 260 3.03 29.94 -17.53
C ASP A 260 3.81 30.38 -16.26
N HIS A 261 5.01 30.93 -16.43
CA HIS A 261 5.83 31.50 -15.35
C HIS A 261 5.43 32.93 -14.97
N LEU A 262 5.02 33.73 -15.96
CA LEU A 262 4.70 35.15 -15.80
C LEU A 262 3.22 35.37 -15.46
N PHE A 263 2.32 34.57 -16.02
CA PHE A 263 0.87 34.71 -15.89
C PHE A 263 0.22 33.38 -15.44
N PRO A 264 0.53 32.88 -14.24
CA PRO A 264 0.13 31.55 -13.78
C PRO A 264 -1.40 31.36 -13.71
N LEU A 265 -2.15 32.44 -13.50
CA LEU A 265 -3.62 32.41 -13.43
C LEU A 265 -4.27 32.10 -14.78
N THR A 266 -3.55 32.27 -15.89
CA THR A 266 -4.05 31.92 -17.24
C THR A 266 -4.27 30.43 -17.44
N SER A 267 -3.63 29.58 -16.62
CA SER A 267 -3.85 28.13 -16.63
C SER A 267 -5.19 27.71 -16.02
N PHE A 268 -5.78 28.54 -15.15
CA PHE A 268 -7.09 28.31 -14.53
C PHE A 268 -8.19 29.14 -15.19
N PHE A 269 -7.87 30.37 -15.58
CA PHE A 269 -8.76 31.31 -16.23
C PHE A 269 -8.09 31.84 -17.50
N PRO A 270 -8.37 31.29 -18.70
CA PRO A 270 -7.62 31.57 -19.93
C PRO A 270 -7.47 33.06 -20.31
N LYS A 271 -8.38 33.92 -19.82
CA LYS A 271 -8.41 35.37 -20.07
C LYS A 271 -7.76 36.21 -18.96
N LEU A 272 -7.28 35.61 -17.87
CA LEU A 272 -6.79 36.33 -16.68
C LEU A 272 -5.26 36.51 -16.70
N TYR A 273 -4.79 37.54 -17.40
CA TYR A 273 -3.36 37.87 -17.55
C TYR A 273 -2.85 38.79 -16.44
N VAL A 274 -2.69 38.24 -15.22
CA VAL A 274 -2.09 38.97 -14.09
C VAL A 274 -0.61 38.60 -13.96
N PRO A 275 0.35 39.54 -14.11
CA PRO A 275 1.77 39.25 -14.00
C PRO A 275 2.16 38.99 -12.55
N LEU A 276 2.63 37.78 -12.26
CA LEU A 276 3.12 37.37 -10.93
C LEU A 276 4.53 36.79 -11.06
N PRO A 277 5.56 37.62 -11.34
CA PRO A 277 6.94 37.14 -11.43
C PRO A 277 7.39 36.56 -10.08
N VAL A 278 8.32 35.59 -10.10
CA VAL A 278 8.77 34.79 -8.94
C VAL A 278 7.68 33.86 -8.38
N ILE A 279 6.52 34.40 -7.95
CA ILE A 279 5.39 33.63 -7.40
C ILE A 279 4.79 32.69 -8.45
N GLY A 280 4.57 33.18 -9.68
CA GLY A 280 4.03 32.39 -10.78
C GLY A 280 4.97 31.29 -11.28
N SER A 281 6.25 31.36 -10.94
CA SER A 281 7.21 30.28 -11.20
C SER A 281 7.14 29.15 -10.17
N ILE A 282 6.48 29.33 -9.03
CA ILE A 282 6.36 28.30 -7.99
C ILE A 282 5.67 27.04 -8.54
N TYR A 283 4.56 27.20 -9.29
CA TYR A 283 3.80 26.07 -9.84
C TYR A 283 4.54 25.32 -10.96
N PRO A 284 5.06 25.97 -12.02
CA PRO A 284 5.92 25.33 -13.01
C PRO A 284 7.18 24.70 -12.39
N TYR A 285 7.80 25.37 -11.41
CA TYR A 285 8.96 24.82 -10.70
C TYR A 285 8.58 23.57 -9.89
N TYR A 286 7.46 23.60 -9.17
CA TYR A 286 6.90 22.45 -8.47
C TYR A 286 6.73 21.27 -9.42
N ARG A 287 6.04 21.42 -10.56
CA ARG A 287 5.85 20.33 -11.53
C ARG A 287 7.14 19.87 -12.21
N LYS A 288 8.09 20.79 -12.44
CA LYS A 288 9.40 20.49 -13.06
C LYS A 288 10.42 19.85 -12.11
N ARG A 289 10.25 19.99 -10.78
CA ARG A 289 11.25 19.57 -9.79
C ARG A 289 10.74 18.58 -8.76
N ILE A 290 9.48 18.68 -8.37
CA ILE A 290 8.84 17.84 -7.35
C ILE A 290 7.86 16.89 -8.04
N GLY A 291 6.97 17.45 -8.85
CA GLY A 291 5.99 16.70 -9.62
C GLY A 291 4.84 16.17 -8.78
N HIS A 292 3.61 16.34 -9.27
CA HIS A 292 2.48 15.51 -8.84
C HIS A 292 2.78 14.03 -9.14
N ILE A 293 2.08 13.06 -8.54
CA ILE A 293 2.30 11.62 -8.79
C ILE A 293 2.18 11.21 -10.28
N GLN A 294 1.56 12.08 -11.08
CA GLN A 294 1.33 11.98 -12.52
C GLN A 294 2.39 12.74 -13.37
N ASP A 295 3.35 13.40 -12.73
CA ASP A 295 4.44 14.12 -13.40
C ASP A 295 5.70 13.24 -13.40
N LEU A 296 6.43 13.24 -14.52
CA LEU A 296 7.62 12.40 -14.71
C LEU A 296 8.64 12.59 -13.58
N ASN A 297 8.77 13.79 -13.03
CA ASN A 297 9.74 14.10 -11.95
C ASN A 297 9.38 13.54 -10.57
N ASN A 298 8.18 12.95 -10.41
CA ASN A 298 7.77 12.38 -9.14
C ASN A 298 8.59 11.11 -8.80
N PRO A 299 9.02 10.89 -7.55
CA PRO A 299 9.83 9.73 -7.18
C PRO A 299 9.20 8.37 -7.55
N ARG A 300 7.88 8.22 -7.41
CA ARG A 300 7.20 6.95 -7.69
C ARG A 300 7.13 6.66 -9.20
N TYR A 301 6.99 7.70 -10.01
CA TYR A 301 7.02 7.61 -11.47
C TYR A 301 8.47 7.42 -11.97
N GLN A 302 9.46 8.07 -11.37
CA GLN A 302 10.87 7.80 -11.67
C GLN A 302 11.24 6.34 -11.42
N LEU A 303 10.72 5.73 -10.33
CA LEU A 303 10.93 4.30 -10.07
C LEU A 303 10.29 3.43 -11.17
N LEU A 304 9.04 3.68 -11.55
CA LEU A 304 8.41 2.98 -12.68
C LEU A 304 9.25 3.09 -13.94
N ARG A 305 9.66 4.32 -14.29
CA ARG A 305 10.49 4.62 -15.45
C ARG A 305 11.80 3.85 -15.44
N GLU A 306 12.52 3.83 -14.31
CA GLU A 306 13.78 3.10 -14.14
C GLU A 306 13.57 1.59 -14.35
N LYS A 307 12.52 1.02 -13.73
CA LYS A 307 12.26 -0.42 -13.83
C LYS A 307 11.80 -0.86 -15.22
N LEU A 308 10.99 -0.06 -15.91
CA LEU A 308 10.62 -0.32 -17.31
C LEU A 308 11.85 -0.25 -18.22
N LEU A 309 12.70 0.77 -18.08
CA LEU A 309 13.95 0.86 -18.85
C LEU A 309 14.85 -0.36 -18.64
N GLY A 310 15.00 -0.82 -17.39
CA GLY A 310 15.77 -2.03 -17.09
C GLY A 310 15.16 -3.31 -17.65
N ALA A 311 13.83 -3.42 -17.71
CA ALA A 311 13.15 -4.55 -18.33
C ALA A 311 13.31 -4.58 -19.86
N PHE A 312 13.48 -3.41 -20.49
CA PHE A 312 13.56 -3.26 -21.96
C PHE A 312 14.99 -3.39 -22.50
N GLU A 313 16.01 -3.26 -21.63
CA GLU A 313 17.42 -3.17 -22.03
C GLU A 313 17.92 -4.38 -22.83
N SER A 314 17.34 -5.57 -22.63
CA SER A 314 17.76 -6.80 -23.33
C SER A 314 17.18 -6.98 -24.74
N HIS A 315 16.27 -6.11 -25.20
CA HIS A 315 15.61 -6.24 -26.50
C HIS A 315 15.85 -5.03 -27.39
N ASN A 316 16.53 -5.23 -28.52
CA ASN A 316 16.71 -4.17 -29.51
C ASN A 316 15.38 -3.90 -30.25
N ASN A 317 15.18 -2.67 -30.69
CA ASN A 317 14.02 -2.22 -31.49
C ASN A 317 12.65 -2.41 -30.81
N LEU A 318 12.60 -2.65 -29.49
CA LEU A 318 11.34 -2.66 -28.74
C LEU A 318 10.66 -1.28 -28.82
N ILE A 319 9.35 -1.29 -29.04
CA ILE A 319 8.52 -0.07 -29.08
C ILE A 319 7.75 0.07 -27.78
N TYR A 320 7.82 1.23 -27.13
CA TYR A 320 6.95 1.59 -26.00
C TYR A 320 6.04 2.77 -26.38
N ALA A 321 4.71 2.59 -26.33
CA ALA A 321 3.74 3.62 -26.69
C ALA A 321 2.86 4.08 -25.52
N ALA A 322 2.65 5.39 -25.41
CA ALA A 322 1.92 6.01 -24.31
C ALA A 322 1.04 7.22 -24.67
N GLY A 323 0.05 7.54 -23.82
CA GLY A 323 -1.04 8.48 -24.10
C GLY A 323 -1.22 9.66 -23.13
N HIS A 324 -0.48 9.73 -22.01
CA HIS A 324 -0.72 10.72 -20.94
C HIS A 324 -0.48 12.20 -21.30
N GLU A 325 0.35 12.47 -22.31
CA GLU A 325 0.67 13.85 -22.70
C GLU A 325 -0.22 14.32 -23.85
N HIS A 326 -0.75 15.53 -23.75
CA HIS A 326 -1.69 16.09 -24.73
C HIS A 326 -1.01 16.59 -26.02
N ASN A 327 -0.12 15.80 -26.62
CA ASN A 327 0.65 16.12 -27.83
C ASN A 327 1.26 14.83 -28.43
N LEU A 328 1.87 14.97 -29.62
CA LEU A 328 2.55 13.88 -30.33
C LEU A 328 4.07 13.99 -30.18
N GLN A 329 4.75 12.89 -29.84
CA GLN A 329 6.21 12.86 -29.69
C GLN A 329 6.81 11.51 -30.10
N TYR A 330 8.07 11.52 -30.54
CA TYR A 330 8.86 10.33 -30.80
C TYR A 330 10.29 10.48 -30.27
N PHE A 331 10.77 9.48 -29.52
CA PHE A 331 12.11 9.39 -28.96
C PHE A 331 12.78 8.07 -29.33
N GLU A 332 14.11 8.08 -29.30
CA GLU A 332 14.95 6.89 -29.50
C GLU A 332 16.02 6.88 -28.42
N HIS A 333 16.16 5.75 -27.73
CA HIS A 333 17.12 5.58 -26.64
C HIS A 333 17.57 4.13 -26.58
N ASN A 334 18.89 3.86 -26.59
CA ASN A 334 19.49 2.52 -26.53
C ASN A 334 18.95 1.50 -27.56
N LYS A 335 18.60 1.98 -28.77
CA LYS A 335 17.95 1.19 -29.85
C LYS A 335 16.51 0.77 -29.54
N GLN A 336 15.87 1.30 -28.50
CA GLN A 336 14.41 1.20 -28.29
C GLN A 336 13.71 2.49 -28.73
N HIS A 337 12.44 2.37 -29.06
CA HIS A 337 11.62 3.43 -29.64
C HIS A 337 10.48 3.80 -28.69
N TYR A 338 10.29 5.10 -28.43
CA TYR A 338 9.27 5.57 -27.49
C TYR A 338 8.32 6.55 -28.19
N ILE A 339 7.04 6.20 -28.21
CA ILE A 339 5.98 6.93 -28.90
C ILE A 339 5.06 7.57 -27.86
N VAL A 340 4.77 8.86 -28.01
CA VAL A 340 3.74 9.56 -27.25
C VAL A 340 2.65 9.98 -28.23
N SER A 341 1.44 9.46 -28.03
CA SER A 341 0.30 9.60 -28.94
C SER A 341 -0.96 10.08 -28.19
N GLY A 342 -0.84 11.08 -27.34
CA GLY A 342 -1.91 11.49 -26.41
C GLY A 342 -2.73 12.70 -26.84
N SER A 343 -2.90 12.94 -28.14
CA SER A 343 -3.62 14.12 -28.66
C SER A 343 -4.96 13.78 -29.32
N GLY A 344 -5.68 12.79 -28.78
CA GLY A 344 -6.96 12.34 -29.34
C GLY A 344 -8.10 13.34 -29.21
N SER A 345 -8.09 14.20 -28.18
CA SER A 345 -9.15 15.19 -27.96
C SER A 345 -8.63 16.57 -27.55
N LYS A 346 -7.51 16.67 -26.82
CA LYS A 346 -6.90 17.94 -26.41
C LYS A 346 -5.50 18.14 -26.98
N THR A 347 -5.03 19.39 -26.96
CA THR A 347 -3.63 19.74 -27.23
C THR A 347 -3.06 20.68 -26.17
N LYS A 348 -1.83 20.40 -25.72
CA LYS A 348 -1.03 21.27 -24.84
C LYS A 348 0.36 21.50 -25.41
N TYR A 349 1.11 22.39 -24.76
CA TYR A 349 2.46 22.76 -25.16
C TYR A 349 3.41 21.56 -25.13
N VAL A 350 4.31 21.50 -26.11
CA VAL A 350 5.44 20.58 -26.15
C VAL A 350 6.73 21.36 -26.47
N ALA A 351 7.81 21.04 -25.75
CA ALA A 351 9.11 21.66 -25.98
C ALA A 351 9.85 21.01 -27.17
N LYS A 352 10.56 21.84 -27.94
CA LYS A 352 11.45 21.39 -29.02
C LYS A 352 12.78 20.90 -28.45
N LYS A 353 13.46 19.95 -29.11
CA LYS A 353 14.76 19.35 -28.73
C LYS A 353 14.67 18.40 -27.51
N ASN A 354 15.69 18.31 -26.64
CA ASN A 354 15.74 17.42 -25.45
C ASN A 354 15.60 15.91 -25.73
N GLY A 355 16.30 15.39 -26.75
CA GLY A 355 16.30 13.96 -27.07
C GLY A 355 15.11 13.48 -27.91
N ALA A 356 14.09 14.32 -28.13
CA ALA A 356 13.01 14.00 -29.06
C ALA A 356 13.48 14.10 -30.51
N SER A 357 13.09 13.13 -31.32
CA SER A 357 13.28 13.14 -32.77
C SER A 357 12.14 13.86 -33.49
N PHE A 358 10.92 13.81 -32.92
CA PHE A 358 9.74 14.54 -33.40
C PHE A 358 8.88 15.02 -32.22
N THR A 359 8.32 16.24 -32.32
CA THR A 359 7.28 16.74 -31.39
C THR A 359 6.27 17.65 -32.11
N TYR A 360 4.99 17.49 -31.84
CA TYR A 360 3.93 18.32 -32.42
C TYR A 360 2.71 18.48 -31.50
N ALA A 361 2.30 19.73 -31.23
CA ALA A 361 1.11 20.07 -30.45
C ALA A 361 -0.12 20.26 -31.36
N LYS A 362 -0.58 19.19 -32.01
CA LYS A 362 -1.76 19.17 -32.90
C LYS A 362 -2.56 17.88 -32.67
N GLN A 363 -3.88 17.92 -32.82
CA GLN A 363 -4.72 16.73 -32.66
C GLN A 363 -4.38 15.69 -33.73
N GLY A 364 -4.31 14.43 -33.33
CA GLY A 364 -3.83 13.36 -34.19
C GLY A 364 -3.46 12.09 -33.43
N PHE A 365 -2.96 11.11 -34.15
CA PHE A 365 -2.54 9.80 -33.65
C PHE A 365 -1.30 9.28 -34.38
N SER A 366 -0.76 8.15 -33.91
CA SER A 366 0.38 7.46 -34.55
C SER A 366 0.02 6.07 -35.04
N LYS A 367 0.75 5.58 -36.05
CA LYS A 367 0.67 4.23 -36.58
C LYS A 367 2.02 3.56 -36.55
N VAL A 368 2.04 2.26 -36.29
CA VAL A 368 3.20 1.38 -36.50
C VAL A 368 2.84 0.38 -37.59
N LEU A 369 3.67 0.28 -38.62
CA LEU A 369 3.50 -0.59 -39.78
C LEU A 369 4.60 -1.65 -39.75
N TYR A 370 4.19 -2.92 -39.70
CA TYR A 370 5.07 -4.08 -39.80
C TYR A 370 4.95 -4.66 -41.21
N LEU A 371 6.07 -4.80 -41.92
CA LEU A 371 6.11 -5.38 -43.27
C LEU A 371 6.50 -6.85 -43.23
N THR A 372 6.09 -7.61 -44.25
CA THR A 372 6.47 -9.02 -44.43
C THR A 372 7.98 -9.24 -44.58
N THR A 373 8.73 -8.20 -44.94
CA THR A 373 10.20 -8.20 -45.03
C THR A 373 10.90 -8.10 -43.67
N GLY A 374 10.17 -7.86 -42.58
CA GLY A 374 10.71 -7.58 -41.25
C GLY A 374 10.99 -6.09 -41.00
N GLU A 375 10.81 -5.22 -42.00
CA GLU A 375 10.91 -3.77 -41.80
C GLU A 375 9.77 -3.24 -40.92
N VAL A 376 10.09 -2.27 -40.05
CA VAL A 376 9.11 -1.60 -39.19
C VAL A 376 9.16 -0.09 -39.36
N TRP A 377 8.00 0.53 -39.52
CA TRP A 377 7.85 1.98 -39.73
C TRP A 377 6.90 2.59 -38.70
N VAL A 378 7.18 3.83 -38.31
CA VAL A 378 6.27 4.66 -37.50
C VAL A 378 5.82 5.88 -38.29
N GLU A 379 4.53 6.22 -38.19
CA GLU A 379 3.92 7.41 -38.80
C GLU A 379 3.11 8.20 -37.79
N PHE A 380 3.07 9.53 -37.95
CA PHE A 380 2.22 10.43 -37.17
C PHE A 380 1.27 11.20 -38.10
N TRP A 381 -0.03 11.08 -37.84
CA TRP A 381 -1.11 11.66 -38.63
C TRP A 381 -1.85 12.70 -37.81
N THR A 382 -2.04 13.90 -38.37
CA THR A 382 -2.78 14.99 -37.69
C THR A 382 -4.02 15.39 -38.47
N VAL A 383 -4.99 15.95 -37.75
CA VAL A 383 -6.23 16.48 -38.33
C VAL A 383 -5.89 17.59 -39.32
N ASP A 384 -6.53 17.56 -40.48
CA ASP A 384 -6.48 18.62 -41.48
C ASP A 384 -7.92 19.10 -41.73
N GLU A 385 -8.14 20.42 -41.67
CA GLU A 385 -9.46 21.02 -41.88
C GLU A 385 -9.91 20.91 -43.36
N THR A 386 -8.97 20.65 -44.28
CA THR A 386 -9.21 20.56 -45.72
C THR A 386 -9.21 19.12 -46.26
N ASN A 387 -8.66 18.16 -45.50
CA ASN A 387 -8.57 16.76 -45.90
C ASN A 387 -9.03 15.83 -44.76
N LEU A 388 -10.14 15.11 -44.98
CA LEU A 388 -10.67 14.16 -44.00
C LEU A 388 -9.75 12.96 -43.72
N LYS A 389 -8.81 12.64 -44.64
CA LYS A 389 -7.75 11.65 -44.39
C LYS A 389 -6.54 12.21 -43.62
N GLY A 390 -6.55 13.50 -43.29
CA GLY A 390 -5.55 14.18 -42.48
C GLY A 390 -4.21 14.42 -43.19
N GLU A 391 -3.25 14.89 -42.40
CA GLU A 391 -1.90 15.26 -42.82
C GLU A 391 -0.86 14.31 -42.19
N LEU A 392 -0.07 13.61 -43.03
CA LEU A 392 1.10 12.87 -42.56
C LEU A 392 2.17 13.87 -42.11
N SER A 393 2.42 13.94 -40.81
CA SER A 393 3.25 14.97 -40.19
C SER A 393 4.70 14.51 -39.90
N PHE A 394 4.93 13.20 -39.83
CA PHE A 394 6.24 12.58 -39.65
C PHE A 394 6.18 11.08 -39.98
N ARG A 395 7.27 10.54 -40.55
CA ARG A 395 7.48 9.10 -40.79
C ARG A 395 8.93 8.74 -40.47
N LYS A 396 9.17 7.55 -39.92
CA LYS A 396 10.53 7.01 -39.76
C LYS A 396 10.55 5.49 -39.87
N LYS A 397 11.56 4.94 -40.56
CA LYS A 397 11.91 3.52 -40.49
C LYS A 397 12.68 3.27 -39.18
N ILE A 398 12.17 2.37 -38.36
CA ILE A 398 12.71 2.09 -37.02
C ILE A 398 13.40 0.72 -36.93
N GLN A 399 13.16 -0.17 -37.89
CA GLN A 399 13.84 -1.46 -38.01
C GLN A 399 14.06 -1.84 -39.48
N GLU A 400 15.23 -2.42 -39.78
CA GLU A 400 15.60 -2.95 -41.10
C GLU A 400 15.08 -4.38 -41.31
N ALA A 401 15.09 -4.88 -42.55
CA ALA A 401 14.66 -6.23 -42.91
C ALA A 401 15.45 -7.32 -42.19
N ASP A 402 14.77 -8.43 -41.85
CA ASP A 402 15.28 -9.45 -40.92
C ASP A 402 16.33 -10.38 -41.55
N THR A 403 17.31 -10.84 -40.75
CA THR A 403 18.24 -11.94 -41.08
C THR A 403 18.06 -13.03 -40.04
N GLN A 404 17.39 -14.13 -40.40
CA GLN A 404 17.03 -15.20 -39.47
C GLN A 404 18.23 -16.04 -39.02
N GLU A 405 18.36 -16.26 -37.71
CA GLU A 405 19.16 -17.33 -37.09
C GLU A 405 18.23 -18.44 -36.58
N VAL A 406 18.59 -19.71 -36.86
CA VAL A 406 17.83 -20.92 -36.50
C VAL A 406 18.39 -21.53 -35.21
N LEU A 407 17.54 -21.79 -34.23
CA LEU A 407 17.90 -22.53 -33.00
C LEU A 407 17.92 -24.06 -33.24
N PRO A 408 18.88 -24.80 -32.66
CA PRO A 408 19.04 -26.24 -32.87
C PRO A 408 18.02 -27.10 -32.10
N GLU A 409 17.68 -28.26 -32.67
CA GLU A 409 16.80 -29.28 -32.09
C GLU A 409 17.36 -29.90 -30.80
N LEU A 410 16.48 -30.11 -29.81
CA LEU A 410 16.79 -30.69 -28.50
C LEU A 410 16.79 -32.23 -28.57
N SER A 411 17.89 -32.84 -28.11
CA SER A 411 18.08 -34.29 -28.03
C SER A 411 17.20 -34.97 -26.97
N THR A 412 16.84 -36.24 -27.21
CA THR A 412 16.10 -37.12 -26.29
C THR A 412 16.97 -37.62 -25.13
N VAL A 413 16.56 -37.37 -23.89
CA VAL A 413 17.20 -37.88 -22.65
C VAL A 413 16.15 -38.65 -21.85
N ASP A 414 16.49 -39.76 -21.20
CA ASP A 414 15.59 -40.60 -20.37
C ASP A 414 16.12 -40.66 -18.93
N PHE A 415 15.25 -40.43 -17.94
CA PHE A 415 15.58 -40.41 -16.51
C PHE A 415 14.70 -41.35 -15.67
N SER A 416 13.84 -42.16 -16.30
CA SER A 416 12.73 -42.88 -15.67
C SER A 416 13.11 -43.83 -14.51
N ASP A 417 14.32 -44.40 -14.52
CA ASP A 417 14.81 -45.35 -13.50
C ASP A 417 15.88 -44.77 -12.55
N SER A 418 16.09 -43.45 -12.55
CA SER A 418 17.17 -42.82 -11.77
C SER A 418 16.73 -42.44 -10.34
N VAL A 419 17.54 -42.83 -9.35
CA VAL A 419 17.44 -42.37 -7.96
C VAL A 419 18.72 -41.63 -7.58
N ILE A 420 18.59 -40.50 -6.89
CA ILE A 420 19.73 -39.76 -6.36
C ILE A 420 19.64 -39.60 -4.85
N VAL A 421 20.79 -39.44 -4.21
CA VAL A 421 20.86 -39.00 -2.81
C VAL A 421 21.09 -37.50 -2.80
N TYR A 422 20.18 -36.75 -2.17
CA TYR A 422 20.20 -35.29 -2.15
C TYR A 422 19.94 -34.75 -0.74
N ARG A 423 20.46 -33.56 -0.43
CA ARG A 423 20.19 -32.84 0.82
C ARG A 423 19.30 -31.64 0.50
N ALA A 424 18.21 -31.45 1.25
CA ALA A 424 17.27 -30.38 0.95
C ALA A 424 17.91 -28.99 1.03
N ALA A 425 18.81 -28.74 1.99
CA ALA A 425 19.57 -27.50 2.11
C ALA A 425 20.80 -27.67 3.03
N GLU A 426 22.00 -27.71 2.46
CA GLU A 426 23.26 -27.79 3.23
C GLU A 426 23.54 -26.50 4.01
N GLN A 427 23.07 -25.35 3.53
CA GLN A 427 23.32 -24.04 4.14
C GLN A 427 22.70 -23.85 5.54
N PHE A 428 21.83 -24.76 5.99
CA PHE A 428 21.19 -24.67 7.31
C PHE A 428 22.00 -25.29 8.45
N GLU A 429 23.18 -25.86 8.18
CA GLU A 429 24.12 -26.24 9.22
C GLU A 429 24.39 -25.08 10.20
N ALA A 430 24.39 -25.38 11.49
CA ALA A 430 24.50 -24.38 12.54
C ALA A 430 25.43 -24.82 13.67
N SER A 431 26.31 -23.91 14.09
CA SER A 431 27.09 -24.07 15.31
C SER A 431 26.18 -23.96 16.55
N LYS A 432 26.66 -24.42 17.72
CA LYS A 432 25.93 -24.30 18.99
C LYS A 432 25.52 -22.84 19.31
N LEU A 433 26.35 -21.87 18.94
CA LEU A 433 26.06 -20.45 19.14
C LEU A 433 24.95 -19.95 18.19
N LYS A 434 25.01 -20.32 16.91
CA LYS A 434 23.94 -19.99 15.94
C LYS A 434 22.61 -20.61 16.39
N ALA A 435 22.63 -21.87 16.82
CA ALA A 435 21.43 -22.56 17.31
C ALA A 435 20.86 -21.98 18.62
N PHE A 436 21.69 -21.36 19.47
CA PHE A 436 21.22 -20.66 20.66
C PHE A 436 20.41 -19.40 20.30
N PHE A 437 20.90 -18.59 19.37
CA PHE A 437 20.23 -17.35 18.97
C PHE A 437 19.09 -17.55 17.98
N PHE A 438 19.27 -18.45 17.00
CA PHE A 438 18.39 -18.66 15.85
C PHE A 438 17.81 -20.08 15.77
N GLY A 439 17.85 -20.82 16.87
CA GLY A 439 17.13 -22.08 17.01
C GLY A 439 17.83 -23.31 16.44
N LYS A 440 17.48 -24.48 17.00
CA LYS A 440 17.85 -25.80 16.46
C LYS A 440 16.90 -26.19 15.32
N GLU A 441 15.62 -25.86 15.47
CA GLU A 441 14.58 -26.01 14.45
C GLU A 441 14.60 -27.40 13.78
N TYR A 442 14.38 -27.49 12.46
CA TYR A 442 14.54 -28.72 11.66
C TYR A 442 15.85 -28.79 10.88
N ARG A 443 16.90 -28.08 11.31
CA ARG A 443 18.17 -28.01 10.58
C ARG A 443 18.78 -29.38 10.26
N SER A 444 18.64 -30.34 11.17
CA SER A 444 19.07 -31.73 10.94
C SER A 444 18.28 -32.41 9.82
N SER A 445 16.97 -32.17 9.73
CA SER A 445 16.11 -32.70 8.66
C SER A 445 16.43 -32.08 7.30
N TRP A 446 16.78 -30.79 7.27
CA TRP A 446 17.18 -30.10 6.04
C TRP A 446 18.54 -30.56 5.49
N THR A 447 19.45 -30.94 6.38
CA THR A 447 20.83 -31.32 6.04
C THR A 447 21.01 -32.82 5.89
N ALA A 448 20.05 -33.65 6.31
CA ALA A 448 20.11 -35.10 6.15
C ALA A 448 20.07 -35.52 4.67
N PRO A 449 20.88 -36.51 4.26
CA PRO A 449 20.77 -37.10 2.93
C PRO A 449 19.47 -37.90 2.82
N VAL A 450 18.77 -37.71 1.70
CA VAL A 450 17.51 -38.39 1.37
C VAL A 450 17.62 -38.98 -0.03
N SER A 451 17.22 -40.24 -0.20
CA SER A 451 17.07 -40.87 -1.51
C SER A 451 15.79 -40.39 -2.18
N VAL A 452 15.88 -39.86 -3.39
CA VAL A 452 14.75 -39.25 -4.13
C VAL A 452 14.77 -39.71 -5.58
N ASN A 453 13.60 -40.01 -6.13
CA ASN A 453 13.44 -40.37 -7.54
C ASN A 453 13.65 -39.13 -8.43
N VAL A 454 14.36 -39.31 -9.55
CA VAL A 454 14.53 -38.27 -10.56
C VAL A 454 13.23 -38.11 -11.34
N PHE A 455 12.82 -36.86 -11.55
CA PHE A 455 11.63 -36.51 -12.30
C PHE A 455 11.93 -36.57 -13.80
N ASP A 456 11.31 -37.51 -14.50
CA ASP A 456 11.35 -37.56 -15.96
C ASP A 456 10.08 -36.97 -16.55
N ILE A 457 10.23 -35.80 -17.18
CA ILE A 457 9.11 -35.05 -17.74
C ILE A 457 8.43 -35.77 -18.92
N SER A 458 9.10 -36.71 -19.59
CA SER A 458 8.54 -37.44 -20.73
C SER A 458 7.70 -38.66 -20.38
N SER A 459 7.94 -39.27 -19.23
CA SER A 459 7.26 -40.50 -18.81
C SER A 459 6.24 -40.25 -17.70
N GLU A 460 6.48 -39.29 -16.81
CA GLU A 460 5.55 -38.96 -15.73
C GLU A 460 4.19 -38.52 -16.32
N LYS A 461 3.10 -39.14 -15.88
CA LYS A 461 1.71 -38.93 -16.37
C LYS A 461 1.54 -39.05 -17.90
N GLY A 462 2.39 -39.81 -18.58
CA GLY A 462 2.32 -40.00 -20.04
C GLY A 462 2.95 -38.88 -20.86
N GLY A 463 3.78 -38.04 -20.23
CA GLY A 463 4.47 -36.91 -20.86
C GLY A 463 3.84 -35.58 -20.49
N LEU A 464 4.66 -34.69 -19.93
CA LEU A 464 4.28 -33.38 -19.43
C LEU A 464 4.96 -32.28 -20.26
N THR A 465 4.25 -31.18 -20.49
CA THR A 465 4.78 -29.99 -21.15
C THR A 465 4.85 -28.82 -20.17
N PRO A 466 6.02 -28.18 -20.01
CA PRO A 466 6.12 -26.95 -19.22
C PRO A 466 5.34 -25.80 -19.85
N ILE A 467 4.41 -25.20 -19.10
CA ILE A 467 3.54 -24.12 -19.60
C ILE A 467 4.04 -22.74 -19.15
N ARG A 468 4.26 -22.57 -17.84
CA ARG A 468 4.62 -21.27 -17.25
C ARG A 468 5.23 -21.41 -15.87
N LEU A 469 6.11 -20.47 -15.52
CA LEU A 469 6.46 -20.25 -14.13
C LEU A 469 5.25 -19.69 -13.37
N GLY A 470 5.21 -19.97 -12.08
CA GLY A 470 4.30 -19.34 -11.14
C GLY A 470 4.86 -19.44 -9.73
N GLY A 471 3.98 -19.26 -8.75
CA GLY A 471 4.36 -19.33 -7.35
C GLY A 471 4.64 -17.93 -6.83
N GLY A 472 4.11 -17.62 -5.65
CA GLY A 472 4.33 -16.31 -5.03
C GLY A 472 5.80 -16.10 -4.67
N MET A 473 6.13 -14.91 -4.17
CA MET A 473 7.51 -14.48 -3.94
C MET A 473 8.39 -15.32 -2.97
N GLN A 474 7.90 -16.43 -2.39
CA GLN A 474 8.72 -17.33 -1.53
C GLN A 474 9.12 -18.64 -2.23
N THR A 475 8.25 -19.22 -3.06
CA THR A 475 8.41 -20.57 -3.60
C THR A 475 8.36 -20.48 -5.11
N LYS A 476 9.37 -21.01 -5.80
CA LYS A 476 9.27 -21.18 -7.26
C LYS A 476 8.23 -22.28 -7.50
N SER A 477 7.26 -22.06 -8.41
CA SER A 477 6.46 -23.16 -8.99
C SER A 477 6.55 -23.18 -10.53
N LEU A 478 6.51 -24.37 -11.13
CA LEU A 478 6.45 -24.59 -12.58
C LEU A 478 5.15 -25.34 -12.88
N ARG A 479 4.32 -24.75 -13.74
CA ARG A 479 3.09 -25.38 -14.21
C ARG A 479 3.40 -26.30 -15.37
N LEU A 480 2.90 -27.52 -15.28
CA LEU A 480 3.01 -28.56 -16.28
C LEU A 480 1.61 -28.95 -16.76
N GLU A 481 1.50 -29.40 -18.01
CA GLU A 481 0.24 -29.89 -18.59
C GLU A 481 0.49 -31.25 -19.26
N ASP A 482 -0.39 -32.23 -19.06
CA ASP A 482 -0.33 -33.52 -19.75
C ASP A 482 -1.02 -33.45 -21.14
N ALA A 483 -0.89 -34.53 -21.92
CA ALA A 483 -1.49 -34.62 -23.26
C ALA A 483 -3.03 -34.50 -23.28
N ASN A 484 -3.71 -34.73 -22.15
CA ASN A 484 -5.16 -34.57 -22.00
C ASN A 484 -5.55 -33.18 -21.47
N GLY A 485 -4.56 -32.30 -21.29
CA GLY A 485 -4.72 -30.95 -20.79
C GLY A 485 -4.84 -30.82 -19.28
N LYS A 486 -4.60 -31.87 -18.48
CA LYS A 486 -4.64 -31.77 -17.01
C LYS A 486 -3.38 -31.10 -16.49
N GLU A 487 -3.54 -30.23 -15.50
CA GLU A 487 -2.42 -29.44 -14.98
C GLU A 487 -1.83 -30.01 -13.68
N TYR A 488 -0.50 -29.92 -13.58
CA TYR A 488 0.31 -30.32 -12.43
C TYR A 488 1.27 -29.21 -12.04
N LEU A 489 1.86 -29.31 -10.84
CA LEU A 489 2.82 -28.34 -10.31
C LEU A 489 4.08 -29.05 -9.85
N LEU A 490 5.24 -28.49 -10.22
CA LEU A 490 6.49 -28.68 -9.50
C LEU A 490 6.72 -27.46 -8.61
N ARG A 491 6.88 -27.65 -7.30
CA ARG A 491 7.14 -26.57 -6.33
C ARG A 491 8.48 -26.82 -5.64
N SER A 492 9.36 -25.82 -5.59
CA SER A 492 10.66 -25.97 -4.95
C SER A 492 10.52 -26.21 -3.43
N ILE A 493 11.25 -27.18 -2.88
CA ILE A 493 11.29 -27.39 -1.41
C ILE A 493 12.00 -26.23 -0.72
N GLN A 494 13.14 -25.79 -1.28
CA GLN A 494 13.80 -24.58 -0.83
C GLN A 494 12.97 -23.34 -1.18
N LYS A 495 12.87 -22.43 -0.22
CA LYS A 495 12.15 -21.16 -0.33
C LYS A 495 13.12 -19.99 -0.22
N ASP A 496 12.68 -18.80 -0.62
CA ASP A 496 13.43 -17.55 -0.45
C ASP A 496 12.48 -16.42 -0.03
N PRO A 497 12.08 -16.36 1.25
CA PRO A 497 11.15 -15.35 1.74
C PRO A 497 11.72 -13.94 1.71
N ALA A 498 13.04 -13.79 1.57
CA ALA A 498 13.68 -12.48 1.40
C ALA A 498 13.20 -11.81 0.11
N ARG A 499 12.96 -12.58 -0.97
CA ARG A 499 12.40 -12.04 -2.22
C ARG A 499 10.99 -11.46 -2.03
N LYS A 500 10.18 -12.05 -1.13
CA LYS A 500 8.82 -11.59 -0.81
C LYS A 500 8.79 -10.35 0.05
N PHE A 501 9.60 -10.33 1.09
CA PHE A 501 9.41 -9.37 2.18
C PHE A 501 10.46 -8.27 2.21
N LEU A 502 11.58 -8.43 1.50
CA LEU A 502 12.66 -7.46 1.48
C LEU A 502 12.79 -6.77 0.12
N PRO A 503 13.04 -5.45 0.12
CA PRO A 503 13.52 -4.72 -1.05
C PRO A 503 14.76 -5.38 -1.67
N ALA A 504 14.93 -5.24 -2.99
CA ALA A 504 16.00 -5.90 -3.74
C ALA A 504 17.44 -5.60 -3.22
N ASP A 505 17.66 -4.42 -2.64
CA ASP A 505 18.93 -4.03 -2.02
C ASP A 505 19.18 -4.72 -0.66
N MET A 506 18.13 -5.19 0.02
CA MET A 506 18.19 -5.89 1.31
C MET A 506 18.24 -7.42 1.20
N GLN A 507 17.85 -8.00 0.06
CA GLN A 507 17.76 -9.45 -0.13
C GLN A 507 19.09 -10.19 0.09
N ASN A 508 20.22 -9.58 -0.27
CA ASN A 508 21.57 -10.16 -0.14
C ASN A 508 22.35 -9.55 1.04
N THR A 509 21.64 -9.28 2.14
CA THR A 509 22.23 -8.75 3.39
C THR A 509 21.97 -9.71 4.55
N VAL A 510 22.54 -9.43 5.73
CA VAL A 510 22.36 -10.24 6.95
C VAL A 510 20.88 -10.41 7.30
N VAL A 511 20.03 -9.41 6.99
CA VAL A 511 18.58 -9.53 7.20
C VAL A 511 17.99 -10.54 6.22
N GLY A 512 18.40 -10.50 4.95
CA GLY A 512 18.00 -11.49 3.95
C GLY A 512 18.50 -12.90 4.28
N ASP A 513 19.73 -13.02 4.80
CA ASP A 513 20.29 -14.29 5.26
C ASP A 513 19.58 -14.82 6.50
N ILE A 514 19.27 -13.97 7.49
CA ILE A 514 18.45 -14.37 8.64
C ILE A 514 17.09 -14.84 8.16
N MET A 515 16.42 -14.11 7.25
CA MET A 515 15.11 -14.54 6.73
C MET A 515 15.17 -15.87 5.97
N ARG A 516 16.23 -16.11 5.20
CA ARG A 516 16.45 -17.40 4.51
C ARG A 516 16.81 -18.51 5.49
N ASP A 517 17.64 -18.22 6.48
CA ASP A 517 18.04 -19.16 7.53
C ASP A 517 16.83 -19.63 8.35
N GLN A 518 15.91 -18.72 8.64
CA GLN A 518 14.67 -18.99 9.39
C GLN A 518 13.63 -19.81 8.62
N ILE A 519 13.91 -20.22 7.37
CA ILE A 519 13.14 -21.29 6.70
C ILE A 519 13.35 -22.63 7.41
N ALA A 520 14.48 -22.82 8.12
CA ALA A 520 14.74 -24.04 8.86
C ALA A 520 13.71 -24.32 9.98
N MET A 521 12.89 -23.32 10.36
CA MET A 521 11.69 -23.46 11.20
C MET A 521 10.62 -24.36 10.57
N SER A 522 10.48 -24.36 9.24
CA SER A 522 9.50 -25.19 8.51
C SER A 522 10.03 -26.62 8.34
N HIS A 523 9.14 -27.61 8.43
CA HIS A 523 9.53 -29.01 8.17
C HIS A 523 9.69 -29.26 6.65
N PRO A 524 10.89 -29.63 6.15
CA PRO A 524 11.17 -29.71 4.70
C PRO A 524 10.30 -30.74 3.96
N TYR A 525 9.84 -31.76 4.68
CA TYR A 525 9.09 -32.89 4.15
C TYR A 525 7.67 -33.00 4.75
N GLY A 526 7.20 -31.97 5.47
CA GLY A 526 5.95 -32.06 6.24
C GLY A 526 4.72 -32.22 5.36
N ALA A 527 4.72 -31.57 4.19
CA ALA A 527 3.61 -31.63 3.25
C ALA A 527 3.29 -33.06 2.74
N PHE A 528 4.27 -33.97 2.75
CA PHE A 528 4.09 -35.35 2.29
C PHE A 528 3.26 -36.20 3.26
N THR A 529 3.22 -35.85 4.54
CA THR A 529 2.45 -36.61 5.54
C THR A 529 0.97 -36.23 5.57
N ILE A 530 0.54 -35.28 4.75
CA ILE A 530 -0.76 -34.62 4.90
C ILE A 530 -1.90 -35.42 4.29
N ALA A 531 -1.69 -36.10 3.15
CA ALA A 531 -2.79 -36.79 2.48
C ALA A 531 -3.50 -37.83 3.38
N PRO A 532 -2.79 -38.75 4.07
CA PRO A 532 -3.46 -39.72 4.95
C PRO A 532 -4.15 -39.07 6.15
N LEU A 533 -3.56 -38.03 6.74
CA LEU A 533 -4.17 -37.27 7.84
C LEU A 533 -5.44 -36.56 7.38
N ALA A 534 -5.42 -35.94 6.19
CA ALA A 534 -6.54 -35.23 5.63
C ALA A 534 -7.67 -36.20 5.24
N GLU A 535 -7.34 -37.36 4.68
CA GLU A 535 -8.29 -38.44 4.40
C GLU A 535 -8.97 -38.93 5.69
N GLY A 536 -8.20 -39.26 6.73
CA GLY A 536 -8.75 -39.64 8.04
C GLY A 536 -9.59 -38.53 8.69
N ALA A 537 -9.26 -37.26 8.43
CA ALA A 537 -10.03 -36.12 8.91
C ALA A 537 -11.26 -35.79 8.03
N GLY A 538 -11.43 -36.43 6.85
CA GLY A 538 -12.48 -36.13 5.90
C GLY A 538 -12.31 -34.80 5.15
N VAL A 539 -11.07 -34.38 4.89
CA VAL A 539 -10.73 -33.11 4.24
C VAL A 539 -10.15 -33.36 2.85
N ASN A 540 -10.63 -32.61 1.85
CA ASN A 540 -10.07 -32.63 0.49
C ASN A 540 -8.56 -32.33 0.50
N HIS A 541 -7.81 -33.00 -0.36
CA HIS A 541 -6.35 -32.92 -0.37
C HIS A 541 -5.75 -33.26 -1.74
N LYS A 542 -4.49 -32.85 -1.92
CA LYS A 542 -3.65 -33.23 -3.06
C LYS A 542 -2.74 -34.37 -2.68
N HIS A 543 -2.18 -35.05 -3.68
CA HIS A 543 -1.11 -36.02 -3.48
C HIS A 543 0.23 -35.38 -3.81
N ALA A 544 1.08 -35.26 -2.79
CA ALA A 544 2.42 -34.74 -2.94
C ALA A 544 3.41 -35.89 -3.11
N LYS A 545 4.26 -35.82 -4.14
CA LYS A 545 5.39 -36.74 -4.37
C LYS A 545 6.70 -35.95 -4.32
N LEU A 546 7.67 -36.44 -3.55
CA LEU A 546 9.01 -35.86 -3.52
C LEU A 546 9.78 -36.30 -4.76
N VAL A 547 10.31 -35.35 -5.52
CA VAL A 547 11.06 -35.62 -6.76
C VAL A 547 12.27 -34.69 -6.90
N PHE A 548 13.27 -35.12 -7.66
CA PHE A 548 14.39 -34.26 -8.07
C PHE A 548 14.29 -33.94 -9.56
N VAL A 549 14.20 -32.66 -9.91
CA VAL A 549 14.15 -32.21 -11.31
C VAL A 549 15.57 -32.12 -11.85
N PRO A 550 15.98 -32.97 -12.82
CA PRO A 550 17.32 -32.91 -13.40
C PRO A 550 17.46 -31.68 -14.31
N ASP A 551 18.69 -31.37 -14.74
CA ASP A 551 18.95 -30.34 -15.75
C ASP A 551 18.51 -30.79 -17.16
N ASP A 552 17.20 -30.93 -17.35
CA ASP A 552 16.59 -31.51 -18.55
C ASP A 552 16.41 -30.45 -19.65
N PRO A 553 16.98 -30.63 -20.86
CA PRO A 553 16.77 -29.75 -22.01
C PRO A 553 15.28 -29.55 -22.37
N ARG A 554 14.41 -30.52 -22.10
CA ARG A 554 12.96 -30.48 -22.38
C ARG A 554 12.20 -29.53 -21.45
N LEU A 555 12.82 -29.03 -20.39
CA LEU A 555 12.30 -27.89 -19.63
C LEU A 555 12.29 -26.59 -20.46
N GLY A 556 12.96 -26.58 -21.62
CA GLY A 556 13.00 -25.46 -22.54
C GLY A 556 13.46 -24.18 -21.85
N LYS A 557 12.69 -23.10 -22.03
CA LYS A 557 12.96 -21.79 -21.42
C LYS A 557 12.96 -21.80 -19.88
N PHE A 558 12.42 -22.83 -19.23
CA PHE A 558 12.36 -22.92 -17.76
C PHE A 558 13.56 -23.64 -17.15
N ARG A 559 14.42 -24.27 -17.97
CA ARG A 559 15.58 -25.06 -17.52
C ARG A 559 16.49 -24.30 -16.56
N SER A 560 16.85 -23.06 -16.88
CA SER A 560 17.73 -22.23 -16.04
C SER A 560 17.14 -21.90 -14.66
N ALA A 561 15.81 -21.94 -14.53
CA ALA A 561 15.12 -21.65 -13.28
C ALA A 561 14.85 -22.90 -12.42
N TYR A 562 14.76 -24.09 -13.05
CA TYR A 562 14.23 -25.33 -12.48
C TYR A 562 15.14 -26.57 -12.55
N GLY A 563 16.13 -26.57 -13.43
CA GLY A 563 17.09 -27.66 -13.49
C GLY A 563 17.82 -27.83 -12.15
N ASN A 564 18.12 -29.07 -11.78
CA ASN A 564 18.77 -29.44 -10.52
C ASN A 564 18.03 -28.98 -9.25
N THR A 565 16.70 -29.11 -9.24
CA THR A 565 15.86 -28.63 -8.13
C THR A 565 15.15 -29.77 -7.42
N LEU A 566 15.29 -29.86 -6.10
CA LEU A 566 14.43 -30.70 -5.26
C LEU A 566 13.04 -30.07 -5.18
N ALA A 567 12.02 -30.82 -5.59
CA ALA A 567 10.67 -30.32 -5.75
C ALA A 567 9.62 -31.27 -5.18
N LEU A 568 8.48 -30.69 -4.84
CA LEU A 568 7.23 -31.40 -4.62
C LEU A 568 6.45 -31.39 -5.93
N PHE A 569 6.06 -32.58 -6.40
CA PHE A 569 5.18 -32.78 -7.56
C PHE A 569 3.77 -33.12 -7.08
N GLU A 570 2.76 -32.37 -7.56
CA GLU A 570 1.37 -32.51 -7.14
C GLU A 570 0.37 -32.09 -8.24
N GLU A 571 -0.89 -32.49 -8.11
CA GLU A 571 -1.96 -32.04 -9.00
C GLU A 571 -2.33 -30.57 -8.76
N ARG A 572 -2.71 -29.85 -9.83
CA ARG A 572 -3.19 -28.47 -9.73
C ARG A 572 -4.71 -28.41 -9.58
N ALA A 573 -5.18 -27.93 -8.44
CA ALA A 573 -6.58 -27.56 -8.26
C ALA A 573 -6.92 -26.25 -9.02
N GLY A 574 -7.52 -26.38 -10.21
CA GLY A 574 -7.86 -25.27 -11.10
C GLY A 574 -8.95 -25.58 -12.12
N SER A 575 -8.95 -24.86 -13.24
CA SER A 575 -9.93 -25.02 -14.33
C SER A 575 -9.74 -26.29 -15.15
N LYS A 576 -8.54 -26.88 -15.12
CA LYS A 576 -8.18 -28.14 -15.78
C LYS A 576 -7.72 -29.18 -14.73
N LEU A 577 -8.57 -29.42 -13.73
CA LEU A 577 -8.28 -30.32 -12.62
C LEU A 577 -8.25 -31.78 -13.09
N ALA A 578 -7.28 -32.56 -12.59
CA ALA A 578 -7.26 -34.01 -12.76
C ALA A 578 -8.40 -34.64 -11.94
N GLU A 579 -9.30 -35.39 -12.58
CA GLU A 579 -10.43 -36.05 -11.90
C GLU A 579 -9.97 -36.98 -10.75
N GLY A 580 -10.65 -36.93 -9.59
CA GLY A 580 -10.39 -37.81 -8.44
C GLY A 580 -11.27 -37.50 -7.20
N GLU A 581 -11.50 -38.51 -6.36
CA GLU A 581 -12.30 -38.41 -5.12
C GLU A 581 -11.71 -37.43 -4.11
N SER A 582 -10.38 -37.30 -4.05
CA SER A 582 -9.63 -36.41 -3.14
C SER A 582 -9.91 -34.90 -3.37
N PHE A 583 -10.53 -34.55 -4.50
CA PHE A 583 -10.93 -33.18 -4.84
C PHE A 583 -12.46 -32.98 -4.80
N GLY A 584 -13.19 -33.85 -4.11
CA GLY A 584 -14.64 -33.77 -4.01
C GLY A 584 -15.35 -34.10 -5.32
N ASN A 585 -14.76 -34.90 -6.22
CA ASN A 585 -15.42 -35.37 -7.45
C ASN A 585 -15.89 -34.27 -8.41
N VAL A 586 -15.17 -33.15 -8.50
CA VAL A 586 -15.45 -32.07 -9.47
C VAL A 586 -14.43 -32.04 -10.60
N LYS A 587 -14.83 -31.55 -11.78
CA LYS A 587 -13.93 -31.35 -12.93
C LYS A 587 -13.24 -29.99 -12.93
N LYS A 588 -13.71 -29.05 -12.10
CA LYS A 588 -13.23 -27.66 -12.04
C LYS A 588 -13.29 -27.14 -10.61
N ALA A 589 -12.25 -26.44 -10.20
CA ALA A 589 -12.21 -25.69 -8.95
C ALA A 589 -12.00 -24.19 -9.23
N ILE A 590 -12.67 -23.33 -8.46
CA ILE A 590 -12.56 -21.87 -8.59
C ILE A 590 -11.74 -21.26 -7.45
N SER A 591 -11.22 -20.05 -7.66
CA SER A 591 -10.50 -19.29 -6.62
C SER A 591 -11.47 -18.70 -5.59
N THR A 592 -10.99 -18.45 -4.37
CA THR A 592 -11.76 -17.78 -3.30
C THR A 592 -12.42 -16.47 -3.74
N PRO A 593 -11.75 -15.57 -4.47
CA PRO A 593 -12.36 -14.31 -4.91
C PRO A 593 -13.51 -14.52 -5.89
N LYS A 594 -13.32 -15.44 -6.85
CA LYS A 594 -14.38 -15.80 -7.78
C LYS A 594 -15.57 -16.41 -7.06
N MET A 595 -15.32 -17.28 -6.08
CA MET A 595 -16.33 -17.86 -5.20
C MET A 595 -17.08 -16.77 -4.41
N VAL A 596 -16.38 -15.82 -3.79
CA VAL A 596 -16.97 -14.69 -3.06
C VAL A 596 -17.84 -13.82 -3.97
N LEU A 597 -17.39 -13.53 -5.20
CA LEU A 597 -18.20 -12.83 -6.19
C LEU A 597 -19.47 -13.60 -6.52
N ASP A 598 -19.38 -14.93 -6.67
CA ASP A 598 -20.54 -15.77 -6.96
C ASP A 598 -21.51 -15.84 -5.75
N LEU A 599 -21.02 -15.89 -4.51
CA LEU A 599 -21.83 -15.77 -3.29
C LEU A 599 -22.57 -14.43 -3.22
N HIS A 600 -21.86 -13.32 -3.46
CA HIS A 600 -22.48 -12.00 -3.50
C HIS A 600 -23.42 -11.84 -4.69
N LYS A 601 -23.26 -12.60 -5.78
CA LYS A 601 -24.14 -12.48 -6.96
C LYS A 601 -25.52 -13.09 -6.73
N SER A 602 -25.63 -14.17 -5.96
CA SER A 602 -26.92 -14.82 -5.70
C SER A 602 -26.96 -15.56 -4.36
N ASN A 603 -28.08 -15.40 -3.65
CA ASN A 603 -28.40 -16.12 -2.40
C ASN A 603 -28.71 -17.63 -2.60
N HIS A 604 -28.64 -18.14 -3.82
CA HIS A 604 -28.71 -19.58 -4.13
C HIS A 604 -27.34 -20.26 -3.99
N ASN A 605 -26.28 -19.49 -3.87
CA ASN A 605 -24.92 -19.98 -3.71
C ASN A 605 -24.54 -19.96 -2.22
N MET A 606 -23.86 -20.99 -1.74
CA MET A 606 -23.40 -21.05 -0.35
C MET A 606 -22.10 -21.84 -0.20
N VAL A 607 -21.38 -21.59 0.89
CA VAL A 607 -20.27 -22.44 1.34
C VAL A 607 -20.83 -23.52 2.27
N ASP A 608 -20.27 -24.73 2.17
CA ASP A 608 -20.47 -25.74 3.21
C ASP A 608 -19.61 -25.39 4.44
N GLU A 609 -20.25 -24.84 5.48
CA GLU A 609 -19.53 -24.41 6.67
C GLU A 609 -19.03 -25.57 7.53
N HIS A 610 -19.66 -26.75 7.45
CA HIS A 610 -19.18 -27.93 8.19
C HIS A 610 -17.86 -28.41 7.58
N GLU A 611 -17.78 -28.50 6.25
CA GLU A 611 -16.53 -28.83 5.55
C GLU A 611 -15.46 -27.75 5.74
N MET A 612 -15.87 -26.47 5.75
CA MET A 612 -14.97 -25.37 6.07
C MET A 612 -14.43 -25.50 7.50
N LEU A 613 -15.30 -25.72 8.48
CA LEU A 613 -14.90 -25.90 9.87
C LEU A 613 -13.95 -27.10 10.03
N ARG A 614 -14.27 -28.23 9.40
CA ARG A 614 -13.45 -29.44 9.41
C ARG A 614 -12.06 -29.17 8.87
N ALA A 615 -11.96 -28.50 7.72
CA ALA A 615 -10.67 -28.11 7.13
C ALA A 615 -9.86 -27.17 8.05
N ARG A 616 -10.53 -26.23 8.72
CA ARG A 616 -9.87 -25.28 9.64
C ARG A 616 -9.43 -25.92 10.95
N LEU A 617 -10.23 -26.80 11.55
CA LEU A 617 -9.83 -27.57 12.73
C LEU A 617 -8.69 -28.54 12.39
N PHE A 618 -8.70 -29.12 11.20
CA PHE A 618 -7.59 -29.92 10.70
C PHE A 618 -6.30 -29.10 10.55
N ASP A 619 -6.38 -27.87 10.02
CA ASP A 619 -5.23 -26.96 9.96
C ASP A 619 -4.69 -26.62 11.35
N MET A 620 -5.57 -26.45 12.35
CA MET A 620 -5.16 -26.25 13.75
C MET A 620 -4.49 -27.49 14.33
N LEU A 621 -4.99 -28.69 14.01
CA LEU A 621 -4.40 -29.95 14.47
C LEU A 621 -2.94 -30.09 14.02
N ILE A 622 -2.65 -29.81 12.75
CA ILE A 622 -1.31 -29.92 12.15
C ILE A 622 -0.44 -28.66 12.33
N GLY A 623 -1.01 -27.58 12.90
CA GLY A 623 -0.31 -26.33 13.21
C GLY A 623 0.06 -25.49 11.99
N ASP A 624 -0.75 -25.50 10.93
CA ASP A 624 -0.47 -24.70 9.74
C ASP A 624 -1.01 -23.27 9.87
N PHE A 625 -0.09 -22.31 10.02
CA PHE A 625 -0.40 -20.89 10.21
C PHE A 625 -0.61 -20.11 8.90
N ASP A 626 -0.36 -20.69 7.73
CA ASP A 626 -0.44 -19.98 6.44
C ASP A 626 -1.72 -20.32 5.68
N ARG A 627 -2.80 -19.60 6.01
CA ARG A 627 -4.16 -19.91 5.53
C ARG A 627 -4.94 -18.73 4.96
N HIS A 628 -4.28 -17.91 4.14
CA HIS A 628 -4.93 -16.80 3.42
C HIS A 628 -5.75 -17.25 2.19
N ASP A 629 -6.54 -16.35 1.59
CA ASP A 629 -7.50 -16.64 0.49
C ASP A 629 -6.90 -17.46 -0.69
N ASP A 630 -5.63 -17.24 -1.06
CA ASP A 630 -4.95 -17.99 -2.16
C ASP A 630 -4.63 -19.45 -1.83
N GLN A 631 -4.63 -19.82 -0.55
CA GLN A 631 -4.40 -21.19 -0.06
C GLN A 631 -5.64 -22.08 -0.21
N TRP A 632 -6.70 -21.57 -0.86
CA TRP A 632 -7.95 -22.27 -1.05
C TRP A 632 -8.38 -22.27 -2.51
N ARG A 633 -8.97 -23.38 -2.89
CA ARG A 633 -9.78 -23.58 -4.07
C ARG A 633 -11.13 -24.11 -3.64
N TRP A 634 -12.12 -24.02 -4.51
CA TRP A 634 -13.50 -24.36 -4.16
C TRP A 634 -14.08 -25.31 -5.19
N ALA A 635 -14.43 -26.52 -4.74
CA ALA A 635 -15.18 -27.48 -5.51
C ALA A 635 -16.61 -26.96 -5.67
N LEU A 636 -17.09 -26.90 -6.91
CA LEU A 636 -18.43 -26.43 -7.23
C LEU A 636 -19.37 -27.62 -7.41
N HIS A 637 -20.38 -27.73 -6.55
CA HIS A 637 -21.45 -28.73 -6.64
C HIS A 637 -22.78 -28.06 -7.00
N GLU A 638 -23.41 -28.52 -8.08
CA GLU A 638 -24.77 -28.07 -8.44
C GLU A 638 -25.82 -28.86 -7.65
N CYS A 639 -26.54 -28.19 -6.76
CA CYS A 639 -27.66 -28.76 -6.03
C CYS A 639 -28.96 -28.60 -6.83
N LYS A 640 -29.65 -29.72 -7.09
CA LYS A 640 -30.96 -29.73 -7.75
C LYS A 640 -32.03 -30.29 -6.80
N LYS A 641 -33.27 -29.83 -6.96
CA LYS A 641 -34.43 -30.30 -6.20
C LYS A 641 -34.64 -31.80 -6.47
N GLY A 642 -34.66 -32.62 -5.42
CA GLY A 642 -34.84 -34.08 -5.53
C GLY A 642 -33.55 -34.90 -5.67
N SER A 643 -32.38 -34.26 -5.77
CA SER A 643 -31.06 -34.93 -5.79
C SER A 643 -30.26 -34.58 -4.52
N HIS A 644 -30.92 -34.64 -3.36
CA HIS A 644 -30.40 -34.17 -2.06
C HIS A 644 -29.19 -34.97 -1.55
N ASP A 645 -28.96 -36.17 -2.08
CA ASP A 645 -27.81 -37.01 -1.68
C ASP A 645 -26.47 -36.42 -2.12
N GLN A 646 -26.46 -35.43 -3.03
CA GLN A 646 -25.24 -34.79 -3.55
C GLN A 646 -24.85 -33.50 -2.81
N CYS A 647 -25.68 -33.02 -1.89
CA CYS A 647 -25.49 -31.74 -1.20
C CYS A 647 -25.29 -32.02 0.30
N TYR A 648 -24.04 -32.31 0.67
CA TYR A 648 -23.60 -32.56 2.04
C TYR A 648 -24.16 -31.51 3.02
N HIS A 649 -24.61 -31.97 4.21
CA HIS A 649 -25.03 -31.19 5.39
C HIS A 649 -26.00 -29.99 5.21
N THR A 650 -26.55 -29.76 4.00
CA THR A 650 -27.39 -28.60 3.65
C THR A 650 -28.85 -28.98 3.38
N LYS A 651 -29.27 -30.19 3.78
CA LYS A 651 -30.57 -30.82 3.45
C LYS A 651 -31.79 -29.92 3.69
N ASP A 652 -31.73 -29.03 4.69
CA ASP A 652 -32.83 -28.16 5.09
C ASP A 652 -32.78 -26.73 4.47
N SER A 653 -31.70 -26.36 3.77
CA SER A 653 -31.43 -24.96 3.34
C SER A 653 -31.59 -24.69 1.84
N LEU A 654 -31.70 -25.74 1.02
CA LEU A 654 -31.78 -25.65 -0.45
C LEU A 654 -33.12 -26.18 -0.95
N THR A 655 -34.08 -25.28 -1.11
CA THR A 655 -35.39 -25.60 -1.72
C THR A 655 -35.39 -25.44 -3.26
N GLU A 656 -34.25 -25.05 -3.85
CA GLU A 656 -34.11 -24.60 -5.26
C GLU A 656 -32.75 -24.97 -5.88
N LYS A 657 -32.60 -24.75 -7.20
CA LYS A 657 -31.34 -24.91 -7.93
C LYS A 657 -30.32 -23.89 -7.43
N GLY A 658 -29.17 -24.34 -6.94
CA GLY A 658 -28.11 -23.48 -6.38
C GLY A 658 -26.75 -24.18 -6.33
N ASN A 659 -25.70 -23.44 -6.03
CA ASN A 659 -24.33 -23.96 -5.98
C ASN A 659 -23.84 -24.08 -4.52
N VAL A 660 -23.24 -25.21 -4.18
CA VAL A 660 -22.53 -25.41 -2.91
C VAL A 660 -21.03 -25.46 -3.20
N TYR A 661 -20.28 -24.65 -2.45
CA TYR A 661 -18.83 -24.58 -2.52
C TYR A 661 -18.21 -25.35 -1.35
N VAL A 662 -17.42 -26.36 -1.69
CA VAL A 662 -16.67 -27.17 -0.71
C VAL A 662 -15.19 -26.79 -0.81
N PRO A 663 -14.50 -26.54 0.33
CA PRO A 663 -13.12 -26.11 0.29
C PRO A 663 -12.18 -27.22 -0.19
N ILE A 664 -11.22 -26.84 -1.02
CA ILE A 664 -10.05 -27.62 -1.44
C ILE A 664 -8.81 -26.83 -0.99
N PRO A 665 -8.19 -27.21 0.14
CA PRO A 665 -6.91 -26.66 0.56
C PRO A 665 -5.85 -26.83 -0.53
N ARG A 666 -5.10 -25.76 -0.82
CA ARG A 666 -4.13 -25.73 -1.91
C ARG A 666 -2.77 -26.27 -1.46
N ASP A 667 -2.04 -25.54 -0.62
CA ASP A 667 -0.69 -25.92 -0.18
C ASP A 667 -0.66 -26.02 1.35
N ARG A 668 0.04 -27.02 1.90
CA ARG A 668 0.19 -27.24 3.36
C ARG A 668 1.66 -27.32 3.75
N ASP A 669 2.42 -26.31 3.35
CA ASP A 669 3.88 -26.32 3.51
C ASP A 669 4.38 -25.74 4.83
N GLN A 670 3.51 -25.14 5.65
CA GLN A 670 3.86 -24.55 6.95
C GLN A 670 3.40 -25.40 8.13
N VAL A 671 3.12 -26.68 7.86
CA VAL A 671 2.79 -27.68 8.88
C VAL A 671 3.99 -27.97 9.78
N PHE A 672 3.70 -28.28 11.04
CA PHE A 672 4.70 -28.66 12.06
C PHE A 672 5.79 -27.62 12.34
N ALA A 673 5.57 -26.34 12.03
CA ALA A 673 6.59 -25.30 12.20
C ALA A 673 7.16 -25.25 13.63
N LYS A 674 8.49 -25.21 13.75
CA LYS A 674 9.21 -25.21 15.02
C LYS A 674 9.88 -23.85 15.25
N VAL A 675 9.47 -23.16 16.30
CA VAL A 675 9.97 -21.84 16.67
C VAL A 675 10.78 -21.94 17.96
N ASP A 676 12.10 -21.99 17.83
CA ASP A 676 13.02 -22.00 18.98
C ASP A 676 14.22 -21.05 18.79
N GLY A 677 15.02 -20.90 19.84
CA GLY A 677 16.10 -19.90 19.88
C GLY A 677 15.64 -18.52 20.36
N LEU A 678 16.59 -17.73 20.87
CA LEU A 678 16.26 -16.45 21.52
C LEU A 678 15.52 -15.46 20.60
N ILE A 679 16.02 -15.26 19.37
CA ILE A 679 15.49 -14.26 18.44
C ILE A 679 14.13 -14.69 17.87
N PRO A 680 13.96 -15.92 17.34
CA PRO A 680 12.69 -16.35 16.75
C PRO A 680 11.59 -16.44 17.79
N SER A 681 11.88 -16.93 19.01
CA SER A 681 10.90 -16.95 20.10
C SER A 681 10.45 -15.56 20.53
N LEU A 682 11.34 -14.55 20.57
CA LEU A 682 10.96 -13.15 20.80
C LEU A 682 10.13 -12.59 19.63
N ALA A 683 10.50 -12.95 18.39
CA ALA A 683 9.82 -12.51 17.18
C ALA A 683 8.44 -13.16 16.97
N ALA A 684 8.16 -14.29 17.62
CA ALA A 684 6.88 -14.98 17.59
C ALA A 684 5.92 -14.57 18.73
N MET A 685 6.36 -13.71 19.66
CA MET A 685 5.52 -13.31 20.78
C MET A 685 4.22 -12.62 20.32
N PRO A 686 3.09 -12.76 21.07
CA PRO A 686 1.77 -12.24 20.66
C PRO A 686 1.70 -10.73 20.38
N PHE A 687 2.69 -9.97 20.85
CA PHE A 687 2.77 -8.52 20.68
C PHE A 687 3.67 -8.05 19.54
N SER A 688 4.38 -8.98 18.90
CA SER A 688 5.32 -8.69 17.81
C SER A 688 4.62 -8.61 16.45
N PRO A 689 5.30 -8.08 15.41
CA PRO A 689 4.86 -8.23 14.02
C PRO A 689 4.84 -9.69 13.54
N GLY A 690 5.64 -10.58 14.14
CA GLY A 690 5.76 -11.99 13.78
C GLY A 690 4.83 -12.93 14.55
N GLN A 691 3.79 -12.41 15.23
CA GLN A 691 2.77 -13.20 15.95
C GLN A 691 2.14 -14.34 15.12
N LEU A 692 2.18 -14.28 13.79
CA LEU A 692 1.72 -15.37 12.93
C LEU A 692 2.59 -16.64 13.02
N LEU A 693 3.84 -16.52 13.47
CA LEU A 693 4.75 -17.64 13.64
C LEU A 693 4.32 -18.42 14.90
N SER A 694 3.57 -19.50 14.71
CA SER A 694 3.11 -20.36 15.79
C SER A 694 3.99 -21.60 15.92
N ASN A 695 4.39 -21.94 17.14
CA ASN A 695 5.18 -23.13 17.42
C ASN A 695 4.30 -24.38 17.48
N PHE A 696 4.68 -25.44 16.76
CA PHE A 696 4.04 -26.74 16.83
C PHE A 696 4.54 -27.54 18.03
N ASP A 697 3.77 -27.48 19.11
CA ASP A 697 4.06 -28.17 20.36
C ASP A 697 2.91 -29.12 20.78
N TYR A 698 3.15 -29.91 21.83
CA TYR A 698 2.17 -30.83 22.42
C TYR A 698 0.85 -30.15 22.77
N GLU A 699 0.91 -28.88 23.19
CA GLU A 699 -0.24 -28.05 23.50
C GLU A 699 -0.27 -26.80 22.61
N MET A 700 -1.47 -26.35 22.25
CA MET A 700 -1.67 -25.12 21.50
C MET A 700 -1.93 -23.93 22.42
N THR A 701 -1.02 -22.96 22.45
CA THR A 701 -1.11 -21.80 23.36
C THR A 701 -1.48 -20.48 22.67
N ASP A 702 -1.10 -20.27 21.40
CA ASP A 702 -1.42 -19.04 20.65
C ASP A 702 -2.47 -19.28 19.54
N PHE A 703 -3.74 -19.31 19.95
CA PHE A 703 -4.89 -19.47 19.05
C PHE A 703 -5.06 -18.32 18.06
N VAL A 704 -4.74 -17.10 18.49
CA VAL A 704 -4.90 -15.89 17.67
C VAL A 704 -3.80 -15.83 16.62
N GLY A 705 -2.54 -16.10 17.00
CA GLY A 705 -1.41 -16.13 16.10
C GLY A 705 -1.55 -17.18 15.00
N LEU A 706 -1.84 -18.43 15.38
CA LEU A 706 -2.01 -19.54 14.43
C LEU A 706 -3.11 -19.25 13.39
N ASN A 707 -4.24 -18.69 13.83
CA ASN A 707 -5.37 -18.44 12.94
C ASN A 707 -5.37 -17.04 12.32
N LEU A 708 -4.34 -16.22 12.56
CA LEU A 708 -4.33 -14.83 12.14
C LEU A 708 -4.47 -14.70 10.62
N ASN A 709 -3.81 -15.55 9.83
CA ASN A 709 -3.90 -15.51 8.36
C ASN A 709 -5.24 -16.06 7.84
N GLY A 710 -5.83 -17.05 8.52
CA GLY A 710 -7.12 -17.66 8.16
C GLY A 710 -8.36 -16.89 8.64
N ARG A 711 -8.19 -15.94 9.56
CA ARG A 711 -9.28 -15.21 10.21
C ARG A 711 -10.34 -14.66 9.24
N GLN A 712 -9.92 -14.18 8.06
CA GLN A 712 -10.80 -13.57 7.07
C GLN A 712 -11.80 -14.60 6.53
N LEU A 713 -11.36 -15.83 6.30
CA LEU A 713 -12.20 -16.93 5.87
C LEU A 713 -13.12 -17.36 7.00
N ASP A 714 -12.56 -17.50 8.21
CA ASP A 714 -13.30 -17.96 9.39
C ASP A 714 -14.48 -17.02 9.71
N VAL A 715 -14.26 -15.71 9.74
CA VAL A 715 -15.35 -14.73 9.99
C VAL A 715 -16.34 -14.60 8.83
N SER A 716 -15.97 -15.01 7.60
CA SER A 716 -16.86 -14.97 6.44
C SER A 716 -17.72 -16.23 6.32
N PHE A 717 -17.17 -17.39 6.68
CA PHE A 717 -17.70 -18.70 6.28
C PHE A 717 -17.96 -19.67 7.45
N LEU A 718 -17.84 -19.23 8.71
CA LEU A 718 -18.18 -20.03 9.90
C LEU A 718 -19.20 -19.30 10.78
N THR A 719 -20.23 -18.73 10.14
CA THR A 719 -21.16 -17.78 10.77
C THR A 719 -22.45 -18.46 11.23
N ARG A 720 -22.89 -19.55 10.61
CA ARG A 720 -24.12 -20.30 10.97
C ARG A 720 -23.92 -21.27 12.12
N LEU A 721 -22.70 -21.80 12.27
CA LEU A 721 -22.41 -22.89 13.19
C LEU A 721 -22.50 -22.47 14.67
N THR A 722 -23.06 -23.37 15.47
CA THR A 722 -23.16 -23.27 16.94
C THR A 722 -21.92 -23.84 17.62
N GLU A 723 -21.74 -23.53 18.90
CA GLU A 723 -20.68 -24.15 19.73
C GLU A 723 -20.72 -25.69 19.69
N GLN A 724 -21.91 -26.29 19.62
CA GLN A 724 -22.05 -27.74 19.58
C GLN A 724 -21.60 -28.32 18.25
N ASP A 725 -21.84 -27.62 17.14
CA ASP A 725 -21.34 -28.03 15.82
C ASP A 725 -19.81 -28.02 15.80
N TRP A 726 -19.19 -27.01 16.42
CA TRP A 726 -17.73 -26.93 16.60
C TRP A 726 -17.16 -28.12 17.36
N ILE A 727 -17.78 -28.47 18.48
CA ILE A 727 -17.37 -29.62 19.30
C ILE A 727 -17.60 -30.93 18.54
N GLN A 728 -18.71 -31.05 17.82
CA GLN A 728 -19.06 -32.25 17.08
C GLN A 728 -18.08 -32.53 15.94
N VAL A 729 -17.78 -31.53 15.10
CA VAL A 729 -16.79 -31.68 14.01
C VAL A 729 -15.39 -31.96 14.57
N ALA A 730 -15.00 -31.35 15.70
CA ALA A 730 -13.74 -31.68 16.36
C ALA A 730 -13.68 -33.15 16.76
N LYS A 731 -14.76 -33.70 17.34
CA LYS A 731 -14.85 -35.12 17.73
C LYS A 731 -14.85 -36.06 16.52
N GLU A 732 -15.47 -35.67 15.42
CA GLU A 732 -15.41 -36.45 14.16
C GLU A 732 -13.96 -36.62 13.69
N ILE A 733 -13.17 -35.53 13.70
CA ILE A 733 -11.74 -35.58 13.38
C ILE A 733 -10.98 -36.46 14.39
N GLN A 734 -11.30 -36.36 15.69
CA GLN A 734 -10.68 -37.20 16.72
C GLN A 734 -10.89 -38.70 16.49
N VAL A 735 -12.06 -39.08 15.99
CA VAL A 735 -12.40 -40.48 15.68
C VAL A 735 -11.76 -40.95 14.38
N GLY A 736 -11.77 -40.11 13.34
CA GLY A 736 -11.23 -40.47 12.02
C GLY A 736 -9.70 -40.48 11.94
N VAL A 737 -9.03 -39.59 12.67
CA VAL A 737 -7.55 -39.51 12.73
C VAL A 737 -7.02 -40.42 13.83
N THR A 738 -7.11 -41.72 13.62
CA THR A 738 -6.67 -42.74 14.59
C THR A 738 -5.15 -42.72 14.81
N ASP A 739 -4.69 -43.43 15.84
CA ASP A 739 -3.25 -43.62 16.09
C ASP A 739 -2.53 -44.26 14.89
N GLU A 740 -3.18 -45.21 14.20
CA GLU A 740 -2.66 -45.86 13.00
C GLU A 740 -2.57 -44.89 11.83
N VAL A 741 -3.59 -44.03 11.62
CA VAL A 741 -3.56 -42.98 10.60
C VAL A 741 -2.40 -42.01 10.84
N ILE A 742 -2.18 -41.59 12.09
CA ILE A 742 -1.06 -40.71 12.45
C ILE A 742 0.29 -41.41 12.19
N GLN A 743 0.43 -42.67 12.59
CA GLN A 743 1.67 -43.43 12.38
C GLN A 743 1.97 -43.65 10.90
N ASN A 744 0.97 -44.04 10.11
CA ASN A 744 1.11 -44.22 8.65
C ASN A 744 1.47 -42.91 7.96
N ALA A 745 0.78 -41.81 8.32
CA ALA A 745 1.06 -40.50 7.78
C ALA A 745 2.51 -40.04 8.01
N ILE A 746 2.98 -40.10 9.25
CA ILE A 746 4.36 -39.71 9.59
C ILE A 746 5.37 -40.71 9.02
N GLY A 747 4.99 -41.98 8.87
CA GLY A 747 5.77 -43.01 8.19
C GLY A 747 6.04 -42.74 6.70
N GLN A 748 5.36 -41.79 6.07
CA GLN A 748 5.67 -41.35 4.70
C GLN A 748 6.91 -40.44 4.61
N LEU A 749 7.43 -39.97 5.75
CA LEU A 749 8.71 -39.29 5.78
C LEU A 749 9.82 -40.24 5.33
N PRO A 750 10.86 -39.76 4.61
CA PRO A 750 12.01 -40.60 4.33
C PRO A 750 12.61 -41.16 5.62
N ASP A 751 13.09 -42.41 5.62
CA ASP A 751 13.58 -43.11 6.82
C ASP A 751 14.60 -42.29 7.63
N THR A 752 15.50 -41.59 6.95
CA THR A 752 16.50 -40.72 7.59
C THR A 752 15.86 -39.55 8.34
N ILE A 753 14.75 -39.02 7.83
CA ILE A 753 13.99 -37.92 8.44
C ILE A 753 13.09 -38.46 9.56
N PHE A 754 12.41 -39.59 9.34
CA PHE A 754 11.58 -40.23 10.36
C PHE A 754 12.37 -40.52 11.64
N ASN A 755 13.60 -41.02 11.51
CA ASN A 755 14.47 -41.29 12.65
C ASN A 755 14.92 -40.02 13.42
N LEU A 756 14.87 -38.84 12.80
CA LEU A 756 15.26 -37.59 13.45
C LEU A 756 14.14 -36.98 14.28
N ASN A 757 12.90 -37.02 13.81
CA ASN A 757 11.79 -36.29 14.44
C ASN A 757 10.40 -36.98 14.34
N GLY A 758 10.30 -38.16 13.71
CA GLY A 758 9.03 -38.84 13.45
C GLY A 758 8.26 -39.19 14.73
N GLN A 759 8.93 -39.76 15.73
CA GLN A 759 8.27 -40.11 17.01
C GLN A 759 7.75 -38.86 17.75
N GLU A 760 8.54 -37.77 17.77
CA GLU A 760 8.13 -36.50 18.39
C GLU A 760 6.86 -35.95 17.70
N LEU A 761 6.81 -35.99 16.36
CA LEU A 761 5.65 -35.55 15.59
C LEU A 761 4.41 -36.41 15.85
N ILE A 762 4.57 -37.74 15.94
CA ILE A 762 3.49 -38.68 16.27
C ILE A 762 2.90 -38.34 17.64
N ASP A 763 3.75 -38.18 18.67
CA ASP A 763 3.28 -37.93 20.04
C ASP A 763 2.58 -36.56 20.15
N LYS A 764 3.10 -35.53 19.48
CA LYS A 764 2.47 -34.21 19.40
C LYS A 764 1.11 -34.26 18.71
N LEU A 765 1.01 -34.93 17.56
CA LEU A 765 -0.24 -35.08 16.83
C LEU A 765 -1.31 -35.81 17.64
N LYS A 766 -0.94 -36.91 18.32
CA LYS A 766 -1.85 -37.64 19.22
C LYS A 766 -2.38 -36.73 20.32
N ARG A 767 -1.49 -36.03 21.04
CA ARG A 767 -1.90 -35.11 22.12
C ARG A 767 -2.82 -34.00 21.62
N ARG A 768 -2.46 -33.36 20.51
CA ARG A 768 -3.25 -32.26 19.92
C ARG A 768 -4.61 -32.74 19.40
N ARG A 769 -4.68 -33.94 18.81
CA ARG A 769 -5.94 -34.57 18.41
C ARG A 769 -6.80 -34.76 19.64
N ASP A 770 -6.29 -35.37 20.70
CA ASP A 770 -7.06 -35.68 21.91
C ASP A 770 -7.66 -34.42 22.58
N ASP A 771 -6.97 -33.27 22.46
CA ASP A 771 -7.43 -31.97 22.98
C ASP A 771 -8.18 -31.10 21.94
N LEU A 772 -8.36 -31.54 20.70
CA LEU A 772 -8.86 -30.71 19.59
C LEU A 772 -10.21 -30.03 19.89
N HIS A 773 -11.11 -30.70 20.61
CA HIS A 773 -12.39 -30.15 21.02
C HIS A 773 -12.27 -28.95 21.98
N LEU A 774 -11.24 -28.92 22.84
CA LEU A 774 -10.95 -27.78 23.72
C LEU A 774 -10.48 -26.59 22.89
N TYR A 775 -9.63 -26.85 21.90
CA TYR A 775 -9.11 -25.83 20.99
C TYR A 775 -10.21 -25.23 20.10
N ALA A 776 -11.11 -26.08 19.59
CA ALA A 776 -12.29 -25.66 18.85
C ALA A 776 -13.16 -24.69 19.68
N LEU A 777 -13.39 -25.03 20.95
CA LEU A 777 -14.18 -24.20 21.87
C LEU A 777 -13.53 -22.84 22.15
N GLU A 778 -12.22 -22.80 22.43
CA GLU A 778 -11.52 -21.54 22.68
C GLU A 778 -11.52 -20.63 21.46
N TYR A 779 -11.30 -21.18 20.26
CA TYR A 779 -11.35 -20.38 19.04
C TYR A 779 -12.77 -19.92 18.68
N TYR A 780 -13.79 -20.77 18.87
CA TYR A 780 -15.19 -20.38 18.73
C TYR A 780 -15.53 -19.15 19.58
N LYS A 781 -15.12 -19.12 20.85
CA LYS A 781 -15.35 -17.99 21.77
C LYS A 781 -14.72 -16.68 21.29
N ILE A 782 -13.66 -16.74 20.47
CA ILE A 782 -13.00 -15.55 19.91
C ILE A 782 -13.85 -15.00 18.76
N ILE A 783 -14.20 -15.85 17.78
CA ILE A 783 -14.92 -15.42 16.57
C ILE A 783 -16.40 -15.14 16.83
N ALA A 784 -17.02 -15.78 17.84
CA ALA A 784 -18.42 -15.58 18.19
C ALA A 784 -18.72 -14.22 18.85
N GLN A 785 -17.69 -13.45 19.24
CA GLN A 785 -17.88 -12.13 19.85
C GLN A 785 -18.42 -11.09 18.87
N GLN A 786 -18.04 -11.19 17.60
CA GLN A 786 -18.46 -10.30 16.52
C GLN A 786 -18.79 -11.14 15.30
N VAL A 787 -20.06 -11.22 14.94
CA VAL A 787 -20.52 -12.05 13.82
C VAL A 787 -21.07 -11.17 12.71
N GLU A 788 -20.72 -11.53 11.47
CA GLU A 788 -21.20 -10.88 10.25
C GLU A 788 -22.19 -11.84 9.57
N VAL A 789 -23.41 -11.36 9.31
CA VAL A 789 -24.45 -12.11 8.58
C VAL A 789 -24.63 -11.38 7.25
N VAL A 790 -24.20 -12.01 6.18
CA VAL A 790 -24.09 -11.38 4.85
C VAL A 790 -25.14 -11.95 3.92
N GLY A 791 -25.93 -11.07 3.30
CA GLY A 791 -26.88 -11.38 2.24
C GLY A 791 -26.19 -11.52 0.87
N SER A 792 -26.91 -11.16 -0.18
CA SER A 792 -26.40 -11.17 -1.56
C SER A 792 -26.80 -9.90 -2.31
N ASN A 793 -26.39 -9.74 -3.55
CA ASN A 793 -26.90 -8.71 -4.45
C ASN A 793 -28.26 -9.13 -5.05
N GLU A 794 -29.07 -9.88 -4.32
CA GLU A 794 -30.49 -10.12 -4.62
C GLU A 794 -31.33 -9.51 -3.48
N SER A 795 -32.64 -9.73 -3.47
CA SER A 795 -33.49 -9.20 -2.38
C SER A 795 -33.70 -10.25 -1.29
N GLU A 796 -33.37 -9.90 -0.05
CA GLU A 796 -33.57 -10.71 1.14
C GLU A 796 -34.51 -10.06 2.17
N THR A 797 -34.96 -10.87 3.13
CA THR A 797 -35.64 -10.41 4.35
C THR A 797 -34.92 -10.95 5.58
N PHE A 798 -34.42 -10.06 6.43
CA PHE A 798 -33.79 -10.37 7.70
C PHE A 798 -34.83 -10.23 8.81
N GLU A 799 -35.20 -11.34 9.45
CA GLU A 799 -36.00 -11.36 10.68
C GLU A 799 -35.07 -11.46 11.89
N VAL A 800 -35.19 -10.52 12.81
CA VAL A 800 -34.34 -10.46 14.01
C VAL A 800 -35.20 -10.33 15.26
N LEU A 801 -35.21 -11.37 16.07
CA LEU A 801 -36.01 -11.44 17.30
C LEU A 801 -35.10 -11.36 18.54
N ARG A 802 -35.27 -10.29 19.32
CA ARG A 802 -34.63 -10.14 20.64
C ARG A 802 -35.42 -10.93 21.69
N LYS A 803 -34.80 -11.96 22.27
CA LYS A 803 -35.44 -12.84 23.27
C LYS A 803 -35.36 -12.25 24.71
N PRO A 804 -36.25 -12.67 25.64
CA PRO A 804 -36.26 -12.16 27.02
C PRO A 804 -34.97 -12.38 27.82
N ASN A 805 -34.21 -13.43 27.52
CA ASN A 805 -32.92 -13.72 28.15
C ASN A 805 -31.76 -12.85 27.62
N GLY A 806 -32.02 -12.09 26.54
CA GLY A 806 -31.08 -11.21 25.85
C GLY A 806 -30.43 -11.81 24.60
N ASN A 807 -30.68 -13.09 24.31
CA ASN A 807 -30.27 -13.72 23.05
C ASN A 807 -30.98 -13.07 21.87
N VAL A 808 -30.42 -13.26 20.67
CA VAL A 808 -30.98 -12.73 19.42
C VAL A 808 -31.09 -13.87 18.41
N ASP A 809 -32.30 -14.17 17.95
CA ASP A 809 -32.56 -15.13 16.87
C ASP A 809 -32.57 -14.38 15.54
N VAL A 810 -31.67 -14.75 14.62
CA VAL A 810 -31.55 -14.13 13.30
C VAL A 810 -31.90 -15.15 12.23
N LYS A 811 -32.86 -14.81 11.38
CA LYS A 811 -33.28 -15.60 10.21
C LYS A 811 -33.21 -14.73 8.97
N VAL A 812 -32.71 -15.26 7.87
CA VAL A 812 -32.67 -14.56 6.57
C VAL A 812 -33.42 -15.40 5.55
N TYR A 813 -34.33 -14.78 4.82
CA TYR A 813 -35.17 -15.44 3.82
C TYR A 813 -34.93 -14.87 2.43
N ARG A 814 -34.97 -15.74 1.42
CA ARG A 814 -34.98 -15.36 0.01
C ARG A 814 -36.34 -14.75 -0.37
N LYS A 815 -36.36 -13.67 -1.17
CA LYS A 815 -37.61 -13.11 -1.72
C LYS A 815 -37.91 -13.65 -3.13
N THR A 816 -39.20 -13.65 -3.48
CA THR A 816 -39.67 -13.84 -4.87
C THR A 816 -39.74 -12.51 -5.63
N LYS A 817 -39.88 -12.57 -6.97
CA LYS A 817 -40.25 -11.42 -7.83
C LYS A 817 -41.54 -10.67 -7.39
N LYS A 818 -42.35 -11.25 -6.49
CA LYS A 818 -43.56 -10.66 -5.89
C LYS A 818 -43.37 -10.26 -4.41
N HIS A 819 -42.14 -10.16 -3.91
CA HIS A 819 -41.79 -9.77 -2.53
C HIS A 819 -42.38 -10.64 -1.40
N LYS A 820 -42.72 -11.92 -1.66
CA LYS A 820 -43.12 -12.89 -0.62
C LYS A 820 -41.93 -13.74 -0.15
N LYS A 821 -41.86 -14.01 1.16
CA LYS A 821 -40.89 -14.94 1.81
C LYS A 821 -40.99 -16.32 1.15
N ARG A 822 -39.88 -16.86 0.63
CA ARG A 822 -39.87 -18.13 -0.13
C ARG A 822 -39.24 -19.27 0.64
N SER A 823 -37.97 -19.11 1.03
CA SER A 823 -37.18 -20.15 1.69
C SER A 823 -36.13 -19.54 2.62
N LEU A 824 -35.78 -20.29 3.66
CA LEU A 824 -34.77 -19.91 4.64
C LEU A 824 -33.37 -20.03 4.01
N PHE A 825 -32.58 -18.97 4.12
CA PHE A 825 -31.20 -18.87 3.63
C PHE A 825 -30.19 -18.98 4.76
N TYR A 826 -30.46 -18.36 5.90
CA TYR A 826 -29.59 -18.33 7.07
C TYR A 826 -30.43 -18.41 8.34
N HIS A 827 -29.95 -19.13 9.36
CA HIS A 827 -30.52 -19.12 10.71
C HIS A 827 -29.44 -19.35 11.77
N ARG A 828 -29.41 -18.50 12.80
CA ARG A 828 -28.64 -18.73 14.03
C ARG A 828 -29.27 -18.01 15.21
N GLU A 829 -29.30 -18.66 16.37
CA GLU A 829 -29.53 -18.00 17.65
C GLU A 829 -28.20 -17.60 18.29
N PHE A 830 -28.00 -16.29 18.49
CA PHE A 830 -26.83 -15.73 19.14
C PHE A 830 -27.06 -15.54 20.64
N LYS A 831 -26.13 -16.05 21.45
CA LYS A 831 -26.24 -15.97 22.91
C LYS A 831 -25.59 -14.69 23.44
N TYR A 832 -26.26 -14.00 24.37
CA TYR A 832 -25.83 -12.70 24.89
C TYR A 832 -24.48 -12.72 25.65
N ASN A 833 -24.19 -13.83 26.33
CA ASN A 833 -22.93 -14.01 27.06
C ASN A 833 -21.73 -14.17 26.11
N GLU A 834 -21.94 -14.77 24.94
CA GLU A 834 -20.93 -15.06 23.93
C GLU A 834 -20.74 -13.90 22.93
N THR A 835 -21.84 -13.40 22.35
CA THR A 835 -21.81 -12.43 21.25
C THR A 835 -22.02 -11.00 21.72
N LYS A 836 -21.16 -10.07 21.27
CA LYS A 836 -21.23 -8.64 21.60
C LYS A 836 -21.84 -7.80 20.48
N GLU A 837 -21.62 -8.18 19.23
CA GLU A 837 -22.07 -7.45 18.04
C GLU A 837 -22.49 -8.42 16.93
N ILE A 838 -23.63 -8.13 16.29
CA ILE A 838 -24.10 -8.79 15.08
C ILE A 838 -24.22 -7.72 13.99
N ASN A 839 -23.53 -7.93 12.87
CA ASN A 839 -23.52 -7.03 11.72
C ASN A 839 -24.28 -7.69 10.56
N LEU A 840 -25.42 -7.12 10.18
CA LEU A 840 -26.28 -7.60 9.09
C LEU A 840 -25.96 -6.79 7.84
N TYR A 841 -25.57 -7.46 6.76
CA TYR A 841 -25.25 -6.83 5.48
C TYR A 841 -26.28 -7.24 4.42
N GLY A 842 -26.99 -6.26 3.85
CA GLY A 842 -27.87 -6.47 2.68
C GLY A 842 -27.09 -6.56 1.36
N LEU A 843 -26.02 -5.77 1.23
CA LEU A 843 -25.19 -5.61 0.04
C LEU A 843 -25.89 -4.84 -1.09
N GLY A 844 -26.81 -5.47 -1.82
CA GLY A 844 -27.35 -4.94 -3.07
C GLY A 844 -28.86 -4.76 -3.06
N HIS A 845 -29.46 -4.69 -4.26
CA HIS A 845 -30.92 -4.72 -4.52
C HIS A 845 -31.87 -4.06 -3.50
N LYS A 846 -32.80 -4.78 -2.87
CA LYS A 846 -33.86 -4.19 -2.02
C LYS A 846 -34.19 -5.14 -0.89
N ASP A 847 -33.51 -4.92 0.21
CA ASP A 847 -33.59 -5.74 1.40
C ASP A 847 -34.61 -5.20 2.40
N ARG A 848 -35.04 -6.09 3.29
CA ARG A 848 -35.98 -5.74 4.35
C ARG A 848 -35.48 -6.29 5.67
N PHE A 849 -35.31 -5.44 6.67
CA PHE A 849 -34.88 -5.81 8.01
C PHE A 849 -36.04 -5.62 8.99
N GLU A 850 -36.50 -6.69 9.61
CA GLU A 850 -37.59 -6.73 10.58
C GLU A 850 -37.00 -7.06 11.96
N ILE A 851 -36.98 -6.08 12.86
CA ILE A 851 -36.42 -6.23 14.21
C ILE A 851 -37.56 -6.14 15.23
N SER A 852 -37.65 -7.12 16.13
CA SER A 852 -38.73 -7.20 17.13
C SER A 852 -38.25 -7.75 18.47
N GLY A 853 -39.13 -7.68 19.48
CA GLY A 853 -38.90 -8.22 20.82
C GLY A 853 -38.72 -7.15 21.89
N ASN A 854 -39.08 -7.48 23.14
CA ASN A 854 -39.00 -6.58 24.29
C ASN A 854 -38.17 -7.25 25.40
N THR A 855 -37.04 -6.65 25.76
CA THR A 855 -36.09 -7.24 26.71
C THR A 855 -35.34 -6.21 27.55
N LYS A 856 -34.75 -6.66 28.67
CA LYS A 856 -33.95 -5.79 29.57
C LYS A 856 -32.52 -5.59 29.09
N LYS A 857 -31.99 -6.52 28.29
CA LYS A 857 -30.62 -6.53 27.77
C LYS A 857 -30.61 -7.26 26.44
N SER A 858 -29.74 -6.90 25.50
CA SER A 858 -29.64 -7.58 24.21
C SER A 858 -28.27 -7.33 23.55
N ILE A 859 -28.03 -7.97 22.42
CA ILE A 859 -26.80 -7.83 21.63
C ILE A 859 -26.89 -6.57 20.75
N LEU A 860 -25.77 -5.90 20.48
CA LEU A 860 -25.73 -4.78 19.52
C LEU A 860 -25.94 -5.32 18.10
N ILE A 861 -26.96 -4.80 17.41
CA ILE A 861 -27.26 -5.09 16.01
C ILE A 861 -26.87 -3.88 15.17
N ARG A 862 -26.06 -4.10 14.14
CA ARG A 862 -25.82 -3.12 13.07
C ARG A 862 -26.43 -3.61 11.79
N ILE A 863 -27.13 -2.74 11.09
CA ILE A 863 -27.72 -2.98 9.78
C ILE A 863 -26.92 -2.15 8.79
N ILE A 864 -26.42 -2.78 7.75
CA ILE A 864 -25.67 -2.17 6.66
C ILE A 864 -26.42 -2.53 5.37
N GLY A 865 -27.24 -1.60 4.86
CA GLY A 865 -28.10 -1.86 3.70
C GLY A 865 -27.28 -2.12 2.45
N GLY A 866 -26.57 -1.10 1.96
CA GLY A 866 -25.52 -1.26 0.96
C GLY A 866 -25.71 -0.30 -0.21
N LYS A 867 -25.87 -0.83 -1.43
CA LYS A 867 -26.18 -0.02 -2.62
C LYS A 867 -27.68 -0.01 -2.96
N GLY A 868 -28.46 -0.84 -2.29
CA GLY A 868 -29.88 -1.07 -2.56
C GLY A 868 -30.81 0.05 -2.09
N HIS A 869 -32.12 -0.13 -2.36
CA HIS A 869 -33.18 0.68 -1.75
C HIS A 869 -33.88 -0.13 -0.66
N ASP A 870 -33.37 -0.04 0.57
CA ASP A 870 -33.68 -0.97 1.65
C ASP A 870 -34.81 -0.47 2.55
N GLU A 871 -35.45 -1.40 3.27
CA GLU A 871 -36.51 -1.10 4.24
C GLU A 871 -36.12 -1.65 5.61
N ILE A 872 -36.22 -0.82 6.65
CA ILE A 872 -36.02 -1.21 8.04
C ILE A 872 -37.30 -0.98 8.83
N ILE A 873 -37.73 -2.01 9.56
CA ILE A 873 -38.86 -1.98 10.47
C ILE A 873 -38.37 -2.48 11.82
N ASP A 874 -38.13 -1.55 12.75
CA ASP A 874 -37.72 -1.86 14.11
C ASP A 874 -38.88 -1.58 15.07
N GLN A 875 -39.44 -2.65 15.63
CA GLN A 875 -40.47 -2.63 16.67
C GLN A 875 -39.91 -3.12 18.01
N SER A 876 -38.58 -3.25 18.13
CA SER A 876 -37.94 -3.78 19.33
C SER A 876 -37.78 -2.72 20.42
N ILE A 877 -37.70 -3.19 21.67
CA ILE A 877 -37.47 -2.38 22.86
C ILE A 877 -36.39 -3.04 23.70
N VAL A 878 -35.30 -2.32 23.99
CA VAL A 878 -34.30 -2.72 24.98
C VAL A 878 -34.25 -1.67 26.08
N ARG A 879 -34.35 -2.08 27.35
CA ARG A 879 -34.23 -1.14 28.47
C ARG A 879 -32.79 -0.60 28.57
N GLY A 880 -32.62 0.72 28.51
CA GLY A 880 -31.35 1.38 28.76
C GLY A 880 -31.17 2.68 27.95
N VAL A 881 -30.07 3.40 28.21
CA VAL A 881 -29.73 4.65 27.50
C VAL A 881 -29.06 4.42 26.14
N LYS A 882 -28.48 3.24 25.92
CA LYS A 882 -27.76 2.91 24.68
C LYS A 882 -28.72 2.26 23.70
N ARG A 883 -28.86 2.88 22.52
CA ARG A 883 -29.51 2.29 21.35
C ARG A 883 -28.63 1.19 20.73
N LEU A 884 -29.15 -0.03 20.72
CA LEU A 884 -28.54 -1.28 20.26
C LEU A 884 -29.06 -1.72 18.88
N THR A 885 -29.90 -0.94 18.20
CA THR A 885 -30.13 -1.06 16.76
C THR A 885 -29.47 0.14 16.08
N ARG A 886 -28.47 -0.10 15.22
CA ARG A 886 -27.74 0.96 14.49
C ARG A 886 -27.83 0.74 13.00
N VAL A 887 -28.27 1.76 12.27
CA VAL A 887 -28.53 1.67 10.83
C VAL A 887 -27.49 2.46 10.06
N TYR A 888 -26.82 1.82 9.11
CA TYR A 888 -25.86 2.42 8.19
C TYR A 888 -26.33 2.18 6.76
N ASP A 889 -26.57 3.26 6.03
CA ASP A 889 -26.91 3.20 4.60
C ASP A 889 -26.72 4.57 3.94
N LYS A 890 -26.90 4.67 2.63
CA LYS A 890 -27.02 5.96 1.93
C LYS A 890 -28.28 6.69 2.41
N VAL A 891 -28.21 8.02 2.47
CA VAL A 891 -29.31 8.87 2.99
C VAL A 891 -30.58 8.73 2.14
N ASP A 892 -30.42 8.54 0.83
CA ASP A 892 -31.49 8.35 -0.16
C ASP A 892 -31.77 6.87 -0.48
N GLY A 893 -31.00 5.94 0.08
CA GLY A 893 -31.08 4.50 -0.20
C GLY A 893 -31.96 3.71 0.76
N ILE A 894 -32.61 4.33 1.76
CA ILE A 894 -33.30 3.57 2.81
C ILE A 894 -34.60 4.19 3.32
N GLN A 895 -35.57 3.33 3.63
CA GLN A 895 -36.78 3.67 4.36
C GLN A 895 -36.71 3.09 5.79
N ILE A 896 -36.76 3.94 6.81
CA ILE A 896 -36.66 3.51 8.22
C ILE A 896 -37.99 3.78 8.95
N ILE A 897 -38.65 2.71 9.37
CA ILE A 897 -39.75 2.70 10.35
C ILE A 897 -39.14 2.24 11.69
N GLY A 898 -38.51 3.18 12.40
CA GLY A 898 -37.76 2.89 13.64
C GLY A 898 -38.59 2.97 14.92
N SER A 899 -38.07 2.38 16.00
CA SER A 899 -38.55 2.58 17.37
C SER A 899 -37.62 3.52 18.16
N THR A 900 -37.86 3.68 19.47
CA THR A 900 -36.91 4.36 20.37
C THR A 900 -35.53 3.69 20.43
N GLU A 901 -35.44 2.42 20.01
CA GLU A 901 -34.22 1.61 19.99
C GLU A 901 -33.34 1.90 18.77
N THR A 902 -33.91 2.48 17.70
CA THR A 902 -33.23 2.71 16.43
C THR A 902 -32.35 3.96 16.47
N LYS A 903 -31.08 3.80 16.10
CA LYS A 903 -30.16 4.91 15.82
C LYS A 903 -29.86 4.97 14.32
N ASP A 904 -30.42 5.97 13.66
CA ASP A 904 -30.11 6.31 12.28
C ASP A 904 -28.68 6.91 12.19
N LEU A 905 -27.82 6.25 11.43
CA LEU A 905 -26.44 6.66 11.12
C LEU A 905 -26.21 6.64 9.59
N THR A 906 -27.27 6.86 8.81
CA THR A 906 -27.19 6.99 7.35
C THR A 906 -26.19 8.06 6.94
N SER A 907 -25.41 7.77 5.92
CA SER A 907 -24.31 8.59 5.44
C SER A 907 -23.98 8.24 3.99
N ASN A 908 -23.60 9.24 3.20
CA ASN A 908 -23.09 9.03 1.84
C ASN A 908 -21.60 8.64 1.83
N ASP A 909 -20.98 8.42 3.00
CA ASP A 909 -19.63 7.89 3.09
C ASP A 909 -19.60 6.42 2.64
N LYS A 910 -18.90 6.12 1.53
CA LYS A 910 -18.75 4.76 0.99
C LYS A 910 -18.09 3.81 2.01
N TYR A 911 -17.15 4.30 2.81
CA TYR A 911 -16.55 3.54 3.91
C TYR A 911 -17.54 3.28 5.05
N LEU A 912 -18.65 4.01 5.13
CA LEU A 912 -19.94 3.78 5.85
C LEU A 912 -20.66 2.46 5.56
N ASN A 913 -20.69 2.12 4.28
CA ASN A 913 -21.76 1.28 3.72
C ASN A 913 -21.21 0.08 2.95
N THR A 914 -19.91 0.02 2.68
CA THR A 914 -19.27 -1.09 1.95
C THR A 914 -18.92 -2.25 2.88
N TYR A 915 -19.13 -3.48 2.41
CA TYR A 915 -18.70 -4.72 3.06
C TYR A 915 -17.20 -4.96 2.81
N ASN A 916 -16.43 -5.33 3.84
CA ASN A 916 -15.00 -5.59 3.75
C ASN A 916 -14.63 -6.77 4.65
N ARG A 917 -14.21 -7.88 4.02
CA ARG A 917 -13.81 -9.13 4.70
C ARG A 917 -12.53 -8.97 5.56
N ASP A 918 -11.65 -8.02 5.24
CA ASP A 918 -10.35 -7.83 5.92
C ASP A 918 -10.46 -7.00 7.21
N ARG A 919 -11.68 -6.70 7.65
CA ARG A 919 -11.97 -5.75 8.73
C ARG A 919 -11.50 -6.23 10.10
N PHE A 920 -11.61 -7.53 10.40
CA PHE A 920 -11.29 -8.03 11.73
C PHE A 920 -9.78 -7.91 11.98
N LYS A 921 -9.42 -7.14 13.02
CA LYS A 921 -8.05 -6.97 13.50
C LYS A 921 -8.02 -7.17 15.01
N PRO A 922 -7.17 -8.07 15.53
CA PRO A 922 -7.10 -8.30 16.97
C PRO A 922 -6.57 -7.07 17.69
N ASN A 923 -7.00 -6.89 18.95
CA ASN A 923 -6.40 -5.90 19.83
C ASN A 923 -4.98 -6.32 20.20
N LYS A 924 -4.09 -5.35 20.41
CA LYS A 924 -2.68 -5.62 20.75
C LYS A 924 -2.27 -4.91 22.03
N THR A 925 -1.55 -5.62 22.88
CA THR A 925 -0.86 -5.10 24.06
C THR A 925 0.62 -5.31 23.88
N ILE A 926 1.39 -4.22 23.79
CA ILE A 926 2.81 -4.23 23.41
C ILE A 926 3.65 -3.73 24.58
N PRO A 927 4.53 -4.56 25.18
CA PRO A 927 5.48 -4.07 26.16
C PRO A 927 6.50 -3.15 25.50
N LEU A 928 6.89 -2.09 26.19
CA LEU A 928 7.86 -1.11 25.73
C LEU A 928 9.07 -1.12 26.64
N VAL A 929 10.26 -1.13 26.05
CA VAL A 929 11.52 -0.94 26.77
C VAL A 929 12.24 0.26 26.17
N LYS A 930 12.76 1.14 27.02
CA LYS A 930 13.56 2.30 26.63
C LYS A 930 14.87 2.30 27.39
N ILE A 931 15.97 2.46 26.67
CA ILE A 931 17.31 2.61 27.24
C ILE A 931 17.96 3.78 26.52
N GLY A 932 18.64 4.64 27.25
CA GLY A 932 19.44 5.69 26.64
C GLY A 932 20.45 6.30 27.60
N TYR A 933 21.26 7.21 27.06
CA TYR A 933 22.33 7.87 27.78
C TYR A 933 22.44 9.32 27.35
N ASN A 934 22.62 10.23 28.31
CA ASN A 934 23.06 11.60 28.02
C ASN A 934 24.01 12.12 29.11
N ILE A 935 24.75 13.19 28.79
CA ILE A 935 25.79 13.73 29.68
C ILE A 935 25.22 14.35 30.98
N ASP A 936 23.92 14.64 31.05
CA ASP A 936 23.22 15.30 32.17
C ASP A 936 22.46 14.32 33.08
N ASP A 937 21.93 13.24 32.53
CA ASP A 937 21.11 12.23 33.24
C ASP A 937 21.83 10.89 33.42
N GLY A 938 22.97 10.68 32.75
CA GLY A 938 23.65 9.40 32.70
C GLY A 938 22.82 8.36 31.94
N ILE A 939 22.90 7.10 32.35
CA ILE A 939 22.05 6.03 31.81
C ILE A 939 20.63 6.22 32.37
N TYR A 940 19.64 6.13 31.50
CA TYR A 940 18.24 6.05 31.89
C TYR A 940 17.58 4.80 31.33
N LEU A 941 16.76 4.18 32.18
CA LEU A 941 16.05 2.92 31.91
C LEU A 941 14.56 3.17 32.04
N GLY A 942 13.79 2.66 31.10
CA GLY A 942 12.34 2.80 31.11
C GLY A 942 11.62 1.58 30.60
N THR A 943 10.42 1.41 31.13
CA THR A 943 9.49 0.35 30.74
C THR A 943 8.09 0.92 30.57
N GLY A 944 7.24 0.23 29.82
CA GLY A 944 5.88 0.67 29.59
C GLY A 944 5.04 -0.32 28.81
N VAL A 945 3.84 0.13 28.45
CA VAL A 945 2.87 -0.63 27.67
C VAL A 945 2.23 0.27 26.63
N ALA A 946 2.02 -0.26 25.43
CA ALA A 946 1.18 0.33 24.41
C ALA A 946 -0.02 -0.58 24.14
N LEU A 947 -1.23 -0.04 24.21
CA LEU A 947 -2.47 -0.74 23.89
C LEU A 947 -2.99 -0.19 22.57
N LYS A 948 -3.40 -1.07 21.66
CA LYS A 948 -4.07 -0.72 20.41
C LYS A 948 -5.36 -1.51 20.30
N LYS A 949 -6.48 -0.80 20.28
CA LYS A 949 -7.81 -1.40 20.15
C LYS A 949 -8.45 -1.04 18.82
N HIS A 950 -8.99 -2.04 18.13
CA HIS A 950 -9.72 -1.85 16.89
C HIS A 950 -11.23 -1.75 17.15
N GLY A 951 -11.97 -1.06 16.29
CA GLY A 951 -13.42 -0.89 16.45
C GLY A 951 -14.14 -0.67 15.13
N TRP A 952 -15.48 -0.76 15.16
CA TRP A 952 -16.35 -0.63 13.99
C TRP A 952 -16.09 0.68 13.23
N ARG A 953 -15.62 0.53 11.98
CA ARG A 953 -15.31 1.62 11.03
C ARG A 953 -14.50 2.77 11.64
N LYS A 954 -13.49 2.42 12.46
CA LYS A 954 -12.51 3.35 13.02
C LYS A 954 -11.19 3.23 12.31
N THR A 955 -10.65 4.35 11.84
CA THR A 955 -9.37 4.39 11.11
C THR A 955 -8.42 5.38 11.78
N PRO A 956 -7.15 5.01 12.07
CA PRO A 956 -6.51 3.71 11.85
C PRO A 956 -6.90 2.61 12.86
N LEU A 957 -7.46 2.99 14.01
CA LEU A 957 -7.88 2.12 15.11
C LEU A 957 -8.93 2.87 15.97
N ALA A 958 -9.54 2.25 16.99
CA ALA A 958 -10.54 2.91 17.84
C ALA A 958 -9.89 3.76 18.95
N ASP A 959 -8.97 3.17 19.70
CA ASP A 959 -8.22 3.84 20.75
C ASP A 959 -6.79 3.27 20.88
N ALA A 960 -5.83 4.17 21.03
CA ALA A 960 -4.42 3.85 21.26
C ALA A 960 -3.99 4.48 22.57
N HIS A 961 -3.35 3.69 23.42
CA HIS A 961 -2.81 4.13 24.70
C HIS A 961 -1.32 3.80 24.73
N LYS A 962 -0.51 4.70 25.29
CA LYS A 962 0.92 4.48 25.51
C LYS A 962 1.28 5.06 26.87
N LEU A 963 1.65 4.19 27.79
CA LEU A 963 2.12 4.54 29.13
C LEU A 963 3.55 4.03 29.28
N TYR A 964 4.47 4.89 29.71
CA TYR A 964 5.80 4.43 30.08
C TYR A 964 6.43 5.33 31.14
N GLY A 965 7.26 4.71 31.98
CA GLY A 965 8.09 5.38 32.98
C GLY A 965 9.56 5.25 32.60
N ILE A 966 10.35 6.29 32.86
CA ILE A 966 11.81 6.28 32.73
C ILE A 966 12.41 6.73 34.05
N ILE A 967 13.47 6.08 34.50
CA ILE A 967 14.30 6.50 35.63
C ILE A 967 15.69 6.84 35.10
N ALA A 968 16.17 8.04 35.41
CA ALA A 968 17.54 8.46 35.18
C ALA A 968 18.40 8.09 36.40
N VAL A 969 19.33 7.15 36.21
CA VAL A 969 20.09 6.55 37.31
C VAL A 969 20.94 7.60 38.04
N ARG A 970 21.51 8.56 37.30
CA ARG A 970 22.46 9.53 37.87
C ARG A 970 21.78 10.64 38.67
N THR A 971 20.58 11.05 38.26
CA THR A 971 19.87 12.19 38.85
C THR A 971 18.81 11.74 39.85
N GLY A 972 18.40 10.46 39.78
CA GLY A 972 17.25 9.93 40.50
C GLY A 972 15.92 10.49 39.99
N SER A 973 15.92 11.23 38.87
CA SER A 973 14.70 11.78 38.31
C SER A 973 13.92 10.72 37.57
N PHE A 974 12.61 10.71 37.78
CA PHE A 974 11.67 9.89 37.06
C PHE A 974 10.87 10.74 36.07
N TYR A 975 10.55 10.13 34.93
CA TYR A 975 9.68 10.67 33.91
C TYR A 975 8.54 9.70 33.65
N LEU A 976 7.30 10.12 33.91
CA LEU A 976 6.09 9.42 33.48
C LEU A 976 5.55 10.07 32.22
N SER A 977 5.13 9.25 31.27
CA SER A 977 4.41 9.71 30.10
C SER A 977 3.23 8.81 29.81
N HIS A 978 2.06 9.42 29.65
CA HIS A 978 0.85 8.76 29.21
C HIS A 978 0.26 9.54 28.04
N ASN A 979 0.10 8.86 26.91
CA ASN A 979 -0.50 9.39 25.71
C ASN A 979 -1.65 8.48 25.29
N SER A 980 -2.84 9.03 25.17
CA SER A 980 -4.02 8.32 24.69
C SER A 980 -4.66 9.08 23.54
N THR A 981 -5.02 8.35 22.48
CA THR A 981 -5.78 8.90 21.35
C THR A 981 -7.00 8.04 21.13
N PHE A 982 -8.18 8.65 21.20
CA PHE A 982 -9.46 8.06 20.80
C PHE A 982 -9.80 8.59 19.42
N TYR A 983 -9.65 7.75 18.40
CA TYR A 983 -9.82 8.18 17.02
C TYR A 983 -11.29 8.32 16.66
N GLN A 984 -11.60 9.40 15.91
CA GLN A 984 -12.95 9.73 15.44
C GLN A 984 -13.98 9.70 16.58
N ALA A 985 -13.57 10.06 17.80
CA ALA A 985 -14.40 9.97 19.00
C ALA A 985 -15.67 10.82 18.87
N ILE A 986 -15.57 11.96 18.19
CA ILE A 986 -16.70 12.87 17.90
C ILE A 986 -16.67 13.21 16.41
N GLY A 987 -17.41 12.46 15.60
CA GLY A 987 -17.40 12.62 14.14
C GLY A 987 -16.00 12.39 13.56
N LYS A 988 -15.42 13.40 12.89
CA LYS A 988 -14.05 13.35 12.36
C LYS A 988 -12.97 13.76 13.37
N TRP A 989 -13.36 14.20 14.57
CA TRP A 989 -12.43 14.65 15.61
C TRP A 989 -11.94 13.49 16.47
N ASN A 990 -10.64 13.44 16.69
CA ASN A 990 -10.00 12.59 17.68
C ASN A 990 -10.00 13.31 19.03
N ILE A 991 -10.03 12.55 20.13
CA ILE A 991 -9.71 13.07 21.47
C ILE A 991 -8.30 12.58 21.83
N ASN A 992 -7.40 13.49 22.14
CA ASN A 992 -6.08 13.20 22.65
C ASN A 992 -5.99 13.56 24.13
N ILE A 993 -5.30 12.72 24.90
CA ILE A 993 -4.96 12.95 26.30
C ILE A 993 -3.46 12.75 26.41
N GLU A 994 -2.74 13.83 26.71
CA GLU A 994 -1.32 13.81 26.97
C GLU A 994 -1.09 14.19 28.43
N THR A 995 -0.43 13.33 29.18
CA THR A 995 0.06 13.65 30.51
C THR A 995 1.53 13.31 30.65
N GLN A 996 2.26 14.20 31.30
CA GLN A 996 3.69 14.06 31.56
C GLN A 996 3.99 14.47 32.99
N LEU A 997 4.92 13.77 33.63
CA LEU A 997 5.42 14.12 34.96
C LEU A 997 6.93 13.94 34.99
N PHE A 998 7.64 15.02 35.33
CA PHE A 998 9.07 15.04 35.58
C PHE A 998 9.28 15.31 37.06
N ALA A 999 9.71 14.30 37.82
CA ALA A 999 9.96 14.42 39.26
C ALA A 999 10.79 13.25 39.83
N PRO A 1000 11.48 13.42 40.96
CA PRO A 1000 11.93 14.69 41.51
C PRO A 1000 13.21 15.18 40.81
N ASN A 1001 13.46 16.49 40.83
CA ASN A 1001 14.74 17.10 40.43
C ASN A 1001 15.15 16.87 38.95
N ALA A 1002 14.21 16.94 38.01
CA ALA A 1002 14.54 16.99 36.59
C ALA A 1002 15.45 18.20 36.27
N ILE A 1003 16.23 18.11 35.19
CA ILE A 1003 17.33 19.05 34.94
C ILE A 1003 17.10 19.85 33.67
N THR A 1004 17.32 21.17 33.77
CA THR A 1004 17.50 22.09 32.64
C THR A 1004 18.65 23.07 32.95
N ASN A 1005 18.98 23.96 32.03
CA ASN A 1005 19.95 25.04 32.27
C ASN A 1005 19.29 26.42 32.15
N PHE A 1006 19.84 27.41 32.85
CA PHE A 1006 19.43 28.81 32.77
C PHE A 1006 20.63 29.72 32.96
N TYR A 1007 20.89 30.60 31.99
CA TYR A 1007 22.05 31.50 31.95
C TYR A 1007 21.67 32.98 32.17
N GLY A 1008 20.41 33.25 32.49
CA GLY A 1008 19.83 34.59 32.63
C GLY A 1008 18.87 34.92 31.49
N LEU A 1009 18.07 35.97 31.70
CA LEU A 1009 17.22 36.56 30.67
C LEU A 1009 18.03 37.60 29.88
N GLY A 1010 17.87 37.60 28.56
CA GLY A 1010 18.52 38.56 27.66
C GLY A 1010 19.42 37.91 26.63
N ASN A 1011 19.63 38.64 25.55
CA ASN A 1011 20.44 38.25 24.41
C ASN A 1011 21.95 38.35 24.68
N ASP A 1012 22.38 39.29 25.53
CA ASP A 1012 23.80 39.54 25.83
C ASP A 1012 24.33 38.85 27.11
N THR A 1013 23.58 37.87 27.65
CA THR A 1013 24.02 37.05 28.79
C THR A 1013 25.38 36.38 28.51
N LYS A 1014 26.23 36.22 29.54
CA LYS A 1014 27.58 35.65 29.40
C LYS A 1014 27.69 34.25 30.02
N ASP A 1015 28.33 33.33 29.32
CA ASP A 1015 28.77 32.02 29.87
C ASP A 1015 30.05 32.24 30.71
N ARG A 1016 29.87 32.43 32.02
CA ARG A 1016 30.91 32.75 33.00
C ARG A 1016 31.60 31.48 33.53
N VAL A 1017 32.78 31.68 34.12
CA VAL A 1017 33.66 30.62 34.64
C VAL A 1017 33.05 29.97 35.90
N GLY A 1018 32.20 28.94 35.70
CA GLY A 1018 31.63 28.11 36.78
C GLY A 1018 31.33 26.65 36.38
N GLY A 1019 31.58 26.29 35.11
CA GLY A 1019 31.23 24.99 34.53
C GLY A 1019 29.72 24.75 34.39
N LEU A 1020 29.32 23.75 33.60
CA LEU A 1020 27.91 23.45 33.29
C LEU A 1020 27.02 23.29 34.55
N LYS A 1021 27.61 22.76 35.63
CA LYS A 1021 26.91 22.54 36.90
C LYS A 1021 26.37 23.85 37.49
N PHE A 1022 27.06 24.99 37.31
CA PHE A 1022 26.68 26.27 37.89
C PHE A 1022 25.34 26.80 37.33
N TYR A 1023 25.10 26.59 36.03
CA TYR A 1023 23.89 27.01 35.30
C TYR A 1023 22.73 26.04 35.40
N ARG A 1024 22.92 24.92 36.09
CA ARG A 1024 21.94 23.84 36.15
C ARG A 1024 20.79 24.17 37.10
N VAL A 1025 19.58 24.04 36.58
CA VAL A 1025 18.31 24.23 37.29
C VAL A 1025 17.64 22.89 37.51
N ARG A 1026 17.18 22.65 38.74
CA ARG A 1026 16.38 21.48 39.11
C ARG A 1026 14.92 21.88 39.18
N TYR A 1027 14.04 21.07 38.61
CA TYR A 1027 12.61 21.36 38.60
C TYR A 1027 11.76 20.09 38.73
N ASN A 1028 10.53 20.29 39.16
CA ASN A 1028 9.44 19.33 39.02
C ASN A 1028 8.42 19.95 38.04
N GLN A 1029 7.86 19.13 37.15
CA GLN A 1029 6.85 19.61 36.20
C GLN A 1029 5.84 18.53 35.93
N GLY A 1030 4.56 18.89 35.94
CA GLY A 1030 3.49 18.06 35.41
C GLY A 1030 2.73 18.81 34.34
N LEU A 1031 2.35 18.08 33.29
CA LEU A 1031 1.55 18.59 32.19
C LEU A 1031 0.37 17.66 31.97
N ALA A 1032 -0.81 18.23 31.77
CA ALA A 1032 -1.98 17.53 31.29
C ALA A 1032 -2.63 18.35 30.18
N HIS A 1033 -2.74 17.79 28.98
CA HIS A 1033 -3.38 18.41 27.83
C HIS A 1033 -4.44 17.45 27.27
N PHE A 1034 -5.67 17.92 27.22
CA PHE A 1034 -6.80 17.22 26.62
C PHE A 1034 -7.19 17.97 25.36
N SER A 1035 -7.05 17.37 24.17
CA SER A 1035 -7.31 18.10 22.92
C SER A 1035 -8.27 17.37 21.98
N LEU A 1036 -9.04 18.18 21.24
CA LEU A 1036 -9.77 17.75 20.06
C LEU A 1036 -8.87 17.95 18.84
N GLU A 1037 -8.60 16.89 18.09
CA GLU A 1037 -7.75 16.91 16.89
C GLU A 1037 -8.58 16.59 15.64
N ASN A 1038 -8.51 17.43 14.61
CA ASN A 1038 -9.06 17.18 13.29
C ASN A 1038 -7.94 16.99 12.26
N ARG A 1039 -8.00 15.87 11.54
CA ARG A 1039 -7.12 15.58 10.41
C ARG A 1039 -7.80 16.03 9.13
N ILE A 1040 -7.52 17.26 8.71
CA ILE A 1040 -8.12 17.88 7.52
C ILE A 1040 -7.80 17.04 6.27
N ASN A 1041 -6.55 16.55 6.16
CA ASN A 1041 -6.11 15.60 5.15
C ASN A 1041 -4.91 14.78 5.70
N LYS A 1042 -4.28 13.93 4.87
CA LYS A 1042 -3.14 13.06 5.27
C LYS A 1042 -1.90 13.84 5.76
N ASN A 1043 -1.81 15.13 5.43
CA ASN A 1043 -0.63 15.97 5.62
C ASN A 1043 -0.91 17.16 6.54
N THR A 1044 -2.16 17.42 6.93
CA THR A 1044 -2.57 18.60 7.71
C THR A 1044 -3.38 18.21 8.93
N ILE A 1045 -2.93 18.67 10.10
CA ILE A 1045 -3.56 18.40 11.40
C ILE A 1045 -3.80 19.72 12.13
N PHE A 1046 -4.96 19.83 12.77
CA PHE A 1046 -5.30 20.91 13.69
C PHE A 1046 -5.78 20.30 15.01
N SER A 1047 -5.31 20.79 16.16
CA SER A 1047 -5.83 20.40 17.46
C SER A 1047 -5.97 21.56 18.41
N VAL A 1048 -6.93 21.49 19.33
CA VAL A 1048 -7.17 22.51 20.35
C VAL A 1048 -7.78 21.90 21.61
N GLY A 1049 -7.40 22.38 22.79
CA GLY A 1049 -8.09 22.00 24.02
C GLY A 1049 -7.44 22.53 25.30
N PRO A 1050 -8.03 22.22 26.47
CA PRO A 1050 -7.52 22.69 27.75
C PRO A 1050 -6.18 22.06 28.12
N LYS A 1051 -5.31 22.88 28.70
CA LYS A 1051 -3.99 22.52 29.20
C LYS A 1051 -3.87 22.94 30.66
N TYR A 1052 -3.31 22.05 31.46
CA TYR A 1052 -2.84 22.31 32.81
C TYR A 1052 -1.34 22.04 32.86
N GLU A 1053 -0.60 22.92 33.51
CA GLU A 1053 0.81 22.76 33.77
C GLU A 1053 1.10 23.18 35.20
N PHE A 1054 1.79 22.33 35.97
CA PHE A 1054 2.44 22.78 37.19
C PHE A 1054 3.95 22.77 36.98
N VAL A 1055 4.62 23.75 37.55
CA VAL A 1055 6.07 23.82 37.55
C VAL A 1055 6.58 24.36 38.87
N GLN A 1056 7.60 23.70 39.41
CA GLN A 1056 8.27 24.12 40.62
C GLN A 1056 9.78 24.06 40.37
N THR A 1057 10.47 25.18 40.57
CA THR A 1057 11.93 25.22 40.46
C THR A 1057 12.55 25.09 41.83
N LYS A 1058 13.51 24.19 42.00
CA LYS A 1058 14.22 24.05 43.27
C LYS A 1058 15.40 25.03 43.34
N GLN A 1059 15.28 26.03 44.22
CA GLN A 1059 16.40 26.88 44.59
C GLN A 1059 17.54 26.02 45.14
N SER A 1060 18.76 26.24 44.65
CA SER A 1060 19.94 25.45 45.01
C SER A 1060 21.11 26.40 45.24
N MET A 1061 21.70 26.37 46.43
CA MET A 1061 22.86 27.19 46.77
C MET A 1061 24.03 26.96 45.80
N ASN A 1062 24.84 28.00 45.57
CA ASN A 1062 25.98 28.00 44.65
C ASN A 1062 25.59 27.71 43.18
N ARG A 1063 24.42 28.18 42.74
CA ARG A 1063 23.96 28.15 41.35
C ARG A 1063 23.77 29.56 40.82
N PHE A 1064 23.74 29.68 39.49
CA PHE A 1064 23.43 30.95 38.84
C PHE A 1064 22.05 31.48 39.27
N ILE A 1065 21.04 30.62 39.34
CA ILE A 1065 19.69 30.97 39.78
C ILE A 1065 19.60 31.50 41.22
N SER A 1066 20.60 31.25 42.07
CA SER A 1066 20.63 31.71 43.47
C SER A 1066 21.62 32.86 43.66
N SER A 1067 22.01 33.54 42.59
CA SER A 1067 22.98 34.64 42.63
C SER A 1067 22.29 35.96 42.27
N ASP A 1068 22.72 37.07 42.84
CA ASP A 1068 22.16 38.41 42.55
C ASP A 1068 22.17 38.75 41.04
N LEU A 1069 23.07 38.10 40.29
CA LEU A 1069 23.22 38.24 38.85
C LEU A 1069 22.10 37.61 38.03
N SER A 1070 21.29 36.69 38.59
CA SER A 1070 20.16 36.11 37.86
C SER A 1070 18.95 37.04 37.81
N GLY A 1071 18.87 38.02 38.73
CA GLY A 1071 17.71 38.90 38.86
C GLY A 1071 16.42 38.17 39.26
N LEU A 1072 16.53 36.97 39.83
CA LEU A 1072 15.41 36.17 40.33
C LEU A 1072 15.24 36.39 41.84
N VAL A 1073 13.99 36.41 42.30
CA VAL A 1073 13.60 36.52 43.72
C VAL A 1073 13.10 35.19 44.26
N ASP A 1074 12.88 35.08 45.58
CA ASP A 1074 12.45 33.81 46.19
C ASP A 1074 11.11 33.31 45.62
N ASP A 1075 10.16 34.21 45.33
CA ASP A 1075 8.86 33.90 44.71
C ASP A 1075 8.99 33.23 43.32
N ASP A 1076 10.08 33.45 42.57
CA ASP A 1076 10.32 32.78 41.27
C ASP A 1076 10.52 31.25 41.39
N PHE A 1077 10.77 30.75 42.60
CA PHE A 1077 10.99 29.33 42.89
C PHE A 1077 9.73 28.62 43.40
N ASP A 1078 8.65 29.36 43.66
CA ASP A 1078 7.42 28.80 44.16
C ASP A 1078 6.71 27.89 43.14
N GLU A 1079 5.79 27.09 43.66
CA GLU A 1079 4.97 26.22 42.84
C GLU A 1079 3.97 27.04 42.03
N ASN A 1080 4.06 26.92 40.71
CA ASN A 1080 3.23 27.65 39.76
C ASN A 1080 2.22 26.71 39.11
N HIS A 1081 0.94 27.06 39.19
CA HIS A 1081 -0.16 26.29 38.59
C HIS A 1081 -0.80 27.08 37.45
N LEU A 1082 -0.57 26.63 36.21
CA LEU A 1082 -1.05 27.27 35.00
C LEU A 1082 -2.22 26.48 34.40
N PHE A 1083 -3.32 27.18 34.12
CA PHE A 1083 -4.53 26.64 33.47
C PHE A 1083 -4.86 27.43 32.22
N GLY A 1084 -5.14 26.77 31.11
CA GLY A 1084 -5.42 27.49 29.88
C GLY A 1084 -5.83 26.61 28.71
N ILE A 1085 -5.65 27.15 27.50
CA ILE A 1085 -5.96 26.48 26.24
C ILE A 1085 -4.69 26.44 25.40
N GLU A 1086 -4.44 25.31 24.75
CA GLU A 1086 -3.39 25.14 23.75
C GLU A 1086 -4.00 24.72 22.41
N SER A 1087 -3.40 25.21 21.32
CA SER A 1087 -3.77 24.89 19.96
C SER A 1087 -2.51 24.59 19.13
N ASN A 1088 -2.62 23.62 18.23
CA ASN A 1088 -1.56 23.21 17.32
C ASN A 1088 -2.12 23.11 15.90
N PHE A 1089 -1.34 23.58 14.92
CA PHE A 1089 -1.57 23.38 13.50
C PHE A 1089 -0.29 22.89 12.85
N SER A 1090 -0.37 21.81 12.08
CA SER A 1090 0.81 21.25 11.39
C SER A 1090 0.52 20.83 9.95
N ILE A 1091 1.49 21.07 9.07
CA ILE A 1091 1.55 20.59 7.68
C ILE A 1091 2.85 19.80 7.48
N ASN A 1092 2.79 18.61 6.89
CA ASN A 1092 3.98 17.84 6.52
C ASN A 1092 3.80 17.14 5.17
N THR A 1093 4.54 17.59 4.14
CA THR A 1093 4.54 17.05 2.77
C THR A 1093 5.86 16.38 2.37
N THR A 1094 6.71 16.06 3.34
CA THR A 1094 8.04 15.49 3.08
C THR A 1094 7.97 14.09 2.47
N ASN A 1095 8.91 13.82 1.55
CA ASN A 1095 8.99 12.54 0.82
C ASN A 1095 9.50 11.37 1.67
N ASN A 1096 10.28 11.63 2.72
CA ASN A 1096 10.79 10.63 3.65
C ASN A 1096 10.83 11.23 5.07
N LYS A 1097 10.48 10.43 6.09
CA LYS A 1097 10.41 10.88 7.49
C LYS A 1097 11.78 11.01 8.16
N VAL A 1098 12.74 10.17 7.79
CA VAL A 1098 14.06 10.02 8.41
C VAL A 1098 15.10 10.87 7.69
N GLN A 1099 15.07 10.86 6.36
CA GLN A 1099 15.95 11.64 5.50
C GLN A 1099 15.14 12.42 4.46
N PRO A 1100 14.45 13.51 4.86
CA PRO A 1100 13.72 14.33 3.91
C PRO A 1100 14.69 14.97 2.91
N SER A 1101 14.45 14.74 1.62
CA SER A 1101 15.21 15.38 0.53
C SER A 1101 14.36 16.35 -0.28
N ASN A 1102 13.03 16.31 -0.10
CA ASN A 1102 12.08 17.17 -0.78
C ASN A 1102 10.80 17.34 0.06
N GLY A 1103 10.18 18.52 -0.01
CA GLY A 1103 8.89 18.83 0.62
C GLY A 1103 8.95 19.95 1.68
N LEU A 1104 7.86 20.07 2.44
CA LEU A 1104 7.62 21.13 3.42
C LEU A 1104 7.20 20.53 4.78
N LYS A 1105 7.70 21.08 5.89
CA LYS A 1105 7.10 20.94 7.22
C LYS A 1105 6.75 22.32 7.76
N TRP A 1106 5.61 22.49 8.38
CA TRP A 1106 5.23 23.73 9.07
C TRP A 1106 4.45 23.39 10.33
N ASN A 1107 4.86 23.92 11.48
CA ASN A 1107 4.11 23.80 12.73
C ASN A 1107 3.84 25.20 13.29
N VAL A 1108 2.66 25.36 13.89
CA VAL A 1108 2.24 26.55 14.63
C VAL A 1108 1.62 26.07 15.93
N ASP A 1109 2.12 26.57 17.05
CA ASP A 1109 1.63 26.28 18.40
C ASP A 1109 1.23 27.60 19.06
N GLY A 1110 0.04 27.64 19.65
CA GLY A 1110 -0.46 28.81 20.36
C GLY A 1110 -1.07 28.39 21.69
N ASN A 1111 -0.71 29.06 22.79
CA ASN A 1111 -1.32 28.86 24.09
C ASN A 1111 -1.72 30.18 24.76
N ALA A 1112 -2.72 30.11 25.62
CA ALA A 1112 -3.16 31.19 26.51
C ALA A 1112 -3.46 30.58 27.88
N MET A 1113 -2.66 30.93 28.88
CA MET A 1113 -2.61 30.32 30.21
C MET A 1113 -2.81 31.40 31.28
N TYR A 1114 -3.49 31.05 32.35
CA TYR A 1114 -3.62 31.81 33.59
C TYR A 1114 -2.82 31.11 34.67
N ASN A 1115 -1.87 31.82 35.29
CA ASN A 1115 -1.13 31.35 36.44
C ASN A 1115 -1.93 31.68 37.72
N HIS A 1116 -2.39 30.65 38.43
CA HIS A 1116 -3.16 30.84 39.65
C HIS A 1116 -2.32 31.37 40.81
N SER A 1117 -1.03 31.04 40.85
CA SER A 1117 -0.13 31.42 41.94
C SER A 1117 0.08 32.94 42.01
N ASP A 1118 0.31 33.58 40.86
CA ASP A 1118 0.61 35.02 40.78
C ASP A 1118 -0.48 35.86 40.10
N ALA A 1119 -1.62 35.24 39.78
CA ALA A 1119 -2.72 35.85 39.04
C ALA A 1119 -2.32 36.51 37.69
N THR A 1120 -1.32 35.96 36.99
CA THR A 1120 -0.82 36.48 35.71
C THR A 1120 -1.38 35.72 34.50
N TYR A 1121 -1.42 36.37 33.34
CA TYR A 1121 -1.83 35.78 32.06
C TYR A 1121 -0.64 35.69 31.11
N ILE A 1122 -0.35 34.47 30.63
CA ILE A 1122 0.76 34.16 29.74
C ILE A 1122 0.18 33.63 28.43
N SER A 1123 0.40 34.33 27.32
CA SER A 1123 0.05 33.81 25.99
C SER A 1123 1.29 33.65 25.14
N THR A 1124 1.47 32.48 24.53
CA THR A 1124 2.63 32.20 23.68
C THR A 1124 2.21 31.80 22.29
N ILE A 1125 2.86 32.35 21.28
CA ILE A 1125 2.78 31.86 19.89
C ILE A 1125 4.15 31.39 19.43
N LYS A 1126 4.21 30.20 18.83
CA LYS A 1126 5.41 29.57 18.30
C LYS A 1126 5.11 29.08 16.88
N SER A 1127 6.08 29.23 15.97
CA SER A 1127 5.94 28.75 14.59
C SER A 1127 7.30 28.34 14.06
N ASP A 1128 7.36 27.23 13.31
CA ASP A 1128 8.55 26.85 12.56
C ASP A 1128 8.19 26.22 11.21
N ILE A 1129 8.89 26.64 10.16
CA ILE A 1129 8.69 26.17 8.78
C ILE A 1129 10.02 25.66 8.22
N SER A 1130 10.00 24.48 7.62
CA SER A 1130 11.16 23.80 7.05
C SER A 1130 10.94 23.42 5.59
N PHE A 1131 11.86 23.80 4.71
CA PHE A 1131 11.87 23.47 3.28
C PHE A 1131 13.01 22.52 2.98
N TYR A 1132 12.77 21.54 2.11
CA TYR A 1132 13.79 20.63 1.60
C TYR A 1132 13.83 20.74 0.08
N VAL A 1133 14.96 21.18 -0.47
CA VAL A 1133 15.11 21.53 -1.88
C VAL A 1133 16.32 20.79 -2.46
N PRO A 1134 16.12 19.80 -3.34
CA PRO A 1134 17.22 19.17 -4.05
C PRO A 1134 17.78 20.11 -5.14
N ILE A 1135 19.08 20.40 -5.08
CA ILE A 1135 19.78 21.21 -6.07
C ILE A 1135 20.23 20.27 -7.20
N LYS A 1136 19.78 20.52 -8.44
CA LYS A 1136 20.22 19.75 -9.62
C LYS A 1136 21.64 20.16 -10.02
N THR A 1137 22.62 19.53 -9.39
CA THR A 1137 24.03 19.48 -9.82
C THR A 1137 24.42 18.02 -10.01
N ILE A 1138 25.64 17.74 -10.48
CA ILE A 1138 26.13 16.36 -10.64
C ILE A 1138 26.04 15.54 -9.35
N PHE A 1139 26.18 16.20 -8.19
CA PHE A 1139 26.15 15.55 -6.87
C PHE A 1139 24.80 15.65 -6.15
N HIS A 1140 23.80 16.31 -6.73
CA HIS A 1140 22.44 16.42 -6.19
C HIS A 1140 22.31 16.78 -4.69
N PRO A 1141 23.01 17.82 -4.18
CA PRO A 1141 22.92 18.17 -2.77
C PRO A 1141 21.52 18.67 -2.41
N VAL A 1142 21.09 18.41 -1.18
CA VAL A 1142 19.83 18.90 -0.62
C VAL A 1142 20.12 20.14 0.20
N LEU A 1143 19.55 21.26 -0.20
CA LEU A 1143 19.46 22.45 0.64
C LEU A 1143 18.23 22.31 1.52
N ALA A 1144 18.42 22.38 2.82
CA ALA A 1144 17.32 22.34 3.75
C ALA A 1144 17.37 23.52 4.70
N LEU A 1145 16.25 24.23 4.77
CA LEU A 1145 16.13 25.53 5.42
C LEU A 1145 15.03 25.44 6.45
N ARG A 1146 15.30 25.88 7.68
CA ARG A 1146 14.29 26.02 8.73
C ARG A 1146 14.30 27.44 9.26
N PHE A 1147 13.13 28.03 9.39
CA PHE A 1147 12.91 29.31 10.06
C PHE A 1147 11.95 29.06 11.20
N GLY A 1148 12.20 29.64 12.36
CA GLY A 1148 11.24 29.60 13.45
C GLY A 1148 11.31 30.82 14.33
N GLY A 1149 10.21 31.06 15.02
CA GLY A 1149 10.07 32.17 15.94
C GLY A 1149 9.08 31.86 17.04
N SER A 1150 9.22 32.54 18.16
CA SER A 1150 8.33 32.42 19.30
C SER A 1150 8.24 33.75 20.03
N SER A 1151 7.07 34.07 20.58
CA SER A 1151 6.87 35.31 21.33
C SER A 1151 5.85 35.08 22.45
N ILE A 1152 6.12 35.69 23.61
CA ILE A 1152 5.25 35.66 24.79
C ILE A 1152 4.61 37.04 24.97
N LEU A 1153 3.29 37.07 25.12
CA LEU A 1153 2.46 38.24 25.38
C LEU A 1153 2.05 38.24 26.87
N GLY A 1154 2.22 39.38 27.56
CA GLY A 1154 1.98 39.52 29.00
C GLY A 1154 3.19 39.17 29.86
N ASP A 1155 3.10 39.31 31.18
CA ASP A 1155 4.19 38.92 32.09
C ASP A 1155 4.40 37.41 32.05
N PHE A 1156 5.63 36.94 32.33
CA PHE A 1156 5.96 35.53 32.22
C PHE A 1156 7.02 35.09 33.23
N LEU A 1157 6.92 33.83 33.66
CA LEU A 1157 7.89 33.18 34.53
C LEU A 1157 9.19 32.91 33.76
N PHE A 1158 10.36 33.05 34.39
CA PHE A 1158 11.65 32.83 33.72
C PHE A 1158 11.78 31.43 33.09
N ASN A 1159 11.11 30.42 33.68
CA ASN A 1159 11.10 29.04 33.19
C ASN A 1159 10.18 28.81 31.96
N GLN A 1160 9.35 29.80 31.62
CA GLN A 1160 8.52 29.87 30.40
C GLN A 1160 9.20 30.67 29.27
N ALA A 1161 10.34 31.32 29.53
CA ALA A 1161 11.09 32.09 28.54
C ALA A 1161 11.40 31.28 27.28
N ASN A 1162 11.30 31.92 26.11
CA ASN A 1162 11.72 31.31 24.85
C ASN A 1162 13.24 31.13 24.82
N THR A 1163 13.72 29.93 24.45
CA THR A 1163 15.15 29.62 24.52
C THR A 1163 15.79 29.30 23.17
N LEU A 1164 17.07 29.66 23.01
CA LEU A 1164 17.94 29.24 21.91
C LEU A 1164 19.13 28.41 22.41
N GLY A 1165 19.49 27.36 21.66
CA GLY A 1165 20.66 26.52 21.92
C GLY A 1165 20.65 25.18 21.15
N ALA A 1166 21.63 24.31 21.44
CA ALA A 1166 21.71 22.96 20.85
C ALA A 1166 20.46 22.10 21.18
N GLN A 1167 19.80 22.41 22.29
CA GLN A 1167 18.47 21.93 22.62
C GLN A 1167 17.70 23.06 23.31
N SER A 1168 16.44 23.25 22.95
CA SER A 1168 15.51 24.14 23.63
C SER A 1168 14.47 23.33 24.38
N LYS A 1169 14.32 23.58 25.69
CA LYS A 1169 13.23 23.03 26.52
C LYS A 1169 11.86 23.40 25.93
N GLN A 1170 11.72 24.63 25.44
CA GLN A 1170 10.44 25.18 24.96
C GLN A 1170 9.97 24.63 23.61
N ILE A 1171 10.90 24.16 22.76
CA ILE A 1171 10.59 23.59 21.43
C ILE A 1171 10.82 22.06 21.42
N GLY A 1172 11.48 21.51 22.43
CA GLY A 1172 11.81 20.07 22.55
C GLY A 1172 12.90 19.59 21.60
N ARG A 1173 13.53 20.48 20.83
CA ARG A 1173 14.59 20.19 19.84
C ARG A 1173 15.57 21.36 19.74
N GLY A 1174 16.68 21.16 19.03
CA GLY A 1174 17.66 22.20 18.76
C GLY A 1174 17.13 23.28 17.81
N ASN A 1175 17.63 24.50 18.00
CA ASN A 1175 17.37 25.66 17.14
C ASN A 1175 18.62 26.53 16.90
N LEU A 1176 19.72 26.30 17.64
CA LEU A 1176 20.99 26.97 17.43
C LEU A 1176 22.16 26.05 17.84
N ARG A 1177 22.71 25.27 16.90
CA ARG A 1177 23.85 24.35 17.16
C ARG A 1177 25.11 25.10 17.59
N GLY A 1178 26.08 24.42 18.20
CA GLY A 1178 27.33 25.03 18.64
C GLY A 1178 27.23 25.87 19.91
N TYR A 1179 26.04 26.03 20.48
CA TYR A 1179 25.80 26.63 21.79
C TYR A 1179 25.23 25.59 22.76
N ARG A 1180 25.36 25.81 24.07
CA ARG A 1180 24.83 24.87 25.08
C ARG A 1180 23.30 24.79 25.06
N ARG A 1181 22.74 23.75 25.69
CA ARG A 1181 21.28 23.62 25.89
C ARG A 1181 20.74 24.84 26.64
N ASP A 1182 19.63 25.39 26.14
CA ASP A 1182 18.91 26.54 26.70
C ASP A 1182 19.82 27.75 26.96
N ARG A 1183 20.77 28.03 26.06
CA ARG A 1183 21.84 29.02 26.26
C ARG A 1183 21.32 30.45 26.40
N PHE A 1184 20.43 30.88 25.52
CA PHE A 1184 19.84 32.22 25.57
C PHE A 1184 18.36 32.11 25.88
N ALA A 1185 17.84 33.00 26.70
CA ALA A 1185 16.44 33.02 27.10
C ALA A 1185 15.85 34.43 26.96
N GLY A 1186 14.66 34.55 26.38
CA GLY A 1186 13.99 35.84 26.27
C GLY A 1186 12.48 35.76 26.04
N ARG A 1187 11.82 36.92 25.99
CA ARG A 1187 10.39 37.05 25.70
C ARG A 1187 10.08 36.59 24.28
N SER A 1188 10.89 37.04 23.32
CA SER A 1188 10.78 36.62 21.92
C SER A 1188 12.06 35.96 21.45
N SER A 1189 11.96 35.05 20.48
CA SER A 1189 13.09 34.42 19.82
C SER A 1189 12.83 34.24 18.34
N ALA A 1190 13.89 34.25 17.55
CA ALA A 1190 13.86 33.94 16.14
C ALA A 1190 15.15 33.20 15.79
N TYR A 1191 15.03 32.23 14.90
CA TYR A 1191 16.18 31.46 14.43
C TYR A 1191 16.01 31.03 12.98
N GLN A 1192 17.15 30.80 12.37
CA GLN A 1192 17.30 30.35 10.99
C GLN A 1192 18.36 29.25 11.00
N ASN A 1193 18.03 28.08 10.44
CA ASN A 1193 18.96 26.97 10.27
C ASN A 1193 19.07 26.63 8.77
N THR A 1194 20.29 26.52 8.27
CA THR A 1194 20.59 26.03 6.92
C THR A 1194 21.42 24.77 7.03
N ASP A 1195 20.97 23.66 6.43
CA ASP A 1195 21.84 22.53 6.10
C ASP A 1195 22.03 22.45 4.59
N LEU A 1196 23.27 22.28 4.15
CA LEU A 1196 23.59 21.76 2.84
C LEU A 1196 24.05 20.32 3.00
N ARG A 1197 23.24 19.37 2.52
CA ARG A 1197 23.47 17.93 2.69
C ARG A 1197 23.90 17.34 1.36
N LEU A 1198 24.99 16.60 1.37
CA LEU A 1198 25.49 15.92 0.20
C LEU A 1198 25.59 14.43 0.47
N LYS A 1199 24.86 13.63 -0.31
CA LYS A 1199 25.07 12.19 -0.38
C LYS A 1199 26.34 11.95 -1.19
N LEU A 1200 27.35 11.35 -0.55
CA LEU A 1200 28.62 11.05 -1.21
C LEU A 1200 28.52 9.76 -2.00
N THR A 1201 27.96 8.72 -1.39
CA THR A 1201 27.75 7.44 -2.05
C THR A 1201 26.66 6.64 -1.35
N SER A 1202 26.10 5.67 -2.07
CA SER A 1202 25.39 4.54 -1.46
C SER A 1202 26.39 3.42 -1.25
N PHE A 1203 26.25 2.71 -0.14
CA PHE A 1203 27.01 1.49 0.10
C PHE A 1203 26.06 0.32 0.25
N LYS A 1204 26.51 -0.83 -0.24
CA LYS A 1204 25.87 -2.11 0.00
C LYS A 1204 26.85 -2.95 0.78
N SER A 1205 26.61 -3.13 2.06
CA SER A 1205 27.39 -4.04 2.90
C SER A 1205 26.61 -5.30 3.18
N TYR A 1206 27.30 -6.34 3.63
CA TYR A 1206 26.64 -7.54 4.13
C TYR A 1206 25.68 -7.22 5.28
N LEU A 1207 26.04 -6.33 6.21
CA LEU A 1207 25.20 -6.04 7.38
C LEU A 1207 23.95 -5.21 7.04
N PHE A 1208 24.09 -4.24 6.13
CA PHE A 1208 22.98 -3.37 5.72
C PHE A 1208 23.34 -2.58 4.45
N PRO A 1209 22.36 -2.27 3.59
CA PRO A 1209 22.51 -1.22 2.59
C PRO A 1209 22.27 0.14 3.25
N GLY A 1210 22.77 1.20 2.64
CA GLY A 1210 22.47 2.54 3.10
C GLY A 1210 23.21 3.63 2.34
N ASP A 1211 23.06 4.83 2.86
CA ASP A 1211 23.68 6.02 2.31
C ASP A 1211 24.69 6.61 3.29
N ILE A 1212 25.81 7.09 2.78
CA ILE A 1212 26.76 7.90 3.54
C ILE A 1212 26.94 9.25 2.86
N GLY A 1213 27.08 10.29 3.65
CA GLY A 1213 27.29 11.62 3.14
C GLY A 1213 27.88 12.57 4.15
N ILE A 1214 27.99 13.81 3.69
CA ILE A 1214 28.42 14.94 4.50
C ILE A 1214 27.30 15.97 4.55
N HIS A 1215 27.37 16.84 5.56
CA HIS A 1215 26.55 18.03 5.60
C HIS A 1215 27.36 19.19 6.17
N GLY A 1216 27.06 20.39 5.70
CA GLY A 1216 27.50 21.63 6.31
C GLY A 1216 26.30 22.41 6.81
N PHE A 1217 26.48 23.21 7.85
CA PHE A 1217 25.41 24.05 8.37
C PHE A 1217 25.86 25.44 8.76
N ILE A 1218 24.90 26.36 8.76
CA ILE A 1218 24.99 27.69 9.35
C ILE A 1218 23.66 27.93 10.09
N ASP A 1219 23.75 28.26 11.37
CA ASP A 1219 22.62 28.62 12.20
C ASP A 1219 22.77 30.06 12.69
N ASN A 1220 21.67 30.78 12.73
CA ASN A 1220 21.58 32.14 13.27
C ASN A 1220 20.39 32.20 14.22
N GLY A 1221 20.54 32.90 15.35
CA GLY A 1221 19.44 33.07 16.28
C GLY A 1221 19.62 34.29 17.17
N ARG A 1222 18.49 34.82 17.62
CA ARG A 1222 18.44 35.94 18.55
C ARG A 1222 17.25 35.81 19.50
N VAL A 1223 17.45 36.23 20.75
CA VAL A 1223 16.35 36.46 21.70
C VAL A 1223 16.17 37.96 21.94
N TRP A 1224 14.99 38.35 22.42
CA TRP A 1224 14.68 39.71 22.81
C TRP A 1224 14.05 39.73 24.19
N MET A 1225 14.47 40.68 25.02
CA MET A 1225 13.89 41.03 26.31
C MET A 1225 13.46 42.49 26.37
N ASP A 1226 12.48 42.79 27.22
CA ASP A 1226 11.99 44.16 27.40
C ASP A 1226 13.10 45.05 27.99
N GLY A 1227 13.26 46.25 27.44
CA GLY A 1227 14.30 47.20 27.89
C GLY A 1227 15.73 46.87 27.46
N GLU A 1228 15.96 45.76 26.75
CA GLU A 1228 17.29 45.38 26.24
C GLU A 1228 17.59 46.09 24.90
N ASN A 1229 18.74 46.75 24.81
CA ASN A 1229 19.28 47.32 23.57
C ASN A 1229 20.47 46.50 23.08
N SER A 1230 20.19 45.38 22.44
CA SER A 1230 21.18 44.48 21.82
C SER A 1230 20.95 44.45 20.31
N ASP A 1231 21.99 44.35 19.49
CA ASP A 1231 21.87 44.06 18.05
C ASP A 1231 22.52 42.74 17.66
N THR A 1232 22.97 41.97 18.65
CA THR A 1232 23.74 40.73 18.46
C THR A 1232 22.87 39.62 17.88
N TRP A 1233 23.28 39.07 16.74
CA TRP A 1233 22.78 37.78 16.26
C TRP A 1233 23.82 36.71 16.58
N HIS A 1234 23.39 35.68 17.29
CA HIS A 1234 24.25 34.55 17.63
C HIS A 1234 24.34 33.63 16.43
N THR A 1235 25.54 33.51 15.86
CA THR A 1235 25.81 32.67 14.71
C THR A 1235 26.62 31.45 15.11
N SER A 1236 26.36 30.33 14.47
CA SER A 1236 27.23 29.16 14.50
C SER A 1236 27.29 28.50 13.13
N TYR A 1237 28.35 27.74 12.92
CA TYR A 1237 28.54 26.99 11.69
C TYR A 1237 29.32 25.71 11.98
N GLY A 1238 29.25 24.79 11.04
CA GLY A 1238 29.94 23.53 11.20
C GLY A 1238 29.66 22.57 10.07
N GLY A 1239 30.07 21.33 10.28
CA GLY A 1239 29.89 20.27 9.31
C GLY A 1239 30.14 18.91 9.92
N GLY A 1240 29.64 17.89 9.25
CA GLY A 1240 29.65 16.54 9.78
C GLY A 1240 29.40 15.48 8.73
N ILE A 1241 29.57 14.25 9.16
CA ILE A 1241 29.24 13.07 8.38
C ILE A 1241 27.88 12.53 8.84
N TRP A 1242 27.19 11.87 7.92
CA TRP A 1242 25.96 11.15 8.23
C TRP A 1242 25.94 9.80 7.52
N ILE A 1243 25.33 8.81 8.17
CA ILE A 1243 25.13 7.47 7.65
C ILE A 1243 23.68 7.05 7.89
N SER A 1244 23.04 6.44 6.89
CA SER A 1244 21.64 6.05 6.94
C SER A 1244 21.46 4.55 6.65
N PRO A 1245 21.65 3.67 7.65
CA PRO A 1245 21.42 2.23 7.50
C PRO A 1245 19.95 1.91 7.19
N PHE A 1246 19.72 0.96 6.26
CA PHE A 1246 18.40 0.52 5.81
C PHE A 1246 17.49 1.64 5.29
N HIS A 1247 18.04 2.83 5.01
CA HIS A 1247 17.30 4.06 4.67
C HIS A 1247 16.21 4.43 5.71
N SER A 1248 16.31 3.88 6.93
CA SER A 1248 15.26 3.90 7.96
C SER A 1248 15.76 4.42 9.31
N ILE A 1249 17.08 4.44 9.51
CA ILE A 1249 17.75 5.00 10.68
C ILE A 1249 18.80 5.95 10.14
N LEU A 1250 18.99 7.11 10.77
CA LEU A 1250 20.02 8.07 10.42
C LEU A 1250 20.95 8.23 11.64
N PHE A 1251 22.24 8.31 11.42
CA PHE A 1251 23.22 8.73 12.42
C PHE A 1251 23.99 9.91 11.87
N THR A 1252 24.15 10.95 12.67
CA THR A 1252 24.90 12.16 12.31
C THR A 1252 25.98 12.39 13.36
N THR A 1253 27.17 12.78 12.91
CA THR A 1253 28.26 13.25 13.76
C THR A 1253 28.74 14.58 13.23
N THR A 1254 28.63 15.61 14.05
CA THR A 1254 28.78 17.00 13.60
C THR A 1254 29.76 17.75 14.49
N PHE A 1255 30.72 18.44 13.86
CA PHE A 1255 31.53 19.44 14.53
C PHE A 1255 30.83 20.80 14.41
N GLU A 1256 30.59 21.44 15.55
CA GLU A 1256 29.81 22.66 15.68
C GLU A 1256 30.68 23.74 16.34
N LYS A 1257 30.77 24.93 15.71
CA LYS A 1257 31.54 26.06 16.21
C LYS A 1257 30.67 27.31 16.34
N SER A 1258 30.78 27.96 17.49
CA SER A 1258 30.24 29.29 17.77
C SER A 1258 31.33 30.20 18.34
N ASP A 1259 30.97 31.43 18.70
CA ASP A 1259 31.87 32.34 19.41
C ASP A 1259 32.19 31.88 20.84
N GLU A 1260 31.35 31.01 21.43
CA GLU A 1260 31.51 30.53 22.80
C GLU A 1260 32.08 29.12 22.91
N ASN A 1261 31.76 28.22 21.98
CA ASN A 1261 32.05 26.79 22.14
C ASN A 1261 32.49 26.11 20.82
N LYS A 1262 33.20 24.99 20.97
CA LYS A 1262 33.47 24.00 19.93
C LYS A 1262 32.97 22.65 20.43
N ILE A 1263 31.97 22.09 19.77
CA ILE A 1263 31.24 20.90 20.22
C ILE A 1263 31.29 19.83 19.14
N VAL A 1264 31.45 18.57 19.53
CA VAL A 1264 31.19 17.42 18.67
C VAL A 1264 29.91 16.76 19.17
N SER A 1265 28.91 16.65 18.30
CA SER A 1265 27.60 16.10 18.62
C SER A 1265 27.34 14.80 17.85
N PHE A 1266 26.57 13.89 18.47
CA PHE A 1266 26.12 12.64 17.86
C PHE A 1266 24.59 12.55 18.00
N HIS A 1267 23.89 12.37 16.88
CA HIS A 1267 22.43 12.28 16.86
C HIS A 1267 21.93 11.15 15.96
N MET A 1268 20.69 10.71 16.19
CA MET A 1268 20.00 9.73 15.35
C MET A 1268 19.11 10.37 14.26
N ASN A 1269 19.35 11.64 13.96
CA ASN A 1269 18.60 12.44 13.01
C ASN A 1269 19.43 13.64 12.53
N PHE A 1270 18.96 14.31 11.48
CA PHE A 1270 19.33 15.71 11.26
C PHE A 1270 18.53 16.63 12.19
N LEU A 1271 18.88 17.93 12.22
CA LEU A 1271 18.23 18.91 13.09
C LEU A 1271 16.71 19.06 12.86
N PHE A 1272 16.21 18.87 11.63
CA PHE A 1272 14.82 19.16 11.23
C PHE A 1272 14.13 18.05 10.43
#